data_AF-A0A3M1UPI4-F1
#
_entry.id   AF-A0A3M1UPI4-F1
#
_cell.length_a   1.000
_cell.length_b   1.000
_cell.length_c   1.000
_cell.angle_alpha   90.00
_cell.angle_beta   90.00
_cell.angle_gamma   90.00
#
_symmetry.space_group_name_H-M   'P 1'
#
loop_
_entity.id
_entity.type
_entity.pdbx_description
1 polymer ?
#
loop_
_entity_poly.entity_id
_entity_poly.type
_entity_poly.pdbx_seq_one_letter_code
_entity_poly.pdbx_strand_id
1 'polypeptide(L)'
;MHLSCFFYRQVRKPIFAVRQIACLMMLLFLCFRMPAQQKRALLQSACTPEQLTQWLLPQGAWQPFPRWGENWQGISQEVKQQQIELAEAQLGQPIPQITATTLLDFSRTGNRARNEALYFGRRNRLAQAVVAECMEGQGRFMDEIADLIWAICEESWWVIPAHYGQAGKAGLPPSGAEYVDLFAAETGALLAWTHYLLAARLDEVSPVLNQKILEAIEQRILRPALQHDDFWWMGLQGQSLNNWTPWICSNWLACVLIAEKEPEKRQAAIYKMMGCVDRFLDPYPADGGCDEGPGYWGRAGASLYEFLEMLESATQGRVSLWEQPLIQNMGSYIYKAHIGEDYYINFADASAVSKPSATMVFGYGQKIGDSTMMAFGSWLAERQELAAGQLGGNLSRKLMALQKLPAIQATQPREARLEESWFPQLQLLLCRSKGKAQEELFLAAKGGHNAESHNHNDVGSFMLYAGGKPLLIDVGVETYTRKTFSPQRYEIWTMQSQYHNLPTINGVMQAPGEDYKAQNLQYQQTTSGRSTFSLDIAPAYPDSAGLSSWVRTFTFDRRKNQVMLEESYRFERKNTPFTLSFMVAGKPLIHQDLQLILLRNQQDKRAVMAMSFPKGMKAEYEPIAIEDSRLQSVWGDTLFRILLTGSSPRLSGSHRFVYSTTHPALEDLTLNPYPAGWPVLQNPMSVSYLRRHLRREHPRLILNPRLEQQLKAKLQTEPVVQNYYAAIRLNADDILEQELLERKLIGRRLLPTSREMLYLMGVLSMVYRIEKDPRILARIDREIQAVCDFSDWNPSHFLDVAEMSMAVALALDWAGEALPPATVELAMNALIEKGLKPSYNPKVNSGWVKGHNNWNQVCHGGMMAAAITVAERAPELAAQTLERALEGMPYALKEYAPDGVYPEGSTYWGYGTGYTVLTAALLQSAFGSDFGLSAYGPFMASADFRLLSIAPSGWYYNFADCGDKRSPNGDITLAWFAAQTGNAAYFERERFLRPPAEMGKLSRFSAPGLVWLAQVADGEPADLPLAYQGGGANPIAIFQSSPETNTQFYLGAKGGRGSVNHGNMDAGSFVFELEGIRWVVDPGNQNYHALEKTGFDLWKRCQNCQRWTLLTKNNFGHSTLTFNDALHAVDGFAPIVDFRAGSQPRVTFDLSAVFGGDSSKVLRTFVKESDRSLLIEDEFEVSDSLRQITWQLMTTAEVELLPGGAILRQGGKSLRLSNLSHPAMHISVISLDPPPLLLDRRIQGLKRIEIRFPAYVFEGEREKIRLRLSGE
;
A
#
# COMPACT_ATOMS: atom_id res chain seq x y z
N MET A 1 65.41 13.76 57.66
CA MET A 1 64.52 13.74 58.84
C MET A 1 63.23 13.05 58.41
N HIS A 2 62.75 11.94 59.00
CA HIS A 2 63.32 11.04 60.02
C HIS A 2 62.97 9.56 59.72
N LEU A 3 63.93 8.66 59.97
CA LEU A 3 63.90 7.28 60.53
C LEU A 3 62.65 6.34 60.40
N SER A 4 62.77 5.00 60.40
CA SER A 4 63.89 4.03 60.18
C SER A 4 63.45 2.55 60.34
N CYS A 5 64.28 1.58 59.85
CA CYS A 5 64.37 0.15 60.25
C CYS A 5 63.19 -0.80 59.88
N PHE A 6 63.32 -2.13 59.67
CA PHE A 6 64.42 -3.14 59.58
C PHE A 6 63.85 -4.46 58.95
N PHE A 7 64.52 -5.62 58.68
CA PHE A 7 65.91 -6.09 58.86
C PHE A 7 66.44 -7.03 57.71
N TYR A 8 66.51 -8.36 57.91
CA TYR A 8 67.26 -9.44 57.19
C TYR A 8 66.38 -10.75 57.11
N ARG A 9 66.71 -11.93 56.51
CA ARG A 9 68.00 -12.62 56.26
C ARG A 9 67.92 -13.84 55.27
N GLN A 10 68.94 -14.03 54.40
CA GLN A 10 69.59 -15.30 53.92
C GLN A 10 68.78 -16.50 53.32
N VAL A 11 69.35 -17.49 52.58
CA VAL A 11 70.40 -17.59 51.51
C VAL A 11 70.51 -19.06 51.02
N ARG A 12 70.68 -19.32 49.71
CA ARG A 12 71.56 -20.38 49.11
C ARG A 12 71.55 -20.36 47.55
N LYS A 13 72.44 -21.17 46.95
CA LYS A 13 72.91 -21.27 45.54
C LYS A 13 73.05 -22.77 45.17
N PRO A 14 73.38 -23.24 43.94
CA PRO A 14 73.52 -22.57 42.61
C PRO A 14 72.89 -23.39 41.41
N ILE A 15 73.28 -23.08 40.16
CA ILE A 15 73.19 -23.89 38.91
C ILE A 15 71.79 -24.18 38.33
N PHE A 16 71.43 -23.51 37.21
CA PHE A 16 70.95 -24.16 35.95
C PHE A 16 70.84 -23.20 34.73
N ALA A 17 71.79 -22.28 34.56
CA ALA A 17 71.73 -21.18 33.59
C ALA A 17 72.12 -21.55 32.13
N VAL A 18 71.47 -22.58 31.54
CA VAL A 18 71.63 -22.93 30.11
C VAL A 18 70.29 -23.25 29.41
N ARG A 19 69.33 -23.89 30.09
CA ARG A 19 68.09 -24.36 29.42
C ARG A 19 67.00 -23.30 29.24
N GLN A 20 66.92 -22.26 30.08
CA GLN A 20 65.79 -21.31 30.02
C GLN A 20 65.92 -20.21 28.96
N ILE A 21 67.14 -19.77 28.59
CA ILE A 21 67.31 -18.78 27.50
C ILE A 21 66.99 -19.43 26.14
N ALA A 22 67.36 -20.70 25.94
CA ALA A 22 66.94 -21.46 24.76
C ALA A 22 65.41 -21.60 24.66
N CYS A 23 64.72 -21.90 25.77
CA CYS A 23 63.25 -21.95 25.78
C CYS A 23 62.61 -20.59 25.52
N LEU A 24 63.18 -19.49 26.05
CA LEU A 24 62.61 -18.15 25.83
C LEU A 24 62.77 -17.68 24.37
N MET A 25 63.88 -18.02 23.71
CA MET A 25 64.04 -17.77 22.27
C MET A 25 63.15 -18.68 21.42
N MET A 26 62.93 -19.94 21.80
CA MET A 26 61.93 -20.80 21.13
C MET A 26 60.50 -20.29 21.27
N LEU A 27 60.12 -19.75 22.45
CA LEU A 27 58.80 -19.14 22.65
C LEU A 27 58.64 -17.82 21.88
N LEU A 28 59.68 -16.98 21.81
CA LEU A 28 59.66 -15.77 20.98
C LEU A 28 59.61 -16.08 19.46
N PHE A 29 60.10 -17.24 19.01
CA PHE A 29 59.89 -17.72 17.64
C PHE A 29 58.52 -18.38 17.39
N LEU A 30 57.73 -18.64 18.44
CA LEU A 30 56.35 -19.14 18.33
C LEU A 30 55.29 -18.05 18.46
N CYS A 31 55.61 -16.93 19.13
CA CYS A 31 54.65 -15.84 19.39
C CYS A 31 54.63 -14.71 18.34
N PHE A 32 55.03 -14.97 17.10
CA PHE A 32 54.63 -14.15 15.93
C PHE A 32 54.39 -15.01 14.68
N ARG A 33 53.46 -15.96 14.82
CA ARG A 33 52.64 -16.40 13.68
C ARG A 33 51.19 -16.01 13.95
N MET A 34 50.77 -14.89 13.37
CA MET A 34 49.45 -14.89 12.72
C MET A 34 49.37 -16.16 11.85
N PRO A 35 48.23 -16.85 11.76
CA PRO A 35 48.04 -17.85 10.72
C PRO A 35 48.09 -17.11 9.38
N ALA A 36 49.27 -17.07 8.76
CA ALA A 36 49.45 -16.54 7.41
C ALA A 36 48.48 -17.32 6.52
N GLN A 37 47.44 -16.65 6.04
CA GLN A 37 46.29 -17.30 5.42
C GLN A 37 46.79 -18.24 4.33
N GLN A 38 46.47 -19.53 4.48
CA GLN A 38 47.19 -20.60 3.79
C GLN A 38 46.98 -20.44 2.29
N LYS A 39 48.00 -19.91 1.60
CA LYS A 39 48.00 -19.72 0.14
C LYS A 39 47.61 -21.03 -0.52
N ARG A 40 46.44 -21.03 -1.13
CA ARG A 40 45.78 -22.18 -1.75
C ARG A 40 46.37 -22.43 -3.12
N ALA A 41 46.63 -21.34 -3.87
CA ALA A 41 47.27 -21.35 -5.20
C ALA A 41 46.71 -22.47 -6.11
N LEU A 42 45.38 -22.62 -6.13
CA LEU A 42 44.69 -23.78 -6.67
C LEU A 42 44.93 -23.95 -8.18
N LEU A 43 44.99 -22.83 -8.92
CA LEU A 43 45.24 -22.82 -10.35
C LEU A 43 46.72 -22.97 -10.66
N GLN A 44 47.59 -22.16 -10.06
CA GLN A 44 49.04 -22.22 -10.34
C GLN A 44 49.71 -23.50 -9.80
N SER A 45 49.06 -24.24 -8.89
CA SER A 45 49.48 -25.58 -8.48
C SER A 45 48.95 -26.72 -9.38
N ALA A 46 47.99 -26.45 -10.26
CA ALA A 46 47.40 -27.47 -11.14
C ALA A 46 48.26 -27.78 -12.38
N CYS A 47 49.07 -26.82 -12.86
CA CYS A 47 50.00 -27.03 -13.96
C CYS A 47 51.17 -26.02 -13.94
N THR A 48 52.34 -26.44 -14.42
CA THR A 48 53.46 -25.52 -14.72
C THR A 48 53.20 -24.75 -16.04
N PRO A 49 53.94 -23.65 -16.31
CA PRO A 49 53.89 -22.94 -17.60
C PRO A 49 54.06 -23.87 -18.81
N GLU A 50 54.98 -24.83 -18.74
CA GLU A 50 55.30 -25.76 -19.83
C GLU A 50 54.17 -26.78 -20.05
N GLN A 51 53.54 -27.24 -18.97
CA GLN A 51 52.34 -28.09 -19.04
C GLN A 51 51.16 -27.33 -19.63
N LEU A 52 50.96 -26.07 -19.24
CA LEU A 52 49.92 -25.21 -19.82
C LEU A 52 50.11 -25.03 -21.34
N THR A 53 51.34 -24.81 -21.81
CA THR A 53 51.66 -24.78 -23.26
C THR A 53 51.28 -26.07 -23.98
N GLN A 54 51.45 -27.24 -23.33
CA GLN A 54 51.14 -28.55 -23.92
C GLN A 54 49.64 -28.88 -23.91
N TRP A 55 48.87 -28.36 -22.95
CA TRP A 55 47.46 -28.70 -22.77
C TRP A 55 46.51 -27.70 -23.44
N LEU A 56 46.94 -26.45 -23.63
CA LEU A 56 46.16 -25.39 -24.24
C LEU A 56 45.94 -25.64 -25.74
N LEU A 57 44.68 -25.67 -26.17
CA LEU A 57 44.30 -25.76 -27.58
C LEU A 57 44.90 -24.60 -28.40
N PRO A 58 45.42 -24.85 -29.62
CA PRO A 58 45.76 -23.79 -30.57
C PRO A 58 44.58 -22.84 -30.80
N GLN A 59 44.85 -21.55 -31.02
CA GLN A 59 43.82 -20.50 -31.09
C GLN A 59 42.64 -20.85 -32.02
N GLY A 60 42.90 -21.26 -33.26
CA GLY A 60 41.84 -21.63 -34.22
C GLY A 60 41.11 -22.95 -33.90
N ALA A 61 41.63 -23.77 -32.99
CA ALA A 61 41.05 -25.05 -32.59
C ALA A 61 40.12 -24.97 -31.37
N TRP A 62 40.12 -23.86 -30.62
CA TRP A 62 39.15 -23.64 -29.55
C TRP A 62 37.84 -23.11 -30.14
N GLN A 63 36.81 -23.95 -30.16
CA GLN A 63 35.52 -23.66 -30.79
C GLN A 63 34.35 -24.00 -29.83
N PRO A 64 34.06 -23.14 -28.84
CA PRO A 64 33.09 -23.43 -27.78
C PRO A 64 31.62 -23.20 -28.16
N PHE A 65 31.35 -22.48 -29.25
CA PHE A 65 30.00 -22.16 -29.75
C PHE A 65 29.93 -22.27 -31.28
N PRO A 66 28.77 -22.60 -31.87
CA PRO A 66 28.60 -22.54 -33.33
C PRO A 66 28.79 -21.11 -33.87
N ARG A 67 29.43 -20.99 -35.03
CA ARG A 67 29.60 -19.72 -35.75
C ARG A 67 28.38 -19.37 -36.59
N TRP A 68 28.41 -18.21 -37.26
CA TRP A 68 27.43 -17.87 -38.29
C TRP A 68 27.41 -18.94 -39.39
N GLY A 69 26.21 -19.34 -39.82
CA GLY A 69 26.01 -20.43 -40.78
C GLY A 69 26.08 -21.85 -40.19
N GLU A 70 26.52 -22.01 -38.93
CA GLU A 70 26.53 -23.31 -38.23
C GLU A 70 25.24 -23.53 -37.42
N ASN A 71 24.83 -24.78 -37.24
CA ASN A 71 23.53 -25.10 -36.66
C ASN A 71 23.54 -25.05 -35.12
N TRP A 72 22.97 -23.97 -34.57
CA TRP A 72 22.60 -23.86 -33.16
C TRP A 72 21.43 -24.82 -32.80
N GLN A 73 21.76 -26.04 -32.41
CA GLN A 73 20.80 -27.10 -32.08
C GLN A 73 19.99 -26.78 -30.81
N GLY A 74 18.73 -27.23 -30.79
CA GLY A 74 17.86 -27.18 -29.61
C GLY A 74 17.17 -25.84 -29.33
N ILE A 75 17.50 -24.77 -30.05
CA ILE A 75 16.88 -23.44 -29.88
C ILE A 75 15.54 -23.40 -30.61
N SER A 76 14.46 -23.00 -29.91
CA SER A 76 13.13 -22.84 -30.50
C SER A 76 13.07 -21.67 -31.49
N GLN A 77 12.15 -21.75 -32.46
CA GLN A 77 11.93 -20.62 -33.40
C GLN A 77 11.46 -19.36 -32.68
N GLU A 78 10.72 -19.49 -31.58
CA GLU A 78 10.28 -18.40 -30.72
C GLU A 78 11.46 -17.60 -30.13
N VAL A 79 12.47 -18.28 -29.58
CA VAL A 79 13.69 -17.62 -29.06
C VAL A 79 14.46 -16.92 -30.18
N LYS A 80 14.57 -17.55 -31.36
CA LYS A 80 15.22 -16.95 -32.53
C LYS A 80 14.51 -15.69 -32.98
N GLN A 81 13.20 -15.78 -33.20
CA GLN A 81 12.34 -14.67 -33.59
C GLN A 81 12.42 -13.52 -32.59
N GLN A 82 12.41 -13.80 -31.28
CA GLN A 82 12.56 -12.76 -30.26
C GLN A 82 13.91 -12.03 -30.34
N GLN A 83 15.03 -12.72 -30.65
CA GLN A 83 16.32 -12.03 -30.81
C GLN A 83 16.35 -11.15 -32.06
N ILE A 84 15.75 -11.64 -33.14
CA ILE A 84 15.61 -10.92 -34.41
C ILE A 84 14.80 -9.64 -34.22
N GLU A 85 13.62 -9.72 -33.60
CA GLU A 85 12.75 -8.57 -33.33
C GLU A 85 13.41 -7.52 -32.40
N LEU A 86 14.17 -7.97 -31.39
CA LEU A 86 14.90 -7.09 -30.49
C LEU A 86 16.03 -6.30 -31.18
N ALA A 87 16.66 -6.88 -32.22
CA ALA A 87 17.66 -6.18 -33.04
C ALA A 87 16.99 -5.33 -34.13
N GLU A 88 15.91 -5.81 -34.74
CA GLU A 88 15.14 -5.12 -35.77
C GLU A 88 14.53 -3.81 -35.25
N ALA A 89 14.06 -3.80 -34.00
CA ALA A 89 13.61 -2.58 -33.32
C ALA A 89 14.71 -1.50 -33.14
N GLN A 90 15.98 -1.83 -33.40
CA GLN A 90 17.11 -0.89 -33.35
C GLN A 90 17.64 -0.49 -34.73
N LEU A 91 17.27 -1.19 -35.81
CA LEU A 91 17.79 -0.91 -37.16
C LEU A 91 17.48 0.53 -37.59
N GLY A 92 18.48 1.20 -38.16
CA GLY A 92 18.36 2.58 -38.66
C GLY A 92 18.22 3.66 -37.59
N GLN A 93 18.18 3.32 -36.30
CA GLN A 93 18.21 4.30 -35.22
C GLN A 93 19.60 4.98 -35.14
N PRO A 94 19.74 6.27 -34.83
CA PRO A 94 21.05 6.90 -34.69
C PRO A 94 21.93 6.20 -33.64
N ILE A 95 23.18 5.87 -33.98
CA ILE A 95 24.13 5.28 -33.01
C ILE A 95 24.46 6.33 -31.94
N PRO A 96 24.31 6.02 -30.63
CA PRO A 96 24.57 6.96 -29.55
C PRO A 96 25.97 7.58 -29.62
N GLN A 97 26.09 8.89 -29.39
CA GLN A 97 27.38 9.60 -29.50
C GLN A 97 27.95 9.93 -28.12
N ILE A 98 29.10 9.32 -27.79
CA ILE A 98 29.86 9.61 -26.59
C ILE A 98 30.72 10.84 -26.85
N THR A 99 30.42 11.94 -26.18
CA THR A 99 31.15 13.21 -26.34
C THR A 99 32.12 13.46 -25.18
N ALA A 100 33.13 14.29 -25.41
CA ALA A 100 34.05 14.77 -24.37
C ALA A 100 33.30 15.40 -23.17
N THR A 101 32.16 16.06 -23.39
CA THR A 101 31.34 16.58 -22.30
C THR A 101 30.67 15.48 -21.48
N THR A 102 30.20 14.40 -22.09
CA THR A 102 29.64 13.25 -21.34
C THR A 102 30.70 12.49 -20.55
N LEU A 103 31.90 12.30 -21.10
CA LEU A 103 33.01 11.67 -20.37
C LEU A 103 33.43 12.51 -19.14
N LEU A 104 33.33 13.84 -19.24
CA LEU A 104 33.63 14.75 -18.14
C LEU A 104 32.55 14.85 -17.05
N ASP A 105 31.34 14.32 -17.26
CA ASP A 105 30.21 14.47 -16.32
C ASP A 105 30.57 14.02 -14.90
N PHE A 106 31.19 12.84 -14.78
CA PHE A 106 31.62 12.30 -13.48
C PHE A 106 32.64 13.23 -12.80
N SER A 107 33.66 13.68 -13.54
CA SER A 107 34.69 14.59 -13.00
C SER A 107 34.17 15.99 -12.62
N ARG A 108 33.03 16.42 -13.19
CA ARG A 108 32.43 17.74 -12.97
C ARG A 108 31.30 17.74 -11.95
N THR A 109 30.59 16.62 -11.80
CA THR A 109 29.30 16.56 -11.07
C THR A 109 29.11 15.29 -10.24
N GLY A 110 29.99 14.29 -10.36
CA GLY A 110 29.79 12.94 -9.81
C GLY A 110 28.76 12.09 -10.56
N ASN A 111 28.04 12.62 -11.55
CA ASN A 111 27.05 11.87 -12.32
C ASN A 111 27.72 10.92 -13.33
N ARG A 112 27.44 9.62 -13.21
CA ARG A 112 27.88 8.56 -14.13
C ARG A 112 26.84 8.15 -15.18
N ALA A 113 25.55 8.29 -14.85
CA ALA A 113 24.45 7.66 -15.57
C ALA A 113 24.31 8.10 -17.03
N ARG A 114 24.54 9.39 -17.34
CA ARG A 114 24.42 9.89 -18.72
C ARG A 114 25.47 9.29 -19.66
N ASN A 115 26.71 9.15 -19.20
CA ASN A 115 27.76 8.53 -19.99
C ASN A 115 27.52 7.02 -20.13
N GLU A 116 27.13 6.35 -19.04
CA GLU A 116 26.87 4.91 -19.01
C GLU A 116 25.71 4.49 -19.92
N ALA A 117 24.61 5.25 -19.97
CA ALA A 117 23.49 4.97 -20.87
C ALA A 117 23.92 4.96 -22.36
N LEU A 118 24.79 5.89 -22.76
CA LEU A 118 25.33 5.97 -24.13
C LEU A 118 26.34 4.84 -24.40
N TYR A 119 27.22 4.58 -23.42
CA TYR A 119 28.28 3.58 -23.47
C TYR A 119 27.73 2.15 -23.58
N PHE A 120 26.79 1.79 -22.71
CA PHE A 120 26.13 0.48 -22.71
C PHE A 120 25.12 0.35 -23.86
N GLY A 121 24.46 1.45 -24.28
CA GLY A 121 23.55 1.44 -25.42
C GLY A 121 24.21 0.89 -26.70
N ARG A 122 25.40 1.38 -27.05
CA ARG A 122 26.21 0.86 -28.17
C ARG A 122 26.49 -0.64 -28.05
N ARG A 123 26.95 -1.07 -26.87
CA ARG A 123 27.44 -2.42 -26.60
C ARG A 123 26.32 -3.46 -26.56
N ASN A 124 25.18 -3.09 -25.98
CA ASN A 124 23.98 -3.91 -25.96
C ASN A 124 23.40 -4.08 -27.38
N ARG A 125 23.33 -2.99 -28.16
CA ARG A 125 22.86 -3.01 -29.55
C ARG A 125 23.74 -3.89 -30.44
N LEU A 126 25.07 -3.82 -30.29
CA LEU A 126 26.00 -4.72 -30.99
C LEU A 126 25.78 -6.19 -30.56
N ALA A 127 25.67 -6.46 -29.26
CA ALA A 127 25.41 -7.81 -28.76
C ALA A 127 24.04 -8.37 -29.22
N GLN A 128 23.03 -7.52 -29.41
CA GLN A 128 21.72 -7.90 -29.98
C GLN A 128 21.84 -8.22 -31.47
N ALA A 129 22.41 -7.31 -32.27
CA ALA A 129 22.57 -7.48 -33.71
C ALA A 129 23.41 -8.72 -34.07
N VAL A 130 24.52 -8.96 -33.36
CA VAL A 130 25.37 -10.14 -33.56
C VAL A 130 24.63 -11.44 -33.24
N VAL A 131 23.82 -11.48 -32.19
CA VAL A 131 23.00 -12.66 -31.88
C VAL A 131 21.88 -12.86 -32.90
N ALA A 132 21.19 -11.78 -33.31
CA ALA A 132 20.15 -11.84 -34.34
C ALA A 132 20.69 -12.38 -35.68
N GLU A 133 21.82 -11.85 -36.16
CA GLU A 133 22.48 -12.32 -37.38
C GLU A 133 22.90 -13.79 -37.30
N CYS A 134 23.40 -14.26 -36.14
CA CYS A 134 23.68 -15.68 -35.92
C CYS A 134 22.43 -16.57 -35.82
N MET A 135 21.24 -16.03 -35.54
CA MET A 135 19.98 -16.79 -35.54
C MET A 135 19.26 -16.76 -36.89
N GLU A 136 19.43 -15.68 -37.66
CA GLU A 136 18.70 -15.41 -38.91
C GLU A 136 19.48 -15.78 -40.18
N GLY A 137 20.78 -15.47 -40.23
CA GLY A 137 21.67 -15.79 -41.35
C GLY A 137 21.40 -15.03 -42.67
N GLN A 138 20.65 -13.93 -42.65
CA GLN A 138 20.27 -13.19 -43.86
C GLN A 138 21.17 -11.98 -44.19
N GLY A 139 22.13 -11.63 -43.33
CA GLY A 139 23.08 -10.53 -43.55
C GLY A 139 22.53 -9.12 -43.32
N ARG A 140 21.23 -8.96 -43.04
CA ARG A 140 20.59 -7.62 -42.95
C ARG A 140 21.01 -6.80 -41.72
N PHE A 141 21.67 -7.43 -40.74
CA PHE A 141 22.23 -6.74 -39.59
C PHE A 141 23.71 -6.36 -39.80
N MET A 142 24.34 -6.74 -40.92
CA MET A 142 25.79 -6.60 -41.10
C MET A 142 26.28 -5.14 -41.17
N ASP A 143 25.54 -4.24 -41.81
CA ASP A 143 25.90 -2.81 -41.87
C ASP A 143 25.83 -2.16 -40.48
N GLU A 144 24.77 -2.46 -39.73
CA GLU A 144 24.57 -2.06 -38.33
C GLU A 144 25.70 -2.59 -37.43
N ILE A 145 26.09 -3.85 -37.60
CA ILE A 145 27.22 -4.47 -36.90
C ILE A 145 28.54 -3.76 -37.26
N ALA A 146 28.77 -3.46 -38.54
CA ALA A 146 29.98 -2.77 -39.01
C ALA A 146 30.11 -1.35 -38.45
N ASP A 147 29.03 -0.55 -38.50
CA ASP A 147 29.01 0.81 -37.96
C ASP A 147 29.18 0.82 -36.43
N LEU A 148 28.61 -0.16 -35.71
CA LEU A 148 28.81 -0.30 -34.26
C LEU A 148 30.23 -0.75 -33.89
N ILE A 149 30.83 -1.70 -34.64
CA ILE A 149 32.24 -2.07 -34.50
C ILE A 149 33.11 -0.83 -34.70
N TRP A 150 32.88 -0.06 -35.77
CA TRP A 150 33.64 1.15 -36.05
C TRP A 150 33.47 2.20 -34.95
N ALA A 151 32.24 2.48 -34.55
CA ALA A 151 31.93 3.46 -33.51
C ALA A 151 32.52 3.10 -32.14
N ILE A 152 32.67 1.82 -31.80
CA ILE A 152 33.29 1.33 -30.55
C ILE A 152 34.82 1.27 -30.68
N CYS A 153 35.38 0.83 -31.81
CA CYS A 153 36.82 0.78 -32.01
C CYS A 153 37.46 2.18 -32.07
N GLU A 154 36.75 3.19 -32.59
CA GLU A 154 37.17 4.60 -32.59
C GLU A 154 36.86 5.35 -31.27
N GLU A 155 36.31 4.68 -30.24
CA GLU A 155 36.21 5.31 -28.91
C GLU A 155 37.61 5.60 -28.36
N SER A 156 37.87 6.87 -28.00
CA SER A 156 39.17 7.27 -27.44
C SER A 156 39.52 6.56 -26.13
N TRP A 157 38.53 5.95 -25.47
CA TRP A 157 38.67 5.26 -24.17
C TRP A 157 37.55 4.25 -23.96
N TRP A 158 37.86 3.06 -23.41
CA TRP A 158 36.86 2.05 -23.04
C TRP A 158 36.61 1.91 -21.54
N VAL A 159 37.49 2.41 -20.68
CA VAL A 159 37.31 2.42 -19.22
C VAL A 159 36.31 3.52 -18.86
N ILE A 160 35.33 3.24 -18.00
CA ILE A 160 34.31 4.27 -17.67
C ILE A 160 34.89 5.38 -16.77
N PRO A 161 34.40 6.64 -16.86
CA PRO A 161 34.94 7.76 -16.10
C PRO A 161 34.95 7.56 -14.57
N ALA A 162 34.00 6.81 -14.02
CA ALA A 162 33.94 6.48 -12.59
C ALA A 162 35.16 5.66 -12.13
N HIS A 163 35.59 4.69 -12.94
CA HIS A 163 36.71 3.81 -12.64
C HIS A 163 38.06 4.52 -12.87
N TYR A 164 38.14 5.43 -13.85
CA TYR A 164 39.28 6.35 -13.99
C TYR A 164 39.45 7.25 -12.75
N GLY A 165 38.33 7.70 -12.16
CA GLY A 165 38.29 8.38 -10.86
C GLY A 165 38.79 7.52 -9.69
N GLN A 166 38.37 6.26 -9.61
CA GLN A 166 38.86 5.31 -8.60
C GLN A 166 40.37 5.01 -8.73
N ALA A 167 40.93 5.07 -9.94
CA ALA A 167 42.37 5.00 -10.19
C ALA A 167 43.14 6.29 -9.83
N GLY A 168 42.51 7.25 -9.12
CA GLY A 168 43.13 8.49 -8.67
C GLY A 168 43.32 9.55 -9.77
N LYS A 169 42.72 9.37 -10.94
CA LYS A 169 42.89 10.24 -12.13
C LYS A 169 41.60 11.03 -12.39
N ALA A 170 41.72 12.18 -13.05
CA ALA A 170 40.59 13.09 -13.28
C ALA A 170 40.64 13.74 -14.67
N GLY A 171 39.50 14.30 -15.11
CA GLY A 171 39.36 14.91 -16.43
C GLY A 171 39.19 13.88 -17.55
N LEU A 172 39.60 14.24 -18.76
CA LEU A 172 39.67 13.31 -19.89
C LEU A 172 40.94 12.43 -19.77
N PRO A 173 40.89 11.16 -20.21
CA PRO A 173 42.08 10.33 -20.35
C PRO A 173 43.00 10.90 -21.46
N PRO A 174 44.34 10.89 -21.27
CA PRO A 174 45.26 11.27 -22.33
C PRO A 174 45.31 10.20 -23.42
N SER A 175 45.58 10.61 -24.66
CA SER A 175 45.72 9.71 -25.81
C SER A 175 46.82 8.67 -25.55
N GLY A 176 46.52 7.39 -25.74
CA GLY A 176 47.48 6.31 -25.50
C GLY A 176 47.72 5.96 -24.02
N ALA A 177 46.86 6.39 -23.10
CA ALA A 177 46.83 5.81 -21.75
C ALA A 177 46.58 4.29 -21.81
N GLU A 178 47.03 3.57 -20.78
CA GLU A 178 46.77 2.14 -20.63
C GLU A 178 46.16 1.88 -19.25
N TYR A 179 44.98 1.24 -19.24
CA TYR A 179 44.29 0.75 -18.05
C TYR A 179 43.20 -0.24 -18.47
N VAL A 180 43.02 -1.32 -17.72
CA VAL A 180 41.93 -2.29 -17.94
C VAL A 180 41.04 -2.30 -16.70
N ASP A 181 39.76 -1.99 -16.90
CA ASP A 181 38.69 -2.10 -15.91
C ASP A 181 37.67 -3.17 -16.34
N LEU A 182 36.62 -3.31 -15.53
CA LEU A 182 35.48 -4.22 -15.76
C LEU A 182 34.92 -4.13 -17.18
N PHE A 183 34.70 -2.91 -17.68
CA PHE A 183 33.92 -2.67 -18.88
C PHE A 183 34.78 -2.54 -20.15
N ALA A 184 36.03 -2.11 -20.04
CA ALA A 184 37.02 -2.30 -21.07
C ALA A 184 37.23 -3.80 -21.35
N ALA A 185 37.33 -4.62 -20.31
CA ALA A 185 37.41 -6.07 -20.45
C ALA A 185 36.15 -6.66 -21.13
N GLU A 186 34.93 -6.30 -20.67
CA GLU A 186 33.69 -6.72 -21.36
C GLU A 186 33.59 -6.19 -22.81
N THR A 187 34.16 -5.02 -23.12
CA THR A 187 34.22 -4.49 -24.50
C THR A 187 35.16 -5.32 -25.38
N GLY A 188 36.33 -5.69 -24.85
CA GLY A 188 37.27 -6.60 -25.53
C GLY A 188 36.63 -7.95 -25.81
N ALA A 189 35.96 -8.54 -24.82
CA ALA A 189 35.27 -9.82 -24.97
C ALA A 189 34.08 -9.74 -25.94
N LEU A 190 33.31 -8.65 -25.94
CA LEU A 190 32.25 -8.39 -26.92
C LEU A 190 32.80 -8.43 -28.34
N LEU A 191 33.86 -7.66 -28.64
CA LEU A 191 34.46 -7.61 -29.97
C LEU A 191 35.17 -8.93 -30.33
N ALA A 192 35.77 -9.63 -29.37
CA ALA A 192 36.36 -10.94 -29.57
C ALA A 192 35.30 -11.97 -29.99
N TRP A 193 34.16 -12.04 -29.30
CA TRP A 193 33.04 -12.90 -29.69
C TRP A 193 32.43 -12.49 -31.03
N THR A 194 32.30 -11.19 -31.32
CA THR A 194 31.86 -10.70 -32.64
C THR A 194 32.78 -11.21 -33.76
N HIS A 195 34.10 -11.11 -33.59
CA HIS A 195 35.07 -11.69 -34.53
C HIS A 195 34.95 -13.22 -34.63
N TYR A 196 34.91 -13.92 -33.50
CA TYR A 196 34.80 -15.39 -33.47
C TYR A 196 33.58 -15.92 -34.24
N LEU A 197 32.43 -15.24 -34.13
CA LEU A 197 31.16 -15.63 -34.74
C LEU A 197 31.05 -15.23 -36.21
N LEU A 198 31.54 -14.03 -36.58
CA LEU A 198 31.22 -13.36 -37.84
C LEU A 198 32.42 -13.05 -38.74
N ALA A 199 33.65 -13.45 -38.40
CA ALA A 199 34.88 -13.07 -39.15
C ALA A 199 34.72 -13.10 -40.68
N ALA A 200 34.25 -14.22 -41.25
CA ALA A 200 34.07 -14.34 -42.70
C ALA A 200 33.05 -13.35 -43.28
N ARG A 201 31.95 -13.07 -42.57
CA ARG A 201 30.94 -12.08 -42.96
C ARG A 201 31.46 -10.65 -42.83
N LEU A 202 32.31 -10.39 -41.84
CA LEU A 202 33.00 -9.10 -41.67
C LEU A 202 34.02 -8.88 -42.79
N ASP A 203 34.75 -9.92 -43.24
CA ASP A 203 35.65 -9.82 -44.40
C ASP A 203 34.92 -9.56 -45.71
N GLU A 204 33.68 -10.04 -45.88
CA GLU A 204 32.83 -9.72 -47.04
C GLU A 204 32.35 -8.26 -47.06
N VAL A 205 32.12 -7.64 -45.89
CA VAL A 205 31.78 -6.20 -45.79
C VAL A 205 33.04 -5.34 -45.96
N SER A 206 34.07 -5.62 -45.16
CA SER A 206 35.43 -5.08 -45.31
C SER A 206 36.40 -5.77 -44.35
N PRO A 207 37.51 -6.38 -44.84
CA PRO A 207 38.51 -7.01 -43.96
C PRO A 207 39.14 -6.06 -42.93
N VAL A 208 39.03 -4.75 -43.16
CA VAL A 208 39.45 -3.71 -42.21
C VAL A 208 38.68 -3.81 -40.89
N LEU A 209 37.45 -4.34 -40.87
CA LEU A 209 36.66 -4.55 -39.64
C LEU A 209 37.31 -5.57 -38.71
N ASN A 210 37.75 -6.72 -39.25
CA ASN A 210 38.47 -7.73 -38.48
C ASN A 210 39.84 -7.21 -38.01
N GLN A 211 40.55 -6.46 -38.86
CA GLN A 211 41.79 -5.80 -38.48
C GLN A 211 41.56 -4.82 -37.31
N LYS A 212 40.57 -3.92 -37.41
CA LYS A 212 40.20 -2.94 -36.38
C LYS A 212 39.80 -3.59 -35.06
N ILE A 213 39.09 -4.72 -35.08
CA ILE A 213 38.76 -5.48 -33.87
C ILE A 213 40.04 -5.98 -33.19
N LEU A 214 40.91 -6.68 -33.94
CA LEU A 214 42.12 -7.28 -33.39
C LEU A 214 43.12 -6.22 -32.90
N GLU A 215 43.31 -5.14 -33.64
CA GLU A 215 44.13 -3.99 -33.22
C GLU A 215 43.61 -3.32 -31.95
N ALA A 216 42.29 -3.13 -31.83
CA ALA A 216 41.67 -2.54 -30.65
C ALA A 216 41.80 -3.42 -29.40
N ILE A 217 41.63 -4.74 -29.56
CA ILE A 217 41.80 -5.73 -28.48
C ILE A 217 43.27 -5.81 -28.04
N GLU A 218 44.21 -5.84 -28.99
CA GLU A 218 45.66 -5.83 -28.69
C GLU A 218 46.06 -4.57 -27.91
N GLN A 219 45.73 -3.39 -28.45
CA GLN A 219 46.17 -2.11 -27.89
C GLN A 219 45.53 -1.77 -26.53
N ARG A 220 44.27 -2.18 -26.29
CA ARG A 220 43.51 -1.79 -25.09
C ARG A 220 43.44 -2.88 -24.02
N ILE A 221 43.58 -4.16 -24.37
CA ILE A 221 43.35 -5.29 -23.44
C ILE A 221 44.56 -6.21 -23.34
N LEU A 222 44.99 -6.84 -24.44
CA LEU A 222 46.02 -7.89 -24.39
C LEU A 222 47.38 -7.34 -23.95
N ARG A 223 47.91 -6.33 -24.65
CA ARG A 223 49.19 -5.71 -24.29
C ARG A 223 49.15 -5.08 -22.89
N PRO A 224 48.17 -4.22 -22.53
CA PRO A 224 48.15 -3.61 -21.20
C PRO A 224 48.05 -4.63 -20.06
N ALA A 225 47.14 -5.61 -20.12
CA ALA A 225 46.96 -6.57 -19.04
C ALA A 225 48.14 -7.55 -18.92
N LEU A 226 48.84 -7.85 -20.03
CA LEU A 226 50.07 -8.65 -19.98
C LEU A 226 51.23 -7.84 -19.39
N GLN A 227 51.43 -6.59 -19.80
CA GLN A 227 52.61 -5.77 -19.44
C GLN A 227 52.56 -5.13 -18.04
N HIS A 228 51.39 -4.71 -17.55
CA HIS A 228 51.27 -4.01 -16.26
C HIS A 228 50.99 -4.98 -15.12
N ASP A 229 51.73 -4.85 -14.01
CA ASP A 229 51.53 -5.60 -12.75
C ASP A 229 50.96 -4.71 -11.61
N ASP A 230 50.70 -3.43 -11.88
CA ASP A 230 50.25 -2.41 -10.91
C ASP A 230 48.72 -2.21 -10.87
N PHE A 231 47.98 -2.79 -11.81
CA PHE A 231 46.53 -2.76 -11.81
C PHE A 231 46.03 -3.50 -10.57
N TRP A 232 45.47 -2.76 -9.60
CA TRP A 232 45.20 -3.23 -8.24
C TRP A 232 44.40 -4.55 -8.17
N TRP A 233 43.48 -4.77 -9.12
CA TRP A 233 42.65 -5.97 -9.19
C TRP A 233 43.43 -7.26 -9.52
N MET A 234 44.69 -7.17 -9.93
CA MET A 234 45.57 -8.33 -10.09
C MET A 234 46.16 -8.83 -8.76
N GLY A 235 46.25 -7.95 -7.75
CA GLY A 235 46.82 -8.27 -6.42
C GLY A 235 48.30 -8.64 -6.43
N LEU A 236 49.02 -8.40 -7.54
CA LEU A 236 50.41 -8.81 -7.70
C LEU A 236 51.37 -8.06 -6.76
N GLN A 237 50.97 -6.88 -6.28
CA GLN A 237 51.70 -6.07 -5.30
C GLN A 237 51.14 -6.18 -3.87
N GLY A 238 50.23 -7.13 -3.60
CA GLY A 238 49.70 -7.41 -2.26
C GLY A 238 48.42 -6.64 -1.88
N GLN A 239 47.70 -6.09 -2.87
CA GLN A 239 46.37 -5.49 -2.65
C GLN A 239 45.32 -6.54 -2.26
N SER A 240 44.36 -6.15 -1.40
CA SER A 240 43.14 -6.93 -1.17
C SER A 240 42.27 -6.97 -2.43
N LEU A 241 41.66 -8.12 -2.71
CA LEU A 241 40.91 -8.37 -3.94
C LEU A 241 39.42 -8.63 -3.70
N ASN A 242 38.61 -8.26 -4.68
CA ASN A 242 37.15 -8.45 -4.71
C ASN A 242 36.70 -8.98 -6.08
N ASN A 243 35.40 -8.86 -6.35
CA ASN A 243 34.73 -9.33 -7.57
C ASN A 243 35.29 -8.77 -8.90
N TRP A 244 36.11 -7.70 -8.89
CA TRP A 244 36.77 -7.21 -10.11
C TRP A 244 37.71 -8.25 -10.71
N THR A 245 38.38 -9.05 -9.88
CA THR A 245 39.39 -10.02 -10.30
C THR A 245 38.81 -11.10 -11.23
N PRO A 246 37.82 -11.92 -10.81
CA PRO A 246 37.25 -12.95 -11.69
C PRO A 246 36.50 -12.34 -12.89
N TRP A 247 35.89 -11.15 -12.73
CA TRP A 247 35.17 -10.47 -13.81
C TRP A 247 36.11 -9.99 -14.92
N ILE A 248 37.25 -9.37 -14.58
CA ILE A 248 38.23 -8.95 -15.60
C ILE A 248 38.97 -10.17 -16.17
N CYS A 249 39.41 -11.11 -15.34
CA CYS A 249 40.13 -12.30 -15.82
C CYS A 249 39.28 -13.18 -16.75
N SER A 250 37.98 -13.35 -16.51
CA SER A 250 37.11 -14.10 -17.45
C SER A 250 37.02 -13.44 -18.83
N ASN A 251 36.87 -12.11 -18.88
CA ASN A 251 36.76 -11.39 -20.15
C ASN A 251 38.11 -11.25 -20.87
N TRP A 252 39.21 -11.08 -20.13
CA TRP A 252 40.58 -11.12 -20.68
C TRP A 252 40.92 -12.52 -21.21
N LEU A 253 40.50 -13.60 -20.53
CA LEU A 253 40.65 -14.98 -21.02
C LEU A 253 39.95 -15.19 -22.37
N ALA A 254 38.71 -14.70 -22.53
CA ALA A 254 38.02 -14.74 -23.83
C ALA A 254 38.83 -14.02 -24.94
N CYS A 255 39.42 -12.86 -24.63
CA CYS A 255 40.28 -12.14 -25.57
C CYS A 255 41.54 -12.95 -25.94
N VAL A 256 42.23 -13.56 -24.97
CA VAL A 256 43.46 -14.34 -25.19
C VAL A 256 43.20 -15.65 -25.94
N LEU A 257 42.06 -16.29 -25.70
CA LEU A 257 41.71 -17.54 -26.39
C LEU A 257 41.32 -17.31 -27.86
N ILE A 258 40.73 -16.16 -28.18
CA ILE A 258 40.21 -15.83 -29.52
C ILE A 258 41.21 -15.02 -30.37
N ALA A 259 41.80 -13.95 -29.83
CA ALA A 259 42.51 -12.93 -30.62
C ALA A 259 44.03 -13.10 -30.62
N GLU A 260 44.63 -13.56 -29.52
CA GLU A 260 46.08 -13.77 -29.42
C GLU A 260 46.52 -15.04 -30.20
N LYS A 261 47.56 -14.89 -31.01
CA LYS A 261 48.07 -15.90 -31.94
C LYS A 261 49.41 -16.48 -31.50
N GLU A 262 50.21 -15.74 -30.74
CA GLU A 262 51.54 -16.16 -30.28
C GLU A 262 51.43 -17.11 -29.07
N PRO A 263 51.84 -18.40 -29.17
CA PRO A 263 51.61 -19.38 -28.10
C PRO A 263 52.22 -18.99 -26.74
N GLU A 264 53.39 -18.36 -26.75
CA GLU A 264 54.08 -17.88 -25.55
C GLU A 264 53.30 -16.76 -24.84
N LYS A 265 52.77 -15.79 -25.58
CA LYS A 265 51.89 -14.74 -25.03
C LYS A 265 50.60 -15.32 -24.46
N ARG A 266 49.98 -16.30 -25.16
CA ARG A 266 48.77 -17.00 -24.67
C ARG A 266 49.04 -17.68 -23.32
N GLN A 267 50.14 -18.44 -23.24
CA GLN A 267 50.54 -19.10 -21.99
C GLN A 267 50.82 -18.08 -20.88
N ALA A 268 51.61 -17.05 -21.15
CA ALA A 268 51.99 -16.04 -20.17
C ALA A 268 50.77 -15.28 -19.60
N ALA A 269 49.85 -14.85 -20.47
CA ALA A 269 48.63 -14.18 -20.07
C ALA A 269 47.71 -15.08 -19.24
N ILE A 270 47.49 -16.33 -19.66
CA ILE A 270 46.65 -17.29 -18.92
C ILE A 270 47.26 -17.63 -17.56
N TYR A 271 48.58 -17.87 -17.48
CA TYR A 271 49.26 -18.18 -16.23
C TYR A 271 49.30 -16.98 -15.26
N LYS A 272 49.38 -15.75 -15.79
CA LYS A 272 49.21 -14.51 -15.01
C LYS A 272 47.79 -14.36 -14.48
N MET A 273 46.76 -14.59 -15.32
CA MET A 273 45.36 -14.61 -14.87
C MET A 273 45.10 -15.66 -13.78
N MET A 274 45.64 -16.86 -13.92
CA MET A 274 45.56 -17.91 -12.89
C MET A 274 46.11 -17.43 -11.54
N GLY A 275 47.27 -16.75 -11.54
CA GLY A 275 47.85 -16.15 -10.34
C GLY A 275 47.06 -14.98 -9.75
N CYS A 276 46.29 -14.25 -10.56
CA CYS A 276 45.36 -13.21 -10.08
C CYS A 276 44.13 -13.84 -9.42
N VAL A 277 43.51 -14.83 -10.08
CA VAL A 277 42.33 -15.55 -9.56
C VAL A 277 42.67 -16.32 -8.28
N ASP A 278 43.85 -16.94 -8.18
CA ASP A 278 44.32 -17.58 -6.94
C ASP A 278 44.41 -16.59 -5.77
N ARG A 279 44.86 -15.35 -6.00
CA ARG A 279 44.90 -14.29 -4.96
C ARG A 279 43.52 -13.82 -4.53
N PHE A 280 42.51 -13.93 -5.40
CA PHE A 280 41.10 -13.68 -5.06
C PHE A 280 40.49 -14.86 -4.30
N LEU A 281 40.94 -16.09 -4.58
CA LEU A 281 40.50 -17.30 -3.88
C LEU A 281 41.17 -17.48 -2.50
N ASP A 282 42.40 -17.01 -2.29
CA ASP A 282 43.12 -17.09 -0.99
C ASP A 282 42.34 -16.48 0.20
N PRO A 283 41.81 -15.24 0.16
CA PRO A 283 41.06 -14.63 1.26
C PRO A 283 39.69 -15.29 1.51
N TYR A 284 39.10 -15.93 0.50
CA TYR A 284 37.69 -16.29 0.46
C TYR A 284 37.28 -17.31 1.56
N PRO A 285 36.11 -17.16 2.22
CA PRO A 285 35.58 -18.14 3.18
C PRO A 285 35.46 -19.55 2.61
N ALA A 286 35.87 -20.56 3.38
CA ALA A 286 35.77 -21.98 3.00
C ALA A 286 34.32 -22.50 2.95
N ASP A 287 33.40 -21.82 3.66
CA ASP A 287 31.95 -22.05 3.57
C ASP A 287 31.30 -21.40 2.33
N GLY A 288 32.09 -20.70 1.50
CA GLY A 288 31.64 -20.05 0.27
C GLY A 288 30.84 -18.77 0.46
N GLY A 289 30.72 -18.29 1.71
CA GLY A 289 30.04 -17.04 2.03
C GLY A 289 30.62 -15.83 1.28
N CYS A 290 29.74 -15.00 0.71
CA CYS A 290 30.08 -13.65 0.27
C CYS A 290 29.65 -12.66 1.35
N ASP A 291 30.57 -11.84 1.84
CA ASP A 291 30.33 -10.79 2.83
C ASP A 291 29.64 -9.55 2.23
N GLU A 292 29.96 -9.22 0.96
CA GLU A 292 29.20 -8.26 0.14
C GLU A 292 27.75 -8.72 -0.16
N GLY A 293 27.41 -9.98 0.16
CA GLY A 293 26.06 -10.55 0.05
C GLY A 293 25.67 -11.09 -1.34
N PRO A 294 24.46 -11.68 -1.48
CA PRO A 294 24.06 -12.44 -2.68
C PRO A 294 23.95 -11.61 -3.96
N GLY A 295 23.75 -10.29 -3.86
CA GLY A 295 23.74 -9.40 -5.03
C GLY A 295 25.07 -9.41 -5.81
N TYR A 296 26.20 -9.59 -5.12
CA TYR A 296 27.55 -9.55 -5.71
C TYR A 296 28.00 -10.91 -6.28
N TRP A 297 27.33 -12.02 -5.93
CA TRP A 297 27.61 -13.36 -6.46
C TRP A 297 27.64 -13.42 -8.00
N GLY A 298 26.76 -12.65 -8.65
CA GLY A 298 26.64 -12.57 -10.11
C GLY A 298 27.86 -11.98 -10.84
N ARG A 299 28.83 -11.42 -10.11
CA ARG A 299 30.14 -10.95 -10.60
C ARG A 299 31.34 -11.52 -9.84
N ALA A 300 31.15 -12.06 -8.64
CA ALA A 300 32.13 -12.89 -7.94
C ALA A 300 32.08 -14.35 -8.42
N GLY A 301 31.27 -15.19 -7.77
CA GLY A 301 31.15 -16.63 -8.07
C GLY A 301 30.79 -16.94 -9.53
N ALA A 302 29.85 -16.20 -10.12
CA ALA A 302 29.45 -16.44 -11.51
C ALA A 302 30.57 -16.15 -12.53
N SER A 303 31.41 -15.14 -12.30
CA SER A 303 32.52 -14.84 -13.22
C SER A 303 33.77 -15.67 -12.96
N LEU A 304 33.92 -16.21 -11.74
CA LEU A 304 34.84 -17.31 -11.49
C LEU A 304 34.42 -18.55 -12.29
N TYR A 305 33.13 -18.87 -12.34
CA TYR A 305 32.59 -19.94 -13.18
C TYR A 305 32.83 -19.68 -14.69
N GLU A 306 32.59 -18.46 -15.18
CA GLU A 306 32.90 -18.08 -16.57
C GLU A 306 34.39 -18.32 -16.90
N PHE A 307 35.30 -17.91 -16.01
CA PHE A 307 36.75 -18.15 -16.15
C PHE A 307 37.10 -19.64 -16.17
N LEU A 308 36.59 -20.42 -15.20
CA LEU A 308 36.90 -21.83 -15.05
C LEU A 308 36.32 -22.69 -16.18
N GLU A 309 35.09 -22.42 -16.66
CA GLU A 309 34.50 -23.16 -17.79
C GLU A 309 35.28 -22.92 -19.10
N MET A 310 35.73 -21.68 -19.35
CA MET A 310 36.56 -21.38 -20.52
C MET A 310 37.97 -21.97 -20.40
N LEU A 311 38.61 -21.92 -19.22
CA LEU A 311 39.95 -22.49 -19.00
C LEU A 311 39.94 -24.02 -19.12
N GLU A 312 38.95 -24.69 -18.54
CA GLU A 312 38.77 -26.13 -18.67
C GLU A 312 38.51 -26.56 -20.12
N SER A 313 37.64 -25.82 -20.83
CA SER A 313 37.37 -26.03 -22.25
C SER A 313 38.63 -25.87 -23.11
N ALA A 314 39.41 -24.81 -22.89
CA ALA A 314 40.63 -24.53 -23.63
C ALA A 314 41.78 -25.50 -23.31
N THR A 315 41.75 -26.16 -22.15
CA THR A 315 42.77 -27.15 -21.71
C THR A 315 42.29 -28.60 -21.82
N GLN A 316 41.18 -28.87 -22.51
CA GLN A 316 40.62 -30.22 -22.70
C GLN A 316 40.38 -30.97 -21.37
N GLY A 317 39.89 -30.28 -20.35
CA GLY A 317 39.65 -30.84 -19.01
C GLY A 317 40.89 -31.01 -18.13
N ARG A 318 42.08 -30.60 -18.59
CA ARG A 318 43.34 -30.79 -17.83
C ARG A 318 43.53 -29.83 -16.66
N VAL A 319 42.98 -28.62 -16.76
CA VAL A 319 42.90 -27.66 -15.64
C VAL A 319 41.45 -27.51 -15.23
N SER A 320 41.09 -28.08 -14.07
CA SER A 320 39.72 -28.09 -13.55
C SER A 320 39.73 -28.05 -12.02
N LEU A 321 38.78 -27.33 -11.41
CA LEU A 321 38.67 -27.14 -9.96
C LEU A 321 37.27 -27.48 -9.39
N TRP A 322 36.38 -28.13 -10.16
CA TRP A 322 34.98 -28.34 -9.73
C TRP A 322 34.83 -29.29 -8.53
N GLU A 323 35.83 -30.14 -8.24
CA GLU A 323 35.88 -30.97 -7.04
C GLU A 323 36.42 -30.24 -5.80
N GLN A 324 36.92 -29.00 -5.93
CA GLN A 324 37.41 -28.23 -4.79
C GLN A 324 36.22 -27.75 -3.92
N PRO A 325 36.15 -28.08 -2.62
CA PRO A 325 35.00 -27.74 -1.79
C PRO A 325 34.72 -26.23 -1.71
N LEU A 326 35.75 -25.39 -1.78
CA LEU A 326 35.62 -23.93 -1.88
C LEU A 326 34.80 -23.51 -3.09
N ILE A 327 35.09 -24.07 -4.27
CA ILE A 327 34.41 -23.75 -5.53
C ILE A 327 32.94 -24.22 -5.47
N GLN A 328 32.70 -25.43 -4.97
CA GLN A 328 31.33 -25.95 -4.77
C GLN A 328 30.52 -25.09 -3.80
N ASN A 329 31.13 -24.63 -2.70
CA ASN A 329 30.49 -23.74 -1.74
C ASN A 329 30.24 -22.33 -2.31
N MET A 330 31.21 -21.75 -3.02
CA MET A 330 31.06 -20.46 -3.71
C MET A 330 29.93 -20.49 -4.74
N GLY A 331 29.78 -21.58 -5.49
CA GLY A 331 28.64 -21.77 -6.40
C GLY A 331 27.32 -21.83 -5.65
N SER A 332 27.20 -22.78 -4.71
CA SER A 332 25.95 -23.06 -4.00
C SER A 332 25.47 -21.94 -3.04
N TYR A 333 26.34 -20.99 -2.67
CA TYR A 333 25.98 -19.84 -1.83
C TYR A 333 24.71 -19.11 -2.30
N ILE A 334 24.54 -18.88 -3.61
CA ILE A 334 23.41 -18.08 -4.14
C ILE A 334 22.04 -18.68 -3.80
N TYR A 335 21.88 -20.00 -3.87
CA TYR A 335 20.61 -20.65 -3.54
C TYR A 335 20.48 -20.98 -2.05
N LYS A 336 21.60 -21.09 -1.32
CA LYS A 336 21.62 -21.16 0.15
C LYS A 336 21.19 -19.83 0.80
N ALA A 337 21.50 -18.69 0.17
CA ALA A 337 21.16 -17.33 0.60
C ALA A 337 19.73 -16.86 0.20
N HIS A 338 18.96 -17.72 -0.47
CA HIS A 338 17.64 -17.40 -1.02
C HIS A 338 16.52 -17.49 0.03
N ILE A 339 15.63 -16.48 0.06
CA ILE A 339 14.48 -16.45 0.96
C ILE A 339 13.24 -17.00 0.26
N GLY A 340 12.82 -16.43 -0.87
CA GLY A 340 11.63 -16.87 -1.60
C GLY A 340 11.20 -15.86 -2.67
N GLU A 341 10.60 -16.34 -3.76
CA GLU A 341 10.29 -15.51 -4.95
C GLU A 341 11.54 -14.76 -5.49
N ASP A 342 11.58 -13.43 -5.45
CA ASP A 342 12.77 -12.65 -5.82
C ASP A 342 13.58 -12.19 -4.58
N TYR A 343 13.21 -12.63 -3.37
CA TYR A 343 13.82 -12.19 -2.12
C TYR A 343 15.05 -13.00 -1.68
N TYR A 344 16.09 -12.29 -1.26
CA TYR A 344 17.37 -12.80 -0.76
C TYR A 344 17.74 -12.07 0.53
N ILE A 345 18.67 -12.65 1.31
CA ILE A 345 19.23 -11.94 2.47
C ILE A 345 19.98 -10.67 2.04
N ASN A 346 19.82 -9.58 2.81
CA ASN A 346 20.34 -8.26 2.46
C ASN A 346 21.09 -7.53 3.59
N PHE A 347 21.82 -8.29 4.41
CA PHE A 347 22.87 -7.71 5.25
C PHE A 347 23.97 -7.08 4.37
N ALA A 348 24.66 -6.06 4.88
CA ALA A 348 25.58 -5.20 4.11
C ALA A 348 24.88 -4.58 2.86
N ASP A 349 25.65 -4.05 1.90
CA ASP A 349 25.11 -3.26 0.77
C ASP A 349 24.32 -4.07 -0.30
N ALA A 350 23.94 -5.32 0.01
CA ALA A 350 23.12 -6.18 -0.84
C ALA A 350 21.67 -5.69 -0.99
N SER A 351 20.98 -6.18 -2.02
CA SER A 351 19.57 -5.86 -2.30
C SER A 351 18.64 -7.00 -1.85
N ALA A 352 17.61 -6.67 -1.07
CA ALA A 352 16.60 -7.63 -0.62
C ALA A 352 15.88 -8.31 -1.80
N VAL A 353 15.71 -7.59 -2.91
CA VAL A 353 15.23 -8.15 -4.19
C VAL A 353 16.41 -8.30 -5.13
N SER A 354 16.65 -9.51 -5.63
CA SER A 354 17.78 -9.83 -6.53
C SER A 354 17.36 -10.81 -7.63
N LYS A 355 17.92 -10.64 -8.84
CA LYS A 355 17.64 -11.49 -10.01
C LYS A 355 18.94 -12.10 -10.58
N PRO A 356 19.51 -13.15 -9.96
CA PRO A 356 20.72 -13.79 -10.47
C PRO A 356 20.45 -14.49 -11.80
N SER A 357 21.44 -14.47 -12.71
CA SER A 357 21.29 -15.05 -14.06
C SER A 357 21.03 -16.55 -13.99
N ALA A 358 19.85 -16.96 -14.46
CA ALA A 358 19.40 -18.36 -14.53
C ALA A 358 20.46 -19.27 -15.17
N THR A 359 21.02 -18.86 -16.31
CA THR A 359 22.08 -19.56 -17.05
C THR A 359 23.33 -19.79 -16.22
N MET A 360 23.80 -18.78 -15.47
CA MET A 360 25.00 -18.90 -14.65
C MET A 360 24.77 -19.84 -13.46
N VAL A 361 23.59 -19.74 -12.81
CA VAL A 361 23.21 -20.64 -11.72
C VAL A 361 23.12 -22.09 -12.21
N PHE A 362 22.42 -22.31 -13.34
CA PHE A 362 22.28 -23.64 -13.94
C PHE A 362 23.62 -24.24 -14.36
N GLY A 363 24.44 -23.48 -15.09
CA GLY A 363 25.73 -23.94 -15.63
C GLY A 363 26.73 -24.28 -14.53
N TYR A 364 26.77 -23.49 -13.45
CA TYR A 364 27.58 -23.80 -12.27
C TYR A 364 27.11 -25.11 -11.62
N GLY A 365 25.80 -25.25 -11.38
CA GLY A 365 25.21 -26.48 -10.86
C GLY A 365 25.56 -27.72 -11.70
N GLN A 366 25.51 -27.59 -13.03
CA GLN A 366 25.90 -28.64 -13.98
C GLN A 366 27.38 -29.04 -13.85
N LYS A 367 28.29 -28.08 -13.61
CA LYS A 367 29.73 -28.37 -13.44
C LYS A 367 30.06 -29.04 -12.10
N ILE A 368 29.36 -28.70 -11.02
CA ILE A 368 29.60 -29.29 -9.68
C ILE A 368 28.66 -30.48 -9.35
N GLY A 369 27.78 -30.89 -10.27
CA GLY A 369 26.84 -31.99 -10.06
C GLY A 369 25.66 -31.67 -9.12
N ASP A 370 25.41 -30.39 -8.83
CA ASP A 370 24.37 -29.96 -7.90
C ASP A 370 23.00 -29.84 -8.59
N SER A 371 22.22 -30.91 -8.47
CA SER A 371 20.85 -30.99 -8.99
C SER A 371 19.86 -30.00 -8.34
N THR A 372 20.14 -29.48 -7.14
CA THR A 372 19.32 -28.43 -6.52
C THR A 372 19.63 -27.08 -7.15
N MET A 373 20.91 -26.80 -7.40
CA MET A 373 21.33 -25.60 -8.11
C MET A 373 20.86 -25.60 -9.58
N MET A 374 20.87 -26.75 -10.26
CA MET A 374 20.29 -26.89 -11.61
C MET A 374 18.78 -26.66 -11.62
N ALA A 375 18.02 -27.30 -10.72
CA ALA A 375 16.56 -27.11 -10.65
C ALA A 375 16.17 -25.67 -10.29
N PHE A 376 16.98 -24.99 -9.47
CA PHE A 376 16.83 -23.56 -9.16
C PHE A 376 17.18 -22.67 -10.35
N GLY A 377 18.23 -23.00 -11.11
CA GLY A 377 18.54 -22.33 -12.38
C GLY A 377 17.42 -22.44 -13.42
N SER A 378 16.75 -23.60 -13.50
CA SER A 378 15.56 -23.79 -14.35
C SER A 378 14.36 -22.96 -13.86
N TRP A 379 14.08 -22.93 -12.56
CA TRP A 379 13.03 -22.09 -11.99
C TRP A 379 13.29 -20.58 -12.17
N LEU A 380 14.53 -20.15 -12.05
CA LEU A 380 14.95 -18.79 -12.40
C LEU A 380 14.74 -18.50 -13.90
N ALA A 381 14.95 -19.48 -14.79
CA ALA A 381 14.78 -19.32 -16.23
C ALA A 381 13.30 -19.15 -16.63
N GLU A 382 12.37 -19.82 -15.95
CA GLU A 382 10.92 -19.58 -16.10
C GLU A 382 10.56 -18.14 -15.67
N ARG A 383 10.99 -17.71 -14.47
CA ARG A 383 10.74 -16.36 -13.95
C ARG A 383 11.42 -15.24 -14.75
N GLN A 384 12.45 -15.58 -15.52
CA GLN A 384 13.18 -14.68 -16.40
C GLN A 384 12.76 -14.82 -17.87
N GLU A 385 11.71 -15.59 -18.18
CA GLU A 385 11.15 -15.77 -19.52
C GLU A 385 12.20 -16.19 -20.57
N LEU A 386 13.22 -16.94 -20.14
CA LEU A 386 14.37 -17.31 -20.97
C LEU A 386 13.96 -18.17 -22.18
N ALA A 387 12.93 -19.00 -22.01
CA ALA A 387 12.32 -19.82 -23.05
C ALA A 387 11.54 -19.01 -24.10
N ALA A 388 11.13 -17.77 -23.78
CA ALA A 388 10.55 -16.81 -24.71
C ALA A 388 11.61 -15.85 -25.29
N GLY A 389 12.90 -16.07 -25.01
CA GLY A 389 14.00 -15.30 -25.58
C GLY A 389 14.43 -14.06 -24.78
N GLN A 390 14.04 -13.92 -23.51
CA GLN A 390 14.51 -12.81 -22.66
C GLN A 390 15.96 -13.03 -22.16
N LEU A 391 16.93 -12.98 -23.09
CA LEU A 391 18.34 -13.28 -22.82
C LEU A 391 19.07 -12.11 -22.14
N GLY A 392 19.20 -12.13 -20.82
CA GLY A 392 19.95 -11.14 -20.04
C GLY A 392 21.49 -11.27 -20.15
N GLY A 393 22.20 -10.16 -19.94
CA GLY A 393 23.66 -10.11 -19.80
C GLY A 393 24.43 -9.69 -21.06
N ASN A 394 25.77 -9.75 -20.96
CA ASN A 394 26.71 -9.47 -22.04
C ASN A 394 26.68 -10.56 -23.14
N LEU A 395 27.40 -10.38 -24.25
CA LEU A 395 27.41 -11.34 -25.36
C LEU A 395 27.87 -12.74 -24.91
N SER A 396 28.93 -12.86 -24.10
CA SER A 396 29.39 -14.14 -23.53
C SER A 396 28.26 -14.90 -22.83
N ARG A 397 27.48 -14.22 -21.97
CA ARG A 397 26.37 -14.82 -21.23
C ARG A 397 25.17 -15.14 -22.12
N LYS A 398 24.90 -14.35 -23.17
CA LYS A 398 23.88 -14.66 -24.19
C LYS A 398 24.22 -15.94 -24.96
N LEU A 399 25.48 -16.13 -25.38
CA LEU A 399 25.94 -17.35 -26.06
C LEU A 399 25.85 -18.58 -25.15
N MET A 400 26.28 -18.45 -23.88
CA MET A 400 26.09 -19.49 -22.86
C MET A 400 24.60 -19.80 -22.61
N ALA A 401 23.71 -18.81 -22.66
CA ALA A 401 22.28 -19.00 -22.49
C ALA A 401 21.69 -19.82 -23.65
N LEU A 402 21.99 -19.43 -24.89
CA LEU A 402 21.56 -20.15 -26.10
C LEU A 402 22.05 -21.61 -26.10
N GLN A 403 23.31 -21.85 -25.69
CA GLN A 403 23.89 -23.20 -25.60
C GLN A 403 23.24 -24.05 -24.49
N LYS A 404 22.96 -23.48 -23.32
CA LYS A 404 22.48 -24.24 -22.15
C LYS A 404 20.94 -24.33 -22.07
N LEU A 405 20.20 -23.51 -22.84
CA LEU A 405 18.74 -23.48 -22.84
C LEU A 405 18.06 -24.86 -22.99
N PRO A 406 18.49 -25.78 -23.87
CA PRO A 406 17.84 -27.10 -23.98
C PRO A 406 17.98 -27.94 -22.71
N ALA A 407 19.11 -27.83 -22.00
CA ALA A 407 19.33 -28.53 -20.73
C ALA A 407 18.57 -27.88 -19.57
N ILE A 408 18.42 -26.54 -19.60
CA ILE A 408 17.57 -25.78 -18.68
C ILE A 408 16.11 -26.23 -18.83
N GLN A 409 15.58 -26.22 -20.05
CA GLN A 409 14.20 -26.64 -20.36
C GLN A 409 13.92 -28.12 -20.07
N ALA A 410 14.92 -29.00 -20.22
CA ALA A 410 14.81 -30.41 -19.87
C ALA A 410 14.88 -30.69 -18.35
N THR A 411 15.28 -29.69 -17.54
CA THR A 411 15.41 -29.84 -16.08
C THR A 411 14.16 -29.32 -15.39
N GLN A 412 13.51 -30.15 -14.56
CA GLN A 412 12.31 -29.75 -13.83
C GLN A 412 12.59 -28.52 -12.94
N PRO A 413 11.85 -27.41 -13.11
CA PRO A 413 12.03 -26.21 -12.32
C PRO A 413 11.63 -26.44 -10.87
N ARG A 414 12.48 -26.00 -9.92
CA ARG A 414 12.17 -26.03 -8.49
C ARG A 414 12.85 -24.89 -7.74
N GLU A 415 12.05 -24.08 -7.05
CA GLU A 415 12.53 -23.05 -6.13
C GLU A 415 13.42 -23.64 -5.02
N ALA A 416 14.55 -22.99 -4.72
CA ALA A 416 15.43 -23.40 -3.65
C ALA A 416 14.87 -22.99 -2.28
N ARG A 417 14.18 -23.92 -1.62
CA ARG A 417 13.66 -23.78 -0.25
C ARG A 417 14.34 -24.75 0.71
N LEU A 418 15.58 -24.42 1.09
CA LEU A 418 16.31 -25.18 2.11
C LEU A 418 15.70 -24.98 3.50
N GLU A 419 15.68 -26.04 4.32
CA GLU A 419 15.24 -25.97 5.72
C GLU A 419 16.21 -25.15 6.60
N GLU A 420 17.49 -25.11 6.22
CA GLU A 420 18.57 -24.48 6.96
C GLU A 420 19.75 -24.13 6.04
N SER A 421 20.53 -23.11 6.40
CA SER A 421 21.89 -22.89 5.89
C SER A 421 22.72 -22.16 6.93
N TRP A 422 23.95 -22.62 7.14
CA TRP A 422 24.85 -22.12 8.18
C TRP A 422 26.22 -21.81 7.58
N PHE A 423 26.65 -20.56 7.73
CA PHE A 423 27.95 -20.05 7.28
C PHE A 423 28.78 -19.67 8.51
N PRO A 424 29.63 -20.59 9.04
CA PRO A 424 30.36 -20.36 10.28
C PRO A 424 31.34 -19.19 10.24
N GLN A 425 31.86 -18.80 9.07
CA GLN A 425 32.83 -17.70 8.95
C GLN A 425 32.13 -16.33 8.87
N LEU A 426 31.00 -16.25 8.15
CA LEU A 426 30.10 -15.08 8.20
C LEU A 426 29.28 -15.01 9.50
N GLN A 427 29.33 -16.07 10.34
CA GLN A 427 28.50 -16.25 11.53
C GLN A 427 27.00 -16.07 11.24
N LEU A 428 26.54 -16.61 10.10
CA LEU A 428 25.23 -16.33 9.50
C LEU A 428 24.38 -17.61 9.44
N LEU A 429 23.22 -17.58 10.09
CA LEU A 429 22.24 -18.67 10.10
C LEU A 429 20.95 -18.29 9.38
N LEU A 430 20.50 -19.15 8.47
CA LEU A 430 19.19 -19.11 7.83
C LEU A 430 18.38 -20.34 8.26
N CYS A 431 17.14 -20.17 8.70
CA CYS A 431 16.22 -21.25 9.08
C CYS A 431 14.85 -21.08 8.42
N ARG A 432 14.23 -22.19 8.00
CA ARG A 432 12.89 -22.24 7.39
C ARG A 432 12.04 -23.31 8.06
N SER A 433 10.73 -23.08 8.19
CA SER A 433 9.77 -24.08 8.67
C SER A 433 9.36 -25.06 7.56
N LYS A 434 8.56 -26.07 7.91
CA LYS A 434 8.00 -27.04 6.96
C LYS A 434 6.51 -26.77 6.78
N GLY A 435 6.02 -26.67 5.54
CA GLY A 435 4.62 -26.41 5.25
C GLY A 435 4.39 -26.06 3.78
N LYS A 436 3.23 -25.47 3.47
CA LYS A 436 3.00 -24.83 2.17
C LYS A 436 3.78 -23.51 2.09
N ALA A 437 4.17 -23.11 0.88
CA ALA A 437 4.93 -21.88 0.63
C ALA A 437 4.29 -20.60 1.22
N GLN A 438 2.96 -20.58 1.40
CA GLN A 438 2.20 -19.44 1.93
C GLN A 438 2.11 -19.42 3.47
N GLU A 439 2.30 -20.57 4.13
CA GLU A 439 2.21 -20.74 5.59
C GLU A 439 3.62 -20.72 6.25
N GLU A 440 4.66 -20.67 5.42
CA GLU A 440 6.06 -20.78 5.78
C GLU A 440 6.56 -19.60 6.63
N LEU A 441 7.42 -19.90 7.61
CA LEU A 441 8.19 -18.94 8.39
C LEU A 441 9.67 -19.09 8.02
N PHE A 442 10.36 -17.97 7.85
CA PHE A 442 11.80 -17.91 7.59
C PHE A 442 12.49 -16.90 8.51
N LEU A 443 13.68 -17.26 8.98
CA LEU A 443 14.59 -16.46 9.80
C LEU A 443 15.95 -16.37 9.11
N ALA A 444 16.55 -15.19 9.09
CA ALA A 444 18.00 -15.04 8.94
C ALA A 444 18.54 -14.28 10.17
N ALA A 445 19.70 -14.68 10.71
CA ALA A 445 20.36 -14.02 11.83
C ALA A 445 21.88 -13.97 11.61
N LYS A 446 22.51 -12.84 11.94
CA LYS A 446 23.92 -12.54 11.68
C LYS A 446 24.69 -12.29 12.98
N GLY A 447 25.90 -12.84 13.08
CA GLY A 447 26.92 -12.45 14.06
C GLY A 447 27.79 -11.33 13.50
N GLY A 448 29.08 -11.63 13.28
CA GLY A 448 29.97 -10.79 12.48
C GLY A 448 30.86 -9.81 13.26
N HIS A 449 31.43 -8.85 12.53
CA HIS A 449 32.17 -7.71 13.05
C HIS A 449 31.93 -6.43 12.24
N ASN A 450 31.97 -5.26 12.89
CA ASN A 450 31.68 -3.96 12.28
C ASN A 450 32.83 -3.40 11.41
N ALA A 451 33.57 -4.30 10.75
CA ALA A 451 34.56 -3.99 9.70
C ALA A 451 34.52 -4.99 8.52
N GLU A 452 33.44 -5.77 8.40
CA GLU A 452 33.13 -6.51 7.17
C GLU A 452 32.97 -5.57 5.97
N SER A 453 33.17 -6.09 4.75
CA SER A 453 32.96 -5.28 3.54
C SER A 453 31.53 -4.75 3.51
N HIS A 454 31.38 -3.44 3.26
CA HIS A 454 30.09 -2.78 3.22
C HIS A 454 29.23 -2.87 4.51
N ASN A 455 29.84 -3.04 5.70
CA ASN A 455 29.19 -3.03 7.02
C ASN A 455 28.20 -1.85 7.29
N HIS A 456 27.15 -2.12 8.07
CA HIS A 456 26.10 -1.17 8.54
C HIS A 456 26.04 -0.97 10.08
N ASN A 457 27.01 -1.52 10.83
CA ASN A 457 26.97 -1.71 12.28
C ASN A 457 25.80 -2.61 12.72
N ASP A 458 25.69 -3.77 12.06
CA ASP A 458 24.57 -4.71 12.11
C ASP A 458 24.88 -6.00 12.90
N VAL A 459 25.91 -6.03 13.74
CA VAL A 459 26.31 -7.24 14.49
C VAL A 459 25.20 -7.70 15.44
N GLY A 460 24.62 -8.87 15.16
CA GLY A 460 23.43 -9.38 15.83
C GLY A 460 22.10 -9.08 15.15
N SER A 461 22.08 -8.45 13.97
CA SER A 461 20.87 -8.21 13.16
C SER A 461 20.19 -9.52 12.75
N PHE A 462 18.89 -9.46 12.50
CA PHE A 462 18.08 -10.58 12.04
C PHE A 462 16.90 -10.11 11.20
N MET A 463 16.28 -11.03 10.46
CA MET A 463 15.12 -10.79 9.60
C MET A 463 14.11 -11.92 9.76
N LEU A 464 12.81 -11.59 9.61
CA LEU A 464 11.71 -12.56 9.61
C LEU A 464 10.78 -12.33 8.41
N TYR A 465 10.56 -13.40 7.66
CA TYR A 465 9.68 -13.43 6.49
C TYR A 465 8.57 -14.47 6.72
N ALA A 466 7.37 -14.20 6.21
CA ALA A 466 6.24 -15.13 6.24
C ALA A 466 5.65 -15.30 4.84
N GLY A 467 5.36 -16.53 4.43
CA GLY A 467 4.87 -16.83 3.08
C GLY A 467 5.85 -16.46 1.96
N GLY A 468 7.15 -16.34 2.26
CA GLY A 468 8.17 -15.76 1.37
C GLY A 468 8.19 -14.23 1.30
N LYS A 469 7.33 -13.51 2.05
CA LYS A 469 7.22 -12.04 2.02
C LYS A 469 7.87 -11.39 3.25
N PRO A 470 8.50 -10.21 3.10
CA PRO A 470 9.15 -9.50 4.20
C PRO A 470 8.14 -9.00 5.24
N LEU A 471 8.47 -9.17 6.52
CA LEU A 471 7.72 -8.60 7.65
C LEU A 471 8.62 -7.81 8.60
N LEU A 472 9.68 -8.44 9.13
CA LEU A 472 10.75 -7.79 9.88
C LEU A 472 12.02 -7.89 9.03
N ILE A 473 12.61 -6.75 8.69
CA ILE A 473 13.56 -6.62 7.58
C ILE A 473 14.88 -6.02 8.04
N ASP A 474 15.94 -6.26 7.30
CA ASP A 474 17.08 -5.34 7.26
C ASP A 474 16.82 -4.33 6.13
N VAL A 475 17.18 -3.05 6.33
CA VAL A 475 16.83 -1.97 5.39
C VAL A 475 17.62 -2.08 4.09
N GLY A 476 18.85 -2.59 4.14
CA GLY A 476 19.82 -2.44 3.05
C GLY A 476 20.26 -0.98 2.88
N VAL A 477 20.83 -0.67 1.72
CA VAL A 477 21.51 0.62 1.47
C VAL A 477 20.82 1.49 0.41
N GLU A 478 20.89 2.80 0.61
CA GLU A 478 20.45 3.85 -0.32
C GLU A 478 21.30 3.92 -1.61
N THR A 479 20.99 4.86 -2.50
CA THR A 479 21.86 5.23 -3.61
C THR A 479 23.22 5.71 -3.11
N TYR A 480 24.30 5.13 -3.64
CA TYR A 480 25.67 5.45 -3.21
C TYR A 480 26.06 6.91 -3.43
N THR A 481 26.62 7.54 -2.39
CA THR A 481 27.13 8.92 -2.43
C THR A 481 28.61 8.97 -2.03
N ARG A 482 29.25 10.15 -2.15
CA ARG A 482 30.58 10.39 -1.57
C ARG A 482 30.65 10.08 -0.06
N LYS A 483 29.53 10.16 0.65
CA LYS A 483 29.43 9.90 2.10
C LYS A 483 29.62 8.41 2.40
N THR A 484 29.06 7.53 1.57
CA THR A 484 29.07 6.06 1.67
C THR A 484 30.46 5.44 1.72
N PHE A 485 31.45 6.08 1.08
CA PHE A 485 32.85 5.64 0.97
C PHE A 485 33.81 6.50 1.82
N SER A 486 33.33 7.04 2.93
CA SER A 486 34.09 7.95 3.79
C SER A 486 33.86 7.63 5.28
N PRO A 487 34.65 8.18 6.22
CA PRO A 487 34.38 8.06 7.66
C PRO A 487 32.97 8.54 8.07
N GLN A 488 32.31 9.37 7.24
CA GLN A 488 30.94 9.83 7.45
C GLN A 488 29.86 8.79 7.10
N ARG A 489 30.22 7.56 6.67
CA ARG A 489 29.27 6.48 6.33
C ARG A 489 28.22 6.28 7.42
N TYR A 490 28.64 6.25 8.69
CA TYR A 490 27.79 5.99 9.85
C TYR A 490 26.94 7.21 10.29
N GLU A 491 27.04 8.34 9.60
CA GLU A 491 26.06 9.44 9.67
C GLU A 491 24.91 9.26 8.64
N ILE A 492 24.91 8.22 7.82
CA ILE A 492 23.77 7.81 6.98
C ILE A 492 22.86 6.94 7.85
N TRP A 493 21.55 7.17 7.84
CA TRP A 493 20.63 6.48 8.74
C TRP A 493 20.60 4.96 8.49
N THR A 494 20.65 4.52 7.22
CA THR A 494 20.76 3.09 6.84
C THR A 494 22.09 2.42 7.22
N MET A 495 22.99 3.12 7.90
CA MET A 495 24.30 2.61 8.37
C MET A 495 24.40 2.68 9.90
N GLN A 496 23.26 2.68 10.63
CA GLN A 496 23.20 2.90 12.08
C GLN A 496 22.43 1.77 12.74
N SER A 497 23.04 1.10 13.73
CA SER A 497 22.50 -0.12 14.36
C SER A 497 21.05 -0.02 14.83
N GLN A 498 20.57 1.17 15.18
CA GLN A 498 19.17 1.45 15.54
C GLN A 498 18.14 1.23 14.39
N TYR A 499 18.57 0.86 13.19
CA TYR A 499 17.73 0.44 12.06
C TYR A 499 18.01 -1.01 11.59
N HIS A 500 18.84 -1.78 12.31
CA HIS A 500 19.17 -3.19 11.99
C HIS A 500 18.75 -4.15 13.10
N ASN A 501 17.50 -4.00 13.59
CA ASN A 501 16.84 -4.90 14.55
C ASN A 501 17.58 -5.11 15.90
N LEU A 502 18.31 -4.08 16.36
CA LEU A 502 19.23 -4.10 17.50
C LEU A 502 18.81 -3.14 18.63
N PRO A 503 19.33 -3.33 19.87
CA PRO A 503 19.12 -2.40 20.96
C PRO A 503 19.97 -1.13 20.81
N THR A 504 19.42 0.01 21.24
CA THR A 504 20.16 1.23 21.59
C THR A 504 20.19 1.33 23.10
N ILE A 505 21.38 1.45 23.71
CA ILE A 505 21.60 1.22 25.14
C ILE A 505 22.18 2.49 25.76
N ASN A 506 21.51 3.06 26.76
CA ASN A 506 21.88 4.36 27.35
C ASN A 506 22.01 5.51 26.31
N GLY A 507 21.28 5.42 25.19
CA GLY A 507 21.40 6.34 24.05
C GLY A 507 22.59 6.07 23.11
N VAL A 508 23.33 4.98 23.33
CA VAL A 508 24.53 4.58 22.58
C VAL A 508 24.20 3.45 21.59
N MET A 509 24.71 3.56 20.37
CA MET A 509 24.63 2.57 19.29
C MET A 509 25.94 1.76 19.20
N GLN A 510 25.98 0.77 18.31
CA GLN A 510 27.23 0.09 17.98
C GLN A 510 28.23 1.02 17.26
N ALA A 511 29.51 0.71 17.40
CA ALA A 511 30.61 1.46 16.80
C ALA A 511 31.30 0.67 15.66
N PRO A 512 31.92 1.35 14.68
CA PRO A 512 32.59 0.71 13.55
C PRO A 512 34.04 0.33 13.87
N GLY A 513 34.48 -0.84 13.38
CA GLY A 513 35.83 -1.37 13.57
C GLY A 513 35.87 -2.89 13.77
N GLU A 514 37.05 -3.49 13.58
CA GLU A 514 37.24 -4.95 13.71
C GLU A 514 37.14 -5.43 15.17
N ASP A 515 37.47 -4.58 16.14
CA ASP A 515 37.31 -4.85 17.56
C ASP A 515 35.84 -4.94 18.00
N TYR A 516 34.94 -4.25 17.28
CA TYR A 516 33.51 -4.24 17.56
C TYR A 516 32.82 -5.44 16.89
N LYS A 517 32.71 -6.55 17.64
CA LYS A 517 32.29 -7.86 17.09
C LYS A 517 31.50 -8.73 18.05
N ALA A 518 30.80 -9.71 17.50
CA ALA A 518 30.16 -10.76 18.27
C ALA A 518 31.20 -11.62 19.03
N GLN A 519 30.85 -12.05 20.23
CA GLN A 519 31.62 -13.03 21.01
C GLN A 519 30.73 -14.16 21.53
N ASN A 520 31.34 -15.22 22.06
CA ASN A 520 30.66 -16.36 22.67
C ASN A 520 29.62 -17.06 21.76
N LEU A 521 29.86 -17.03 20.44
CA LEU A 521 28.99 -17.63 19.42
C LEU A 521 28.74 -19.12 19.70
N GLN A 522 27.46 -19.52 19.74
CA GLN A 522 27.03 -20.91 19.84
C GLN A 522 25.92 -21.19 18.83
N TYR A 523 26.13 -22.21 18.01
CA TYR A 523 25.13 -22.75 17.09
C TYR A 523 24.85 -24.21 17.41
N GLN A 524 23.57 -24.59 17.51
CA GLN A 524 23.15 -25.97 17.71
C GLN A 524 21.87 -26.28 16.93
N GLN A 525 21.95 -27.27 16.04
CA GLN A 525 20.79 -27.93 15.44
C GLN A 525 20.42 -29.16 16.29
N THR A 526 19.12 -29.39 16.53
CA THR A 526 18.63 -30.59 17.24
C THR A 526 17.93 -31.55 16.28
N THR A 527 18.07 -32.85 16.53
CA THR A 527 17.31 -33.91 15.82
C THR A 527 15.80 -33.81 16.04
N SER A 528 15.34 -33.03 17.02
CA SER A 528 13.91 -32.72 17.20
C SER A 528 13.37 -31.67 16.21
N GLY A 529 14.22 -31.02 15.39
CA GLY A 529 13.81 -30.05 14.37
C GLY A 529 13.86 -28.59 14.83
N ARG A 530 14.60 -28.31 15.91
CA ARG A 530 14.83 -26.97 16.45
C ARG A 530 16.26 -26.54 16.16
N SER A 531 16.47 -25.25 15.89
CA SER A 531 17.80 -24.67 15.71
C SER A 531 17.98 -23.49 16.66
N THR A 532 19.14 -23.41 17.30
CA THR A 532 19.50 -22.38 18.27
C THR A 532 20.77 -21.66 17.82
N PHE A 533 20.74 -20.33 17.88
CA PHE A 533 21.85 -19.44 17.55
C PHE A 533 21.98 -18.37 18.63
N SER A 534 23.10 -18.35 19.33
CA SER A 534 23.35 -17.50 20.50
C SER A 534 24.68 -16.77 20.36
N LEU A 535 24.74 -15.51 20.78
CA LEU A 535 25.91 -14.65 20.69
C LEU A 535 25.81 -13.47 21.67
N ASP A 536 26.95 -13.09 22.25
CA ASP A 536 27.09 -11.85 23.01
C ASP A 536 27.47 -10.71 22.06
N ILE A 537 26.62 -9.68 21.98
CA ILE A 537 26.83 -8.50 21.14
C ILE A 537 27.36 -7.30 21.93
N ALA A 538 27.57 -7.40 23.25
CA ALA A 538 28.10 -6.28 24.03
C ALA A 538 29.43 -5.72 23.52
N PRO A 539 30.40 -6.53 23.03
CA PRO A 539 31.66 -6.00 22.51
C PRO A 539 31.52 -5.20 21.19
N ALA A 540 30.33 -5.18 20.55
CA ALA A 540 30.06 -4.31 19.41
C ALA A 540 29.68 -2.85 19.81
N TYR A 541 29.48 -2.59 21.10
CA TYR A 541 29.21 -1.26 21.65
C TYR A 541 30.47 -0.69 22.32
N PRO A 542 30.69 0.63 22.30
CA PRO A 542 31.75 1.26 23.08
C PRO A 542 31.37 1.33 24.57
N ASP A 543 32.38 1.34 25.45
CA ASP A 543 32.29 1.36 26.92
C ASP A 543 31.25 2.36 27.49
N SER A 544 31.04 3.49 26.80
CA SER A 544 30.04 4.51 27.15
C SER A 544 28.58 4.00 27.20
N ALA A 545 28.29 2.83 26.61
CA ALA A 545 27.01 2.15 26.75
C ALA A 545 26.77 1.60 28.18
N GLY A 546 27.83 1.41 28.99
CA GLY A 546 27.73 0.88 30.36
C GLY A 546 27.25 -0.58 30.41
N LEU A 547 27.74 -1.40 29.49
CA LEU A 547 27.25 -2.74 29.18
C LEU A 547 28.35 -3.79 29.36
N SER A 548 28.11 -4.79 30.21
CA SER A 548 29.06 -5.89 30.47
C SER A 548 28.78 -7.17 29.68
N SER A 549 27.52 -7.40 29.27
CA SER A 549 27.13 -8.49 28.36
C SER A 549 25.73 -8.23 27.79
N TRP A 550 25.48 -8.63 26.54
CA TRP A 550 24.14 -8.68 25.94
C TRP A 550 24.06 -9.90 25.02
N VAL A 551 23.58 -11.01 25.57
CA VAL A 551 23.44 -12.28 24.86
C VAL A 551 22.09 -12.32 24.15
N ARG A 552 22.09 -12.27 22.82
CA ARG A 552 20.91 -12.62 22.00
C ARG A 552 20.89 -14.13 21.82
N THR A 553 19.73 -14.77 21.96
CA THR A 553 19.54 -16.19 21.65
C THR A 553 18.28 -16.38 20.82
N PHE A 554 18.46 -16.75 19.56
CA PHE A 554 17.40 -17.12 18.64
C PHE A 554 17.15 -18.63 18.73
N THR A 555 15.89 -19.03 18.81
CA THR A 555 15.45 -20.42 18.78
C THR A 555 14.33 -20.57 17.73
N PHE A 556 14.63 -21.26 16.62
CA PHE A 556 13.66 -21.58 15.58
C PHE A 556 13.01 -22.94 15.88
N ASP A 557 11.70 -22.99 16.07
CA ASP A 557 10.93 -24.23 16.29
C ASP A 557 10.06 -24.56 15.07
N ARG A 558 10.55 -25.46 14.21
CA ARG A 558 9.89 -25.86 12.97
C ARG A 558 8.56 -26.58 13.19
N ARG A 559 8.32 -27.15 14.38
CA ARG A 559 7.06 -27.86 14.70
C ARG A 559 5.95 -26.90 15.09
N LYS A 560 6.30 -25.79 15.74
CA LYS A 560 5.34 -24.74 16.15
C LYS A 560 5.12 -23.66 15.09
N ASN A 561 6.00 -23.60 14.08
CA ASN A 561 6.08 -22.49 13.13
C ASN A 561 6.38 -21.16 13.85
N GLN A 562 7.39 -21.19 14.73
CA GLN A 562 7.72 -20.09 15.65
C GLN A 562 9.21 -19.79 15.72
N VAL A 563 9.54 -18.52 15.90
CA VAL A 563 10.86 -18.06 16.35
C VAL A 563 10.72 -17.45 17.74
N MET A 564 11.57 -17.86 18.67
CA MET A 564 11.73 -17.23 19.98
C MET A 564 13.05 -16.48 20.00
N LEU A 565 13.04 -15.23 20.45
CA LEU A 565 14.23 -14.41 20.69
C LEU A 565 14.33 -14.13 22.20
N GLU A 566 15.42 -14.55 22.81
CA GLU A 566 15.73 -14.28 24.21
C GLU A 566 16.93 -13.33 24.31
N GLU A 567 16.73 -12.19 24.95
CA GLU A 567 17.76 -11.18 25.21
C GLU A 567 18.15 -11.29 26.69
N SER A 568 19.42 -11.56 27.01
CA SER A 568 19.91 -11.65 28.39
C SER A 568 21.10 -10.73 28.61
N TYR A 569 20.95 -9.73 29.48
CA TYR A 569 21.88 -8.61 29.57
C TYR A 569 22.43 -8.39 30.98
N ARG A 570 23.58 -7.72 31.02
CA ARG A 570 24.19 -7.18 32.23
C ARG A 570 24.72 -5.77 31.99
N PHE A 571 24.20 -4.81 32.73
CA PHE A 571 24.68 -3.43 32.78
C PHE A 571 25.62 -3.22 33.97
N GLU A 572 26.47 -2.20 33.87
CA GLU A 572 27.29 -1.70 34.98
C GLU A 572 26.47 -0.92 36.02
N ARG A 573 25.33 -0.35 35.59
CA ARG A 573 24.49 0.56 36.37
C ARG A 573 23.05 0.05 36.45
N LYS A 574 22.33 0.44 37.51
CA LYS A 574 20.89 0.20 37.63
C LYS A 574 20.11 1.32 36.94
N ASN A 575 18.88 1.02 36.54
CA ASN A 575 17.97 1.92 35.82
C ASN A 575 18.48 2.35 34.43
N THR A 576 19.46 1.64 33.86
CA THR A 576 19.93 1.88 32.49
C THR A 576 18.76 1.77 31.51
N PRO A 577 18.46 2.82 30.73
CA PRO A 577 17.41 2.78 29.71
C PRO A 577 17.94 2.09 28.44
N PHE A 578 17.06 1.39 27.74
CA PHE A 578 17.34 0.80 26.44
C PHE A 578 16.10 0.86 25.55
N THR A 579 16.32 0.85 24.24
CA THR A 579 15.26 0.76 23.23
C THR A 579 15.62 -0.34 22.24
N LEU A 580 14.80 -1.39 22.17
CA LEU A 580 14.87 -2.38 21.10
C LEU A 580 14.16 -1.81 19.88
N SER A 581 14.92 -1.57 18.81
CA SER A 581 14.38 -1.10 17.54
C SER A 581 14.14 -2.29 16.61
N PHE A 582 13.01 -2.33 15.91
CA PHE A 582 12.74 -3.34 14.88
C PHE A 582 12.19 -2.69 13.61
N MET A 583 12.83 -2.94 12.46
CA MET A 583 12.40 -2.44 11.17
C MET A 583 11.40 -3.38 10.52
N VAL A 584 10.25 -2.85 10.10
CA VAL A 584 9.16 -3.65 9.56
C VAL A 584 8.64 -3.07 8.25
N ALA A 585 8.39 -3.96 7.29
CA ALA A 585 8.05 -3.59 5.93
C ALA A 585 6.68 -2.91 5.82
N GLY A 586 5.71 -3.30 6.66
CA GLY A 586 4.35 -2.74 6.67
C GLY A 586 3.89 -2.30 8.05
N LYS A 587 2.85 -1.46 8.07
CA LYS A 587 2.40 -0.75 9.28
C LYS A 587 2.04 -1.74 10.41
N PRO A 588 2.71 -1.68 11.58
CA PRO A 588 2.41 -2.56 12.70
C PRO A 588 1.10 -2.15 13.41
N LEU A 589 0.40 -3.13 13.97
CA LEU A 589 -0.73 -2.92 14.88
C LEU A 589 -0.31 -3.32 16.30
N ILE A 590 -0.24 -2.35 17.22
CA ILE A 590 0.22 -2.56 18.60
C ILE A 590 -0.99 -2.73 19.53
N HIS A 591 -1.07 -3.88 20.19
CA HIS A 591 -2.05 -4.20 21.23
C HIS A 591 -1.32 -4.26 22.58
N GLN A 592 -1.06 -3.09 23.17
CA GLN A 592 -0.22 -2.94 24.37
C GLN A 592 -0.72 -3.75 25.58
N ASP A 593 -2.04 -3.86 25.78
CA ASP A 593 -2.64 -4.63 26.88
C ASP A 593 -2.44 -6.15 26.71
N LEU A 594 -2.49 -6.62 25.46
CA LEU A 594 -2.23 -8.01 25.08
C LEU A 594 -0.73 -8.35 24.99
N GLN A 595 0.15 -7.34 25.13
CA GLN A 595 1.59 -7.45 24.86
C GLN A 595 1.89 -8.07 23.49
N LEU A 596 1.12 -7.66 22.48
CA LEU A 596 1.13 -8.22 21.13
C LEU A 596 1.32 -7.11 20.09
N ILE A 597 2.14 -7.37 19.08
CA ILE A 597 2.24 -6.55 17.87
C ILE A 597 1.94 -7.45 16.68
N LEU A 598 1.07 -7.00 15.78
CA LEU A 598 0.82 -7.69 14.50
C LEU A 598 1.63 -7.01 13.39
N LEU A 599 2.45 -7.81 12.72
CA LEU A 599 3.19 -7.43 11.53
C LEU A 599 2.40 -7.90 10.30
N ARG A 600 2.28 -7.06 9.28
CA ARG A 600 1.66 -7.39 7.99
C ARG A 600 2.52 -6.83 6.85
N ASN A 601 2.58 -7.54 5.74
CA ASN A 601 3.25 -7.02 4.53
C ASN A 601 2.35 -5.98 3.85
N GLN A 602 2.93 -4.96 3.20
CA GLN A 602 2.13 -3.93 2.51
C GLN A 602 1.44 -4.43 1.24
N GLN A 603 2.09 -5.33 0.50
CA GLN A 603 1.67 -5.77 -0.84
C GLN A 603 0.85 -7.07 -0.79
N ASP A 604 1.16 -7.97 0.13
CA ASP A 604 0.39 -9.19 0.38
C ASP A 604 -0.07 -9.27 1.83
N LYS A 605 -1.25 -8.72 2.11
CA LYS A 605 -1.84 -8.65 3.45
C LYS A 605 -2.15 -10.01 4.09
N ARG A 606 -1.94 -11.13 3.37
CA ARG A 606 -2.02 -12.51 3.89
C ARG A 606 -0.72 -12.93 4.59
N ALA A 607 0.41 -12.32 4.23
CA ALA A 607 1.65 -12.49 4.98
C ALA A 607 1.55 -11.70 6.27
N VAL A 608 1.37 -12.42 7.38
CA VAL A 608 1.10 -11.87 8.71
C VAL A 608 1.86 -12.63 9.79
N MET A 609 2.21 -11.93 10.86
CA MET A 609 2.92 -12.52 12.01
C MET A 609 2.54 -11.79 13.29
N ALA A 610 2.30 -12.56 14.36
CA ALA A 610 2.17 -12.02 15.70
C ALA A 610 3.53 -12.04 16.41
N MET A 611 3.89 -10.92 17.03
CA MET A 611 5.05 -10.73 17.89
C MET A 611 4.57 -10.48 19.32
N SER A 612 4.73 -11.45 20.22
CA SER A 612 4.53 -11.27 21.65
C SER A 612 5.77 -10.62 22.28
N PHE A 613 5.59 -9.68 23.21
CA PHE A 613 6.68 -8.98 23.90
C PHE A 613 6.54 -9.00 25.44
N PRO A 614 7.58 -8.64 26.22
CA PRO A 614 7.53 -8.67 27.69
C PRO A 614 6.66 -7.57 28.32
N LYS A 615 5.92 -7.94 29.38
CA LYS A 615 5.26 -6.99 30.28
C LYS A 615 6.25 -5.97 30.84
N GLY A 616 5.87 -4.69 30.80
CA GLY A 616 6.68 -3.58 31.33
C GLY A 616 7.51 -2.83 30.29
N MET A 617 7.53 -3.30 29.03
CA MET A 617 7.95 -2.46 27.90
C MET A 617 6.78 -1.62 27.38
N LYS A 618 7.09 -0.40 26.92
CA LYS A 618 6.18 0.44 26.15
C LYS A 618 6.53 0.27 24.66
N ALA A 619 5.54 -0.15 23.88
CA ALA A 619 5.67 -0.38 22.45
C ALA A 619 5.08 0.79 21.66
N GLU A 620 5.89 1.43 20.82
CA GLU A 620 5.49 2.48 19.88
C GLU A 620 6.02 2.17 18.48
N TYR A 621 5.60 2.94 17.48
CA TYR A 621 6.21 2.90 16.15
C TYR A 621 6.23 4.30 15.52
N GLU A 622 7.18 4.51 14.63
CA GLU A 622 7.32 5.71 13.80
C GLU A 622 7.34 5.31 12.31
N PRO A 623 6.73 6.12 11.41
CA PRO A 623 6.91 5.98 9.97
C PRO A 623 8.24 6.63 9.53
N ILE A 624 8.94 5.98 8.61
CA ILE A 624 10.10 6.53 7.91
C ILE A 624 9.70 6.69 6.45
N ALA A 625 9.54 7.92 5.98
CA ALA A 625 9.32 8.22 4.57
C ALA A 625 10.60 7.92 3.78
N ILE A 626 10.47 7.31 2.60
CA ILE A 626 11.60 6.98 1.74
C ILE A 626 11.64 7.95 0.57
N GLU A 627 12.71 8.74 0.49
CA GLU A 627 12.99 9.64 -0.65
C GLU A 627 14.00 9.04 -1.65
N ASP A 628 14.78 8.03 -1.24
CA ASP A 628 15.75 7.35 -2.09
C ASP A 628 15.08 6.33 -3.04
N SER A 629 15.39 6.44 -4.34
CA SER A 629 14.76 5.61 -5.38
C SER A 629 15.19 4.14 -5.35
N ARG A 630 16.39 3.81 -4.82
CA ARG A 630 16.82 2.42 -4.66
C ARG A 630 16.00 1.74 -3.56
N LEU A 631 15.83 2.37 -2.40
CA LEU A 631 14.96 1.88 -1.33
C LEU A 631 13.48 1.84 -1.74
N GLN A 632 12.97 2.87 -2.43
CA GLN A 632 11.58 2.89 -2.94
C GLN A 632 11.28 1.69 -3.85
N SER A 633 12.24 1.29 -4.69
CA SER A 633 12.09 0.13 -5.60
C SER A 633 11.90 -1.22 -4.89
N VAL A 634 12.23 -1.30 -3.59
CA VAL A 634 12.13 -2.50 -2.76
C VAL A 634 11.02 -2.40 -1.72
N TRP A 635 10.91 -1.25 -1.05
CA TRP A 635 10.07 -1.06 0.14
C TRP A 635 8.86 -0.12 -0.06
N GLY A 636 8.78 0.59 -1.20
CA GLY A 636 7.77 1.62 -1.44
C GLY A 636 8.06 2.94 -0.70
N ASP A 637 7.05 3.80 -0.59
CA ASP A 637 7.21 5.18 -0.10
C ASP A 637 7.48 5.31 1.41
N THR A 638 7.29 4.25 2.20
CA THR A 638 7.33 4.33 3.67
C THR A 638 7.64 2.98 4.32
N LEU A 639 8.64 2.97 5.20
CA LEU A 639 8.93 1.91 6.17
C LEU A 639 8.42 2.30 7.57
N PHE A 640 8.42 1.35 8.51
CA PHE A 640 8.10 1.64 9.91
C PHE A 640 9.16 1.08 10.83
N ARG A 641 9.50 1.84 11.89
CA ARG A 641 10.36 1.38 12.98
C ARG A 641 9.53 1.20 14.24
N ILE A 642 9.50 -0.01 14.78
CA ILE A 642 8.94 -0.30 16.11
C ILE A 642 10.00 0.06 17.15
N LEU A 643 9.56 0.73 18.22
CA LEU A 643 10.39 1.12 19.35
C LEU A 643 9.82 0.45 20.61
N LEU A 644 10.54 -0.55 21.14
CA LEU A 644 10.23 -1.23 22.39
C LEU A 644 11.15 -0.70 23.49
N THR A 645 10.63 0.26 24.25
CA THR A 645 11.39 1.01 25.27
C THR A 645 11.28 0.36 26.65
N GLY A 646 12.36 0.40 27.42
CA GLY A 646 12.41 -0.12 28.78
C GLY A 646 13.60 0.39 29.59
N SER A 647 13.59 0.10 30.90
CA SER A 647 14.69 0.41 31.83
C SER A 647 14.81 -0.69 32.87
N SER A 648 16.01 -1.21 33.12
CA SER A 648 16.16 -2.33 34.06
C SER A 648 16.46 -1.87 35.48
N PRO A 649 15.62 -2.18 36.49
CA PRO A 649 15.87 -1.81 37.89
C PRO A 649 16.99 -2.65 38.56
N ARG A 650 17.60 -3.58 37.81
CA ARG A 650 18.65 -4.49 38.27
C ARG A 650 19.84 -4.41 37.30
N LEU A 651 21.02 -4.83 37.78
CA LEU A 651 22.21 -4.92 36.93
C LEU A 651 22.08 -6.01 35.85
N SER A 652 21.24 -7.03 36.06
CA SER A 652 20.98 -8.08 35.09
C SER A 652 19.49 -8.39 34.99
N GLY A 653 19.06 -8.78 33.80
CA GLY A 653 17.70 -9.20 33.50
C GLY A 653 17.65 -9.92 32.16
N SER A 654 16.46 -10.41 31.80
CA SER A 654 16.22 -11.00 30.49
C SER A 654 14.82 -10.72 29.96
N HIS A 655 14.68 -10.80 28.65
CA HIS A 655 13.48 -10.54 27.88
C HIS A 655 13.27 -11.66 26.85
N ARG A 656 12.01 -11.99 26.58
CA ARG A 656 11.63 -13.02 25.62
C ARG A 656 10.57 -12.48 24.67
N PHE A 657 10.81 -12.64 23.38
CA PHE A 657 9.87 -12.35 22.30
C PHE A 657 9.51 -13.64 21.59
N VAL A 658 8.27 -13.75 21.12
CA VAL A 658 7.80 -14.92 20.35
C VAL A 658 7.13 -14.43 19.08
N TYR A 659 7.64 -14.89 17.95
CA TYR A 659 7.18 -14.59 16.61
C TYR A 659 6.48 -15.83 16.04
N SER A 660 5.23 -15.68 15.59
CA SER A 660 4.37 -16.81 15.21
C SER A 660 3.43 -16.43 14.08
N THR A 661 3.36 -17.26 13.03
CA THR A 661 2.35 -17.16 11.95
C THR A 661 1.05 -17.91 12.30
N THR A 662 1.08 -18.70 13.37
CA THR A 662 0.02 -19.60 13.86
C THR A 662 -0.58 -19.17 15.20
N HIS A 663 -0.44 -17.90 15.59
CA HIS A 663 -0.96 -17.38 16.86
C HIS A 663 -2.49 -17.22 16.80
N PRO A 664 -3.29 -17.70 17.77
CA PRO A 664 -4.76 -17.70 17.68
C PRO A 664 -5.38 -16.33 17.36
N ALA A 665 -4.89 -15.26 17.99
CA ALA A 665 -5.36 -13.90 17.73
C ALA A 665 -5.10 -13.39 16.30
N LEU A 666 -4.38 -14.12 15.44
CA LEU A 666 -4.34 -13.81 14.00
C LEU A 666 -5.69 -14.13 13.33
N GLU A 667 -6.40 -15.18 13.74
CA GLU A 667 -7.73 -15.47 13.17
C GLU A 667 -8.72 -14.35 13.52
N ASP A 668 -8.76 -13.92 14.78
CA ASP A 668 -9.62 -12.81 15.24
C ASP A 668 -9.24 -11.44 14.64
N LEU A 669 -7.94 -11.12 14.59
CA LEU A 669 -7.46 -9.76 14.30
C LEU A 669 -7.04 -9.54 12.84
N THR A 670 -6.73 -10.58 12.05
CA THR A 670 -6.41 -10.37 10.62
C THR A 670 -7.63 -9.88 9.85
N LEU A 671 -8.80 -10.41 10.16
CA LEU A 671 -10.10 -10.03 9.59
C LEU A 671 -10.55 -8.62 9.96
N ASN A 672 -10.12 -8.07 11.11
CA ASN A 672 -10.58 -6.77 11.58
C ASN A 672 -9.43 -5.80 11.96
N PRO A 673 -9.12 -4.80 11.11
CA PRO A 673 -8.18 -3.72 11.45
C PRO A 673 -8.82 -2.58 12.27
N TYR A 674 -10.10 -2.68 12.63
CA TYR A 674 -10.88 -1.65 13.31
C TYR A 674 -11.19 -2.02 14.78
N PRO A 675 -11.47 -1.03 15.65
CA PRO A 675 -11.95 -1.28 17.01
C PRO A 675 -13.23 -2.12 17.05
N ALA A 676 -13.46 -2.83 18.17
CA ALA A 676 -14.69 -3.57 18.39
C ALA A 676 -15.95 -2.70 18.19
N GLY A 677 -16.96 -3.24 17.53
CA GLY A 677 -18.20 -2.53 17.18
C GLY A 677 -18.16 -1.72 15.87
N TRP A 678 -17.02 -1.63 15.18
CA TRP A 678 -16.99 -1.11 13.80
C TRP A 678 -17.62 -2.11 12.80
N PRO A 679 -18.21 -1.61 11.69
CA PRO A 679 -18.51 -2.44 10.53
C PRO A 679 -17.22 -3.03 9.93
N VAL A 680 -17.29 -4.30 9.51
CA VAL A 680 -16.20 -5.00 8.84
C VAL A 680 -16.74 -5.60 7.55
N LEU A 681 -16.14 -5.26 6.41
CA LEU A 681 -16.44 -5.88 5.12
C LEU A 681 -15.41 -6.95 4.80
N GLN A 682 -15.86 -8.05 4.20
CA GLN A 682 -15.00 -9.13 3.73
C GLN A 682 -14.15 -8.62 2.55
N ASN A 683 -12.83 -8.61 2.68
CA ASN A 683 -11.97 -8.08 1.62
C ASN A 683 -10.99 -9.14 1.05
N PRO A 684 -11.46 -10.06 0.19
CA PRO A 684 -10.62 -11.05 -0.49
C PRO A 684 -9.96 -10.50 -1.77
N MET A 685 -10.08 -9.19 -2.04
CA MET A 685 -9.78 -8.62 -3.35
C MET A 685 -8.30 -8.75 -3.72
N SER A 686 -8.10 -9.32 -4.91
CA SER A 686 -6.80 -9.54 -5.55
C SER A 686 -7.07 -9.87 -7.01
N VAL A 687 -6.08 -9.73 -7.88
CA VAL A 687 -6.20 -10.11 -9.31
C VAL A 687 -6.67 -11.56 -9.46
N SER A 688 -6.14 -12.47 -8.63
CA SER A 688 -6.51 -13.89 -8.60
C SER A 688 -7.94 -14.15 -8.10
N TYR A 689 -8.46 -13.34 -7.18
CA TYR A 689 -9.86 -13.41 -6.75
C TYR A 689 -10.78 -12.87 -7.85
N LEU A 690 -10.46 -11.68 -8.39
CA LEU A 690 -11.20 -11.01 -9.45
C LEU A 690 -11.38 -11.92 -10.68
N ARG A 691 -10.29 -12.48 -11.22
CA ARG A 691 -10.30 -13.40 -12.38
C ARG A 691 -11.05 -14.73 -12.14
N ARG A 692 -11.38 -15.07 -10.88
CA ARG A 692 -12.07 -16.31 -10.49
C ARG A 692 -13.54 -16.10 -10.11
N HIS A 693 -13.86 -15.00 -9.43
CA HIS A 693 -15.16 -14.77 -8.80
C HIS A 693 -16.02 -13.69 -9.46
N LEU A 694 -15.44 -12.87 -10.37
CA LEU A 694 -16.23 -11.95 -11.18
C LEU A 694 -17.05 -12.71 -12.23
N ARG A 695 -18.35 -12.39 -12.34
CA ARG A 695 -19.24 -12.88 -13.39
C ARG A 695 -18.71 -12.46 -14.77
N ARG A 696 -18.55 -13.44 -15.67
CA ARG A 696 -18.12 -13.24 -17.07
C ARG A 696 -19.26 -12.83 -18.01
N GLU A 697 -20.50 -13.12 -17.63
CA GLU A 697 -21.70 -12.75 -18.38
C GLU A 697 -22.06 -11.29 -18.10
N HIS A 698 -22.51 -10.57 -19.12
CA HIS A 698 -23.12 -9.25 -18.97
C HIS A 698 -24.65 -9.35 -19.11
N PRO A 699 -25.44 -8.47 -18.46
CA PRO A 699 -24.99 -7.44 -17.51
C PRO A 699 -24.48 -8.08 -16.21
N ARG A 700 -23.73 -7.31 -15.42
CA ARG A 700 -23.27 -7.72 -14.08
C ARG A 700 -23.28 -6.61 -13.04
N LEU A 701 -23.64 -5.37 -13.39
CA LEU A 701 -23.87 -4.25 -12.48
C LEU A 701 -25.37 -4.10 -12.21
N ILE A 702 -25.79 -4.47 -10.99
CA ILE A 702 -27.17 -4.44 -10.47
C ILE A 702 -28.11 -5.43 -11.17
N LEU A 703 -28.11 -5.48 -12.50
CA LEU A 703 -28.64 -6.60 -13.27
C LEU A 703 -27.61 -7.74 -13.37
N ASN A 704 -28.14 -8.93 -13.62
CA ASN A 704 -27.44 -10.07 -14.22
C ASN A 704 -28.46 -10.90 -15.02
N PRO A 705 -28.09 -11.90 -15.83
CA PRO A 705 -29.05 -12.61 -16.69
C PRO A 705 -30.27 -13.20 -15.94
N ARG A 706 -30.09 -13.66 -14.70
CA ARG A 706 -31.21 -14.13 -13.83
C ARG A 706 -32.14 -12.98 -13.43
N LEU A 707 -31.58 -11.85 -13.00
CA LEU A 707 -32.35 -10.66 -12.61
C LEU A 707 -33.04 -10.00 -13.82
N GLU A 708 -32.41 -10.02 -15.00
CA GLU A 708 -33.03 -9.54 -16.25
C GLU A 708 -34.22 -10.43 -16.65
N GLN A 709 -34.10 -11.76 -16.53
CA GLN A 709 -35.20 -12.69 -16.75
C GLN A 709 -36.35 -12.47 -15.74
N GLN A 710 -36.03 -12.28 -14.45
CA GLN A 710 -37.01 -12.01 -13.40
C GLN A 710 -37.75 -10.68 -13.64
N LEU A 711 -37.03 -9.62 -14.00
CA LEU A 711 -37.63 -8.33 -14.39
C LEU A 711 -38.55 -8.49 -15.60
N LYS A 712 -38.12 -9.19 -16.65
CA LYS A 712 -38.94 -9.43 -17.85
C LYS A 712 -40.19 -10.26 -17.56
N ALA A 713 -40.16 -11.17 -16.59
CA ALA A 713 -41.36 -11.89 -16.12
C ALA A 713 -42.31 -11.01 -15.28
N LYS A 714 -41.77 -10.23 -14.32
CA LYS A 714 -42.56 -9.30 -13.49
C LYS A 714 -43.18 -8.16 -14.31
N LEU A 715 -42.53 -7.71 -15.39
CA LEU A 715 -43.12 -6.76 -16.36
C LEU A 715 -44.39 -7.29 -17.06
N GLN A 716 -44.63 -8.61 -17.09
CA GLN A 716 -45.86 -9.20 -17.64
C GLN A 716 -46.94 -9.47 -16.59
N THR A 717 -46.64 -9.33 -15.29
CA THR A 717 -47.46 -9.90 -14.20
C THR A 717 -47.66 -9.00 -12.98
N GLU A 718 -46.81 -8.01 -12.75
CA GLU A 718 -46.87 -7.13 -11.57
C GLU A 718 -47.26 -5.70 -11.94
N PRO A 719 -48.46 -5.22 -11.53
CA PRO A 719 -48.92 -3.87 -11.82
C PRO A 719 -47.96 -2.76 -11.39
N VAL A 720 -47.24 -2.93 -10.27
CA VAL A 720 -46.23 -1.95 -9.81
C VAL A 720 -45.06 -1.84 -10.78
N VAL A 721 -44.53 -2.98 -11.25
CA VAL A 721 -43.37 -3.02 -12.15
C VAL A 721 -43.78 -2.52 -13.54
N GLN A 722 -45.00 -2.84 -13.99
CA GLN A 722 -45.60 -2.30 -15.21
C GLN A 722 -45.76 -0.78 -15.16
N ASN A 723 -46.39 -0.25 -14.11
CA ASN A 723 -46.67 1.17 -13.96
C ASN A 723 -45.39 2.00 -13.78
N TYR A 724 -44.42 1.50 -13.02
CA TYR A 724 -43.13 2.17 -12.86
C TYR A 724 -42.27 2.12 -14.12
N TYR A 725 -42.32 1.03 -14.90
CA TYR A 725 -41.70 0.99 -16.23
C TYR A 725 -42.35 1.96 -17.22
N ALA A 726 -43.68 2.10 -17.19
CA ALA A 726 -44.37 3.11 -18.00
C ALA A 726 -43.93 4.54 -17.67
N ALA A 727 -43.63 4.86 -16.40
CA ALA A 727 -43.06 6.14 -16.02
C ALA A 727 -41.61 6.32 -16.52
N ILE A 728 -40.78 5.27 -16.44
CA ILE A 728 -39.43 5.25 -17.02
C ILE A 728 -39.47 5.43 -18.55
N ARG A 729 -40.44 4.83 -19.23
CA ARG A 729 -40.71 4.99 -20.67
C ARG A 729 -41.01 6.44 -21.05
N LEU A 730 -41.97 7.09 -20.37
CA LEU A 730 -42.26 8.51 -20.59
C LEU A 730 -41.02 9.39 -20.35
N ASN A 731 -40.27 9.12 -19.27
CA ASN A 731 -39.02 9.82 -18.98
C ASN A 731 -37.96 9.61 -20.09
N ALA A 732 -37.93 8.44 -20.76
CA ALA A 732 -37.03 8.17 -21.88
C ALA A 732 -37.44 8.90 -23.17
N ASP A 733 -38.74 9.01 -23.44
CA ASP A 733 -39.26 9.79 -24.56
C ASP A 733 -38.98 11.29 -24.34
N ASP A 734 -39.21 11.83 -23.13
CA ASP A 734 -38.84 13.20 -22.74
C ASP A 734 -37.33 13.49 -22.93
N ILE A 735 -36.46 12.49 -22.73
CA ILE A 735 -35.01 12.61 -22.90
C ILE A 735 -34.61 12.70 -24.37
N LEU A 736 -35.32 12.02 -25.28
CA LEU A 736 -34.97 12.03 -26.71
C LEU A 736 -35.00 13.45 -27.30
N GLU A 737 -35.87 14.33 -26.80
CA GLU A 737 -36.03 15.71 -27.27
C GLU A 737 -35.03 16.71 -26.65
N GLN A 738 -34.31 16.35 -25.59
CA GLN A 738 -33.37 17.24 -24.88
C GLN A 738 -32.04 17.40 -25.65
N GLU A 739 -31.31 18.49 -25.40
CA GLU A 739 -29.93 18.66 -25.90
C GLU A 739 -28.95 17.66 -25.22
N LEU A 740 -27.78 17.42 -25.82
CA LEU A 740 -26.72 16.59 -25.23
C LEU A 740 -26.04 17.31 -24.05
N LEU A 741 -25.43 16.56 -23.12
CA LEU A 741 -24.81 17.15 -21.94
C LEU A 741 -23.51 17.92 -22.24
N GLU A 742 -23.44 19.19 -21.80
CA GLU A 742 -22.24 20.04 -21.85
C GLU A 742 -21.37 19.95 -20.57
N ARG A 743 -20.05 20.18 -20.69
CA ARG A 743 -19.11 20.28 -19.55
C ARG A 743 -19.21 21.63 -18.81
N LYS A 744 -20.39 21.91 -18.23
CA LYS A 744 -20.77 23.21 -17.68
C LYS A 744 -20.60 23.26 -16.16
N LEU A 745 -19.56 23.94 -15.68
CA LEU A 745 -19.33 24.14 -14.24
C LEU A 745 -20.32 25.17 -13.66
N ILE A 746 -20.97 24.81 -12.56
CA ILE A 746 -21.79 25.71 -11.74
C ILE A 746 -21.02 25.98 -10.44
N GLY A 747 -20.40 27.16 -10.36
CA GLY A 747 -19.39 27.46 -9.34
C GLY A 747 -18.19 26.54 -9.53
N ARG A 748 -17.86 25.73 -8.51
CA ARG A 748 -16.77 24.74 -8.56
C ARG A 748 -17.21 23.31 -8.90
N ARG A 749 -18.46 23.09 -9.31
CA ARG A 749 -19.08 21.76 -9.46
C ARG A 749 -19.55 21.49 -10.88
N LEU A 750 -19.18 20.35 -11.43
CA LEU A 750 -19.80 19.66 -12.57
C LEU A 750 -20.95 18.75 -12.12
N LEU A 751 -21.12 18.55 -10.79
CA LEU A 751 -22.10 17.64 -10.18
C LEU A 751 -23.51 17.61 -10.80
N PRO A 752 -24.12 18.75 -11.22
CA PRO A 752 -25.43 18.71 -11.88
C PRO A 752 -25.40 17.91 -13.18
N THR A 753 -24.37 18.08 -14.02
CA THR A 753 -24.16 17.32 -15.25
C THR A 753 -23.90 15.84 -14.96
N SER A 754 -23.07 15.52 -13.96
CA SER A 754 -22.80 14.12 -13.58
C SER A 754 -24.04 13.39 -13.05
N ARG A 755 -24.88 14.10 -12.27
CA ARG A 755 -26.18 13.61 -11.78
C ARG A 755 -27.18 13.38 -12.89
N GLU A 756 -27.20 14.29 -13.86
CA GLU A 756 -28.05 14.18 -15.02
C GLU A 756 -27.63 12.98 -15.87
N MET A 757 -26.33 12.82 -16.17
CA MET A 757 -25.83 11.68 -16.93
C MET A 757 -26.18 10.33 -16.29
N LEU A 758 -26.12 10.24 -14.95
CA LEU A 758 -26.54 9.03 -14.21
C LEU A 758 -28.04 8.74 -14.38
N TYR A 759 -28.89 9.77 -14.42
CA TYR A 759 -30.31 9.65 -14.72
C TYR A 759 -30.55 9.24 -16.19
N LEU A 760 -29.92 9.94 -17.15
CA LEU A 760 -30.04 9.65 -18.58
C LEU A 760 -29.64 8.21 -18.90
N MET A 761 -28.45 7.79 -18.45
CA MET A 761 -27.91 6.46 -18.74
C MET A 761 -28.71 5.35 -18.06
N GLY A 762 -29.21 5.57 -16.84
CA GLY A 762 -30.11 4.62 -16.19
C GLY A 762 -31.39 4.43 -16.98
N VAL A 763 -32.11 5.52 -17.27
CA VAL A 763 -33.42 5.51 -17.95
C VAL A 763 -33.30 4.94 -19.37
N LEU A 764 -32.40 5.48 -20.19
CA LEU A 764 -32.25 5.05 -21.58
C LEU A 764 -31.75 3.60 -21.68
N SER A 765 -30.74 3.21 -20.88
CA SER A 765 -30.21 1.84 -20.95
C SER A 765 -31.23 0.81 -20.48
N MET A 766 -32.09 1.13 -19.50
CA MET A 766 -33.19 0.25 -19.10
C MET A 766 -34.20 0.06 -20.25
N VAL A 767 -34.66 1.16 -20.86
CA VAL A 767 -35.60 1.08 -21.99
C VAL A 767 -34.98 0.30 -23.15
N TYR A 768 -33.71 0.54 -23.49
CA TYR A 768 -33.00 -0.25 -24.49
C TYR A 768 -32.85 -1.74 -24.13
N ARG A 769 -32.59 -2.09 -22.86
CA ARG A 769 -32.45 -3.50 -22.43
C ARG A 769 -33.76 -4.28 -22.56
N ILE A 770 -34.90 -3.62 -22.38
CA ILE A 770 -36.24 -4.21 -22.50
C ILE A 770 -36.72 -4.24 -23.97
N GLU A 771 -36.70 -3.10 -24.69
CA GLU A 771 -37.38 -2.93 -25.98
C GLU A 771 -36.45 -2.91 -27.21
N LYS A 772 -35.14 -2.72 -27.02
CA LYS A 772 -34.12 -2.69 -28.09
C LYS A 772 -34.32 -1.61 -29.17
N ASP A 773 -35.02 -0.52 -28.85
CA ASP A 773 -35.25 0.61 -29.77
C ASP A 773 -33.91 1.25 -30.23
N PRO A 774 -33.61 1.28 -31.56
CA PRO A 774 -32.36 1.83 -32.07
C PRO A 774 -32.24 3.36 -31.89
N ARG A 775 -33.35 4.09 -31.71
CA ARG A 775 -33.34 5.54 -31.44
C ARG A 775 -32.78 5.83 -30.05
N ILE A 776 -33.13 4.99 -29.07
CA ILE A 776 -32.63 5.05 -27.70
C ILE A 776 -31.12 4.69 -27.70
N LEU A 777 -30.72 3.63 -28.42
CA LEU A 777 -29.32 3.26 -28.56
C LEU A 777 -28.46 4.39 -29.18
N ALA A 778 -28.97 5.04 -30.24
CA ALA A 778 -28.34 6.19 -30.87
C ALA A 778 -28.39 7.49 -30.03
N ARG A 779 -29.15 7.52 -28.91
CA ARG A 779 -29.02 8.57 -27.89
C ARG A 779 -27.95 8.20 -26.87
N ILE A 780 -27.93 6.96 -26.38
CA ILE A 780 -26.90 6.45 -25.45
C ILE A 780 -25.49 6.66 -26.03
N ASP A 781 -25.28 6.26 -27.28
CA ASP A 781 -24.00 6.41 -27.99
C ASP A 781 -23.49 7.87 -28.01
N ARG A 782 -24.35 8.82 -28.38
CA ARG A 782 -24.01 10.25 -28.46
C ARG A 782 -23.74 10.88 -27.08
N GLU A 783 -24.48 10.52 -26.05
CA GLU A 783 -24.24 11.04 -24.69
C GLU A 783 -22.94 10.47 -24.10
N ILE A 784 -22.63 9.18 -24.34
CA ILE A 784 -21.35 8.59 -23.93
C ILE A 784 -20.20 9.31 -24.62
N GLN A 785 -20.26 9.50 -25.94
CA GLN A 785 -19.24 10.26 -26.68
C GLN A 785 -19.07 11.67 -26.09
N ALA A 786 -20.17 12.42 -25.92
CA ALA A 786 -20.15 13.78 -25.38
C ALA A 786 -19.45 13.88 -24.01
N VAL A 787 -19.84 13.05 -23.03
CA VAL A 787 -19.21 13.11 -21.69
C VAL A 787 -17.81 12.50 -21.65
N CYS A 788 -17.46 11.61 -22.58
CA CYS A 788 -16.11 11.07 -22.70
C CYS A 788 -15.14 12.05 -23.38
N ASP A 789 -15.63 12.96 -24.23
CA ASP A 789 -14.83 14.03 -24.85
C ASP A 789 -14.59 15.25 -23.93
N PHE A 790 -15.31 15.36 -22.81
CA PHE A 790 -15.04 16.34 -21.76
C PHE A 790 -13.57 16.32 -21.34
N SER A 791 -12.92 17.49 -21.19
CA SER A 791 -11.49 17.58 -20.79
C SER A 791 -11.14 16.74 -19.56
N ASP A 792 -12.06 16.71 -18.60
CA ASP A 792 -11.99 16.02 -17.32
C ASP A 792 -13.39 15.95 -16.70
N TRP A 793 -13.60 15.04 -15.75
CA TRP A 793 -14.82 14.92 -14.95
C TRP A 793 -14.75 15.69 -13.62
N ASN A 794 -14.00 16.80 -13.58
CA ASN A 794 -13.72 17.65 -12.42
C ASN A 794 -13.21 16.91 -11.16
N PRO A 795 -12.00 16.31 -11.19
CA PRO A 795 -11.44 15.63 -10.03
C PRO A 795 -11.22 16.51 -8.79
N SER A 796 -11.28 17.85 -8.91
CA SER A 796 -11.23 18.77 -7.76
C SER A 796 -12.47 18.69 -6.83
N HIS A 797 -13.56 18.07 -7.30
CA HIS A 797 -14.79 17.87 -6.54
C HIS A 797 -15.31 16.44 -6.78
N PHE A 798 -14.70 15.45 -6.11
CA PHE A 798 -14.74 14.05 -6.54
C PHE A 798 -16.12 13.38 -6.65
N LEU A 799 -17.19 13.95 -6.06
CA LEU A 799 -18.57 13.54 -6.35
C LEU A 799 -18.89 13.60 -7.87
N ASP A 800 -18.33 14.58 -8.57
CA ASP A 800 -18.52 14.83 -9.99
C ASP A 800 -17.98 13.66 -10.83
N VAL A 801 -16.77 13.20 -10.50
CA VAL A 801 -16.12 12.03 -11.08
C VAL A 801 -16.91 10.76 -10.75
N ALA A 802 -17.36 10.62 -9.51
CA ALA A 802 -18.02 9.41 -9.03
C ALA A 802 -19.40 9.18 -9.66
N GLU A 803 -20.28 10.19 -9.68
CA GLU A 803 -21.60 10.06 -10.30
C GLU A 803 -21.48 9.86 -11.82
N MET A 804 -20.50 10.50 -12.48
CA MET A 804 -20.22 10.31 -13.92
C MET A 804 -19.67 8.89 -14.22
N SER A 805 -18.76 8.39 -13.38
CA SER A 805 -18.17 7.04 -13.53
C SER A 805 -19.24 5.95 -13.38
N MET A 806 -20.18 6.11 -12.44
CA MET A 806 -21.32 5.21 -12.29
C MET A 806 -22.22 5.23 -13.54
N ALA A 807 -22.47 6.41 -14.12
CA ALA A 807 -23.32 6.55 -15.30
C ALA A 807 -22.75 5.82 -16.52
N VAL A 808 -21.46 6.04 -16.82
CA VAL A 808 -20.76 5.41 -17.95
C VAL A 808 -20.62 3.90 -17.74
N ALA A 809 -20.31 3.46 -16.50
CA ALA A 809 -20.22 2.04 -16.15
C ALA A 809 -21.55 1.29 -16.40
N LEU A 810 -22.67 1.84 -15.93
CA LEU A 810 -24.01 1.25 -16.15
C LEU A 810 -24.39 1.22 -17.64
N ALA A 811 -24.08 2.26 -18.40
CA ALA A 811 -24.37 2.31 -19.83
C ALA A 811 -23.59 1.23 -20.62
N LEU A 812 -22.30 1.04 -20.30
CA LEU A 812 -21.48 -0.01 -20.90
C LEU A 812 -21.95 -1.41 -20.50
N ASP A 813 -22.29 -1.65 -19.24
CA ASP A 813 -22.72 -2.96 -18.78
C ASP A 813 -24.09 -3.38 -19.35
N TRP A 814 -25.01 -2.43 -19.56
CA TRP A 814 -26.38 -2.73 -19.99
C TRP A 814 -26.58 -2.63 -21.51
N ALA A 815 -25.85 -1.74 -22.20
CA ALA A 815 -25.98 -1.49 -23.64
C ALA A 815 -24.70 -1.78 -24.47
N GLY A 816 -23.53 -1.98 -23.84
CA GLY A 816 -22.22 -2.05 -24.50
C GLY A 816 -22.11 -3.10 -25.61
N GLU A 817 -22.77 -4.24 -25.49
CA GLU A 817 -22.82 -5.31 -26.52
C GLU A 817 -23.40 -4.83 -27.87
N ALA A 818 -24.14 -3.73 -27.87
CA ALA A 818 -24.77 -3.13 -29.05
C ALA A 818 -24.25 -1.72 -29.40
N LEU A 819 -23.38 -1.14 -28.57
CA LEU A 819 -22.74 0.15 -28.87
C LEU A 819 -21.60 -0.05 -29.87
N PRO A 820 -21.23 0.99 -30.65
CA PRO A 820 -20.06 0.93 -31.53
C PRO A 820 -18.80 0.58 -30.72
N PRO A 821 -17.94 -0.36 -31.18
CA PRO A 821 -16.72 -0.72 -30.45
C PRO A 821 -15.80 0.47 -30.15
N ALA A 822 -15.78 1.48 -31.03
CA ALA A 822 -15.05 2.73 -30.79
C ALA A 822 -15.59 3.52 -29.59
N THR A 823 -16.92 3.56 -29.39
CA THR A 823 -17.56 4.19 -28.22
C THR A 823 -17.27 3.41 -26.94
N VAL A 824 -17.29 2.08 -27.01
CA VAL A 824 -16.91 1.22 -25.88
C VAL A 824 -15.44 1.45 -25.49
N GLU A 825 -14.53 1.49 -26.46
CA GLU A 825 -13.11 1.81 -26.23
C GLU A 825 -12.91 3.21 -25.64
N LEU A 826 -13.55 4.24 -26.21
CA LEU A 826 -13.52 5.62 -25.71
C LEU A 826 -13.96 5.68 -24.23
N ALA A 827 -15.07 5.03 -23.91
CA ALA A 827 -15.64 5.01 -22.57
C ALA A 827 -14.81 4.18 -21.56
N MET A 828 -14.27 3.03 -21.98
CA MET A 828 -13.33 2.25 -21.16
C MET A 828 -12.06 3.06 -20.81
N ASN A 829 -11.51 3.77 -21.80
CA ASN A 829 -10.38 4.67 -21.57
C ASN A 829 -10.77 5.85 -20.67
N ALA A 830 -11.96 6.44 -20.83
CA ALA A 830 -12.44 7.52 -19.97
C ALA A 830 -12.63 7.06 -18.50
N LEU A 831 -13.19 5.86 -18.27
CA LEU A 831 -13.29 5.26 -16.93
C LEU A 831 -11.92 5.09 -16.27
N ILE A 832 -10.87 4.75 -17.02
CA ILE A 832 -9.49 4.62 -16.49
C ILE A 832 -8.86 5.99 -16.25
N GLU A 833 -8.79 6.87 -17.26
CA GLU A 833 -8.03 8.13 -17.21
C GLU A 833 -8.75 9.26 -16.47
N LYS A 834 -10.09 9.31 -16.52
CA LYS A 834 -10.92 10.40 -15.94
C LYS A 834 -11.65 9.96 -14.67
N GLY A 835 -11.89 8.65 -14.50
CA GLY A 835 -12.45 8.04 -13.30
C GLY A 835 -11.38 7.53 -12.31
N LEU A 836 -10.82 6.36 -12.62
CA LEU A 836 -10.02 5.56 -11.69
C LEU A 836 -8.66 6.20 -11.34
N LYS A 837 -7.84 6.57 -12.32
CA LYS A 837 -6.50 7.16 -12.06
C LYS A 837 -6.56 8.43 -11.21
N PRO A 838 -7.45 9.42 -11.46
CA PRO A 838 -7.59 10.59 -10.60
C PRO A 838 -7.94 10.27 -9.15
N SER A 839 -8.60 9.13 -8.86
CA SER A 839 -8.91 8.71 -7.49
C SER A 839 -7.66 8.42 -6.64
N TYR A 840 -6.52 8.16 -7.25
CA TYR A 840 -5.25 7.89 -6.55
C TYR A 840 -4.37 9.14 -6.39
N ASN A 841 -4.72 10.29 -6.98
CA ASN A 841 -3.92 11.50 -6.90
C ASN A 841 -4.15 12.22 -5.54
N PRO A 842 -3.15 12.30 -4.64
CA PRO A 842 -3.33 12.87 -3.30
C PRO A 842 -3.56 14.39 -3.30
N LYS A 843 -3.25 15.10 -4.40
CA LYS A 843 -3.50 16.54 -4.52
C LYS A 843 -4.97 16.89 -4.77
N VAL A 844 -5.80 15.91 -5.15
CA VAL A 844 -7.24 16.08 -5.38
C VAL A 844 -8.09 15.18 -4.47
N ASN A 845 -7.57 14.05 -4.01
CA ASN A 845 -8.25 13.17 -3.05
C ASN A 845 -8.05 13.66 -1.61
N SER A 846 -8.72 14.75 -1.23
CA SER A 846 -8.56 15.41 0.08
C SER A 846 -9.33 14.74 1.24
N GLY A 847 -9.58 13.42 1.19
CA GLY A 847 -10.01 12.65 2.38
C GLY A 847 -11.28 11.79 2.26
N TRP A 848 -11.99 11.75 1.13
CA TRP A 848 -13.25 10.99 1.02
C TRP A 848 -13.09 9.47 1.21
N VAL A 849 -11.92 8.92 0.87
CA VAL A 849 -11.61 7.46 0.95
C VAL A 849 -11.83 6.91 2.36
N LYS A 850 -11.62 7.72 3.39
CA LYS A 850 -11.83 7.39 4.82
C LYS A 850 -12.78 8.39 5.51
N GLY A 851 -13.65 9.01 4.72
CA GLY A 851 -14.60 10.02 5.19
C GLY A 851 -15.80 9.43 5.92
N HIS A 852 -16.26 10.11 6.97
CA HIS A 852 -17.44 9.77 7.76
C HIS A 852 -18.70 10.52 7.27
N ASN A 853 -18.97 10.48 5.95
CA ASN A 853 -20.12 11.18 5.34
C ASN A 853 -20.49 10.60 3.96
N ASN A 854 -21.52 11.19 3.34
CA ASN A 854 -22.04 10.80 2.02
C ASN A 854 -20.98 10.78 0.89
N TRP A 855 -19.88 11.55 0.93
CA TRP A 855 -18.85 11.51 -0.11
C TRP A 855 -18.16 10.15 -0.19
N ASN A 856 -17.93 9.50 0.95
CA ASN A 856 -17.35 8.16 0.98
C ASN A 856 -18.26 7.13 0.29
N GLN A 857 -19.56 7.20 0.59
CA GLN A 857 -20.59 6.30 0.04
C GLN A 857 -20.74 6.50 -1.48
N VAL A 858 -20.82 7.75 -1.95
CA VAL A 858 -20.92 8.08 -3.39
C VAL A 858 -19.64 7.69 -4.15
N CYS A 859 -18.47 8.10 -3.65
CA CYS A 859 -17.21 7.95 -4.37
C CYS A 859 -16.73 6.50 -4.44
N HIS A 860 -16.88 5.71 -3.37
CA HIS A 860 -16.56 4.28 -3.45
C HIS A 860 -17.49 3.54 -4.41
N GLY A 861 -18.81 3.78 -4.35
CA GLY A 861 -19.76 3.14 -5.29
C GLY A 861 -19.44 3.42 -6.76
N GLY A 862 -19.18 4.69 -7.12
CA GLY A 862 -18.79 5.07 -8.48
C GLY A 862 -17.46 4.47 -8.95
N MET A 863 -16.48 4.37 -8.05
CA MET A 863 -15.18 3.75 -8.36
C MET A 863 -15.25 2.21 -8.43
N MET A 864 -16.08 1.55 -7.62
CA MET A 864 -16.32 0.11 -7.71
C MET A 864 -17.01 -0.26 -9.04
N ALA A 865 -18.02 0.51 -9.47
CA ALA A 865 -18.68 0.31 -10.76
C ALA A 865 -17.70 0.44 -11.94
N ALA A 866 -16.87 1.49 -11.94
CA ALA A 866 -15.82 1.66 -12.93
C ALA A 866 -14.81 0.50 -12.91
N ALA A 867 -14.33 0.09 -11.73
CA ALA A 867 -13.37 -1.01 -11.57
C ALA A 867 -13.90 -2.35 -12.09
N ILE A 868 -15.16 -2.69 -11.82
CA ILE A 868 -15.82 -3.91 -12.34
C ILE A 868 -16.05 -3.83 -13.85
N THR A 869 -16.27 -2.63 -14.40
CA THR A 869 -16.43 -2.43 -15.85
C THR A 869 -15.12 -2.67 -16.61
N VAL A 870 -13.99 -2.19 -16.07
CA VAL A 870 -12.67 -2.32 -16.73
C VAL A 870 -11.87 -3.56 -16.31
N ALA A 871 -12.48 -4.48 -15.55
CA ALA A 871 -11.78 -5.57 -14.84
C ALA A 871 -10.95 -6.50 -15.76
N GLU A 872 -11.41 -6.78 -16.97
CA GLU A 872 -10.70 -7.59 -17.97
C GLU A 872 -9.53 -6.83 -18.62
N ARG A 873 -9.63 -5.49 -18.71
CA ARG A 873 -8.66 -4.60 -19.38
C ARG A 873 -7.54 -4.14 -18.45
N ALA A 874 -7.87 -3.89 -17.20
CA ALA A 874 -6.93 -3.39 -16.18
C ALA A 874 -7.13 -4.12 -14.82
N PRO A 875 -6.98 -5.46 -14.77
CA PRO A 875 -7.32 -6.26 -13.59
C PRO A 875 -6.57 -5.87 -12.32
N GLU A 876 -5.34 -5.36 -12.44
CA GLU A 876 -4.51 -4.90 -11.32
C GLU A 876 -5.09 -3.61 -10.70
N LEU A 877 -5.42 -2.61 -11.53
CA LEU A 877 -6.07 -1.36 -11.10
C LEU A 877 -7.49 -1.61 -10.57
N ALA A 878 -8.22 -2.54 -11.19
CA ALA A 878 -9.55 -2.93 -10.76
C ALA A 878 -9.52 -3.61 -9.38
N ALA A 879 -8.63 -4.59 -9.18
CA ALA A 879 -8.45 -5.25 -7.89
C ALA A 879 -8.01 -4.26 -6.80
N GLN A 880 -7.02 -3.40 -7.08
CA GLN A 880 -6.55 -2.36 -6.16
C GLN A 880 -7.66 -1.34 -5.80
N THR A 881 -8.55 -1.03 -6.75
CA THR A 881 -9.67 -0.11 -6.51
C THR A 881 -10.74 -0.75 -5.63
N LEU A 882 -11.12 -2.00 -5.92
CA LEU A 882 -12.11 -2.76 -5.16
C LEU A 882 -11.63 -3.04 -3.74
N GLU A 883 -10.36 -3.42 -3.58
CA GLU A 883 -9.72 -3.62 -2.27
C GLU A 883 -9.77 -2.34 -1.43
N ARG A 884 -9.26 -1.21 -1.97
CA ARG A 884 -9.28 0.10 -1.31
C ARG A 884 -10.70 0.55 -0.95
N ALA A 885 -11.69 0.22 -1.77
CA ALA A 885 -13.07 0.61 -1.55
C ALA A 885 -13.75 -0.22 -0.45
N LEU A 886 -13.50 -1.54 -0.40
CA LEU A 886 -13.95 -2.39 0.70
C LEU A 886 -13.27 -2.03 2.04
N GLU A 887 -12.01 -1.59 2.03
CA GLU A 887 -11.40 -1.00 3.25
C GLU A 887 -12.01 0.37 3.61
N GLY A 888 -12.41 1.17 2.63
CA GLY A 888 -12.82 2.56 2.82
C GLY A 888 -14.29 2.78 3.21
N MET A 889 -15.22 1.91 2.79
CA MET A 889 -16.65 2.03 3.11
C MET A 889 -17.01 1.90 4.61
N PRO A 890 -16.34 1.05 5.44
CA PRO A 890 -16.53 0.99 6.88
C PRO A 890 -16.59 2.35 7.61
N TYR A 891 -15.82 3.34 7.16
CA TYR A 891 -15.79 4.68 7.76
C TYR A 891 -17.16 5.36 7.72
N ALA A 892 -17.89 5.29 6.62
CA ALA A 892 -19.23 5.88 6.50
C ALA A 892 -20.37 4.90 6.84
N LEU A 893 -20.12 3.60 6.89
CA LEU A 893 -21.07 2.63 7.47
C LEU A 893 -21.19 2.80 8.99
N LYS A 894 -20.10 3.19 9.66
CA LYS A 894 -20.10 3.44 11.11
C LYS A 894 -21.12 4.51 11.54
N GLU A 895 -21.43 5.47 10.67
CA GLU A 895 -22.33 6.58 10.99
C GLU A 895 -23.81 6.18 11.14
N TYR A 896 -24.20 4.96 10.74
CA TYR A 896 -25.54 4.40 11.05
C TYR A 896 -25.63 3.85 12.49
N ALA A 897 -24.52 3.75 13.24
CA ALA A 897 -24.50 3.10 14.55
C ALA A 897 -25.04 4.00 15.68
N PRO A 898 -25.75 3.44 16.69
CA PRO A 898 -26.09 2.01 16.84
C PRO A 898 -27.38 1.60 16.11
N ASP A 899 -28.35 2.51 15.97
CA ASP A 899 -29.77 2.17 15.77
C ASP A 899 -30.35 2.60 14.41
N GLY A 900 -29.48 2.90 13.43
CA GLY A 900 -29.85 3.26 12.06
C GLY A 900 -30.11 4.75 11.79
N VAL A 901 -29.99 5.62 12.80
CA VAL A 901 -30.17 7.07 12.65
C VAL A 901 -29.10 7.64 11.71
N TYR A 902 -29.51 8.30 10.61
CA TYR A 902 -28.56 9.00 9.73
C TYR A 902 -28.24 10.40 10.29
N PRO A 903 -26.98 10.73 10.64
CA PRO A 903 -26.67 11.97 11.34
C PRO A 903 -27.02 13.26 10.58
N GLU A 904 -27.02 13.21 9.24
CA GLU A 904 -27.33 14.33 8.34
C GLU A 904 -28.85 14.47 8.05
N GLY A 905 -29.70 13.65 8.68
CA GLY A 905 -31.17 13.71 8.56
C GLY A 905 -31.76 12.92 7.38
N SER A 906 -33.09 12.77 7.37
CA SER A 906 -33.82 11.85 6.49
C SER A 906 -33.63 12.14 4.98
N THR A 907 -33.41 13.40 4.58
CA THR A 907 -33.10 13.73 3.17
C THR A 907 -31.72 13.21 2.74
N TYR A 908 -30.72 13.28 3.63
CA TYR A 908 -29.37 12.83 3.33
C TYR A 908 -29.20 11.32 3.42
N TRP A 909 -30.00 10.61 4.25
CA TRP A 909 -30.20 9.16 4.13
C TRP A 909 -30.55 8.78 2.69
N GLY A 910 -31.56 9.44 2.11
CA GLY A 910 -31.99 9.20 0.72
C GLY A 910 -30.92 9.50 -0.35
N TYR A 911 -29.88 10.28 -0.02
CA TYR A 911 -28.75 10.53 -0.90
C TYR A 911 -27.62 9.51 -0.71
N GLY A 912 -27.11 9.37 0.52
CA GLY A 912 -25.95 8.52 0.84
C GLY A 912 -26.29 7.03 0.88
N THR A 913 -27.35 6.66 1.61
CA THR A 913 -27.81 5.27 1.73
C THR A 913 -28.21 4.69 0.38
N GLY A 914 -28.74 5.51 -0.54
CA GLY A 914 -28.96 5.12 -1.93
C GLY A 914 -27.70 4.64 -2.66
N TYR A 915 -26.53 5.25 -2.41
CA TYR A 915 -25.25 4.72 -2.94
C TYR A 915 -24.76 3.48 -2.21
N THR A 916 -24.96 3.36 -0.89
CA THR A 916 -24.68 2.11 -0.17
C THR A 916 -25.50 0.96 -0.75
N VAL A 917 -26.79 1.19 -1.04
CA VAL A 917 -27.71 0.25 -1.67
C VAL A 917 -27.30 -0.10 -3.11
N LEU A 918 -26.97 0.89 -3.95
CA LEU A 918 -26.41 0.64 -5.29
C LEU A 918 -25.15 -0.23 -5.21
N THR A 919 -24.29 0.05 -4.23
CA THR A 919 -23.00 -0.65 -4.06
C THR A 919 -23.20 -2.09 -3.58
N ALA A 920 -24.12 -2.33 -2.64
CA ALA A 920 -24.50 -3.69 -2.25
C ALA A 920 -25.07 -4.46 -3.45
N ALA A 921 -25.99 -3.84 -4.21
CA ALA A 921 -26.59 -4.47 -5.38
C ALA A 921 -25.59 -4.79 -6.51
N LEU A 922 -24.65 -3.88 -6.82
CA LEU A 922 -23.66 -4.11 -7.89
C LEU A 922 -22.60 -5.15 -7.50
N LEU A 923 -22.21 -5.23 -6.23
CA LEU A 923 -21.31 -6.27 -5.73
C LEU A 923 -22.03 -7.64 -5.74
N GLN A 924 -23.27 -7.69 -5.25
CA GLN A 924 -24.08 -8.90 -5.22
C GLN A 924 -24.36 -9.47 -6.63
N SER A 925 -24.59 -8.62 -7.64
CA SER A 925 -24.80 -9.07 -9.02
C SER A 925 -23.51 -9.57 -9.70
N ALA A 926 -22.37 -8.92 -9.41
CA ALA A 926 -21.08 -9.17 -10.03
C ALA A 926 -20.31 -10.36 -9.42
N PHE A 927 -20.39 -10.54 -8.09
CA PHE A 927 -19.62 -11.55 -7.34
C PHE A 927 -20.49 -12.60 -6.63
N GLY A 928 -21.80 -12.39 -6.52
CA GLY A 928 -22.68 -13.23 -5.70
C GLY A 928 -22.59 -12.94 -4.19
N SER A 929 -21.87 -11.88 -3.79
CA SER A 929 -21.74 -11.39 -2.43
C SER A 929 -21.64 -9.87 -2.43
N ASP A 930 -22.29 -9.20 -1.47
CA ASP A 930 -22.11 -7.78 -1.16
C ASP A 930 -20.95 -7.51 -0.17
N PHE A 931 -20.20 -8.56 0.17
CA PHE A 931 -19.08 -8.56 1.11
C PHE A 931 -19.45 -8.16 2.56
N GLY A 932 -20.72 -8.25 2.94
CA GLY A 932 -21.21 -7.99 4.29
C GLY A 932 -21.87 -6.61 4.49
N LEU A 933 -22.20 -5.89 3.41
CA LEU A 933 -22.88 -4.60 3.50
C LEU A 933 -24.27 -4.72 4.16
N SER A 934 -25.13 -5.61 3.64
CA SER A 934 -26.44 -5.94 4.21
C SER A 934 -26.37 -6.72 5.52
N ALA A 935 -25.23 -7.34 5.84
CA ALA A 935 -25.00 -7.99 7.13
C ALA A 935 -24.80 -6.97 8.28
N TYR A 936 -24.56 -5.69 7.99
CA TYR A 936 -24.39 -4.67 9.02
C TYR A 936 -25.74 -4.18 9.57
N GLY A 937 -26.15 -4.76 10.70
CA GLY A 937 -27.44 -4.50 11.37
C GLY A 937 -27.87 -3.03 11.43
N PRO A 938 -27.02 -2.07 11.87
CA PRO A 938 -27.41 -0.66 11.93
C PRO A 938 -27.74 -0.03 10.56
N PHE A 939 -27.08 -0.46 9.48
CA PHE A 939 -27.44 -0.03 8.13
C PHE A 939 -28.82 -0.58 7.73
N MET A 940 -29.14 -1.82 8.07
CA MET A 940 -30.46 -2.40 7.80
C MET A 940 -31.58 -1.76 8.64
N ALA A 941 -31.32 -1.46 9.91
CA ALA A 941 -32.25 -0.75 10.80
C ALA A 941 -32.54 0.70 10.35
N SER A 942 -31.70 1.29 9.49
CA SER A 942 -31.88 2.66 9.02
C SER A 942 -33.15 2.88 8.17
N ALA A 943 -33.76 1.80 7.66
CA ALA A 943 -35.04 1.85 6.96
C ALA A 943 -36.22 2.19 7.91
N ASP A 944 -36.19 1.74 9.17
CA ASP A 944 -37.18 2.14 10.19
C ASP A 944 -37.01 3.62 10.55
N PHE A 945 -35.77 4.08 10.75
CA PHE A 945 -35.46 5.51 10.95
C PHE A 945 -36.02 6.36 9.80
N ARG A 946 -35.88 5.91 8.55
CA ARG A 946 -36.41 6.60 7.36
C ARG A 946 -37.93 6.74 7.39
N LEU A 947 -38.65 5.67 7.75
CA LEU A 947 -40.12 5.69 7.85
C LEU A 947 -40.61 6.50 9.05
N LEU A 948 -40.06 6.27 10.25
CA LEU A 948 -40.41 6.99 11.47
C LEU A 948 -40.15 8.51 11.36
N SER A 949 -39.17 8.91 10.56
CA SER A 949 -38.89 10.32 10.22
C SER A 949 -39.95 10.98 9.32
N ILE A 950 -41.05 10.30 8.98
CA ILE A 950 -42.18 10.87 8.25
C ILE A 950 -43.33 11.09 9.24
N ALA A 951 -43.75 12.34 9.40
CA ALA A 951 -44.88 12.69 10.26
C ALA A 951 -46.24 12.54 9.53
N PRO A 952 -47.37 12.46 10.25
CA PRO A 952 -48.70 12.24 9.66
C PRO A 952 -49.10 13.23 8.56
N SER A 953 -48.66 14.49 8.66
CA SER A 953 -48.87 15.51 7.62
C SER A 953 -48.13 15.26 6.29
N GLY A 954 -47.27 14.23 6.22
CA GLY A 954 -46.36 13.96 5.10
C GLY A 954 -45.09 14.82 5.08
N TRP A 955 -44.92 15.73 6.05
CA TRP A 955 -43.67 16.42 6.31
C TRP A 955 -42.65 15.48 6.98
N TYR A 956 -41.36 15.70 6.75
CA TYR A 956 -40.31 15.00 7.49
C TYR A 956 -40.17 15.55 8.91
N TYR A 957 -39.54 14.77 9.79
CA TYR A 957 -38.74 15.34 10.86
C TYR A 957 -37.46 15.92 10.24
N ASN A 958 -37.44 17.23 10.05
CA ASN A 958 -36.51 17.91 9.15
C ASN A 958 -35.28 18.54 9.85
N PHE A 959 -34.73 17.85 10.85
CA PHE A 959 -33.48 18.24 11.53
C PHE A 959 -32.25 18.22 10.61
N ALA A 960 -31.16 18.89 11.01
CA ALA A 960 -29.96 19.09 10.18
C ALA A 960 -30.29 19.77 8.83
N ASP A 961 -29.52 19.53 7.77
CA ASP A 961 -29.80 20.05 6.41
C ASP A 961 -30.84 19.17 5.66
N CYS A 962 -31.98 18.89 6.29
CA CYS A 962 -33.08 18.11 5.72
C CYS A 962 -34.16 18.99 5.06
N GLY A 963 -34.79 18.50 3.98
CA GLY A 963 -35.93 19.15 3.34
C GLY A 963 -37.26 18.90 4.07
N ASP A 964 -38.32 19.62 3.67
CA ASP A 964 -39.56 19.71 4.44
C ASP A 964 -40.47 18.47 4.33
N LYS A 965 -40.54 17.82 3.17
CA LYS A 965 -41.56 16.82 2.81
C LYS A 965 -40.99 15.66 1.99
N ARG A 966 -41.61 14.48 2.09
CA ARG A 966 -41.32 13.37 1.16
C ARG A 966 -41.86 13.62 -0.24
N SER A 967 -41.26 12.92 -1.21
CA SER A 967 -41.78 12.82 -2.58
C SER A 967 -43.23 12.29 -2.58
N PRO A 968 -44.08 12.68 -3.53
CA PRO A 968 -45.37 12.01 -3.75
C PRO A 968 -45.21 10.61 -4.38
N ASN A 969 -44.08 10.34 -5.05
CA ASN A 969 -43.74 9.03 -5.61
C ASN A 969 -43.13 8.11 -4.53
N GLY A 970 -43.13 6.80 -4.79
CA GLY A 970 -42.53 5.81 -3.89
C GLY A 970 -41.00 5.92 -3.74
N ASP A 971 -40.49 5.68 -2.53
CA ASP A 971 -39.05 5.66 -2.24
C ASP A 971 -38.40 4.35 -2.71
N ILE A 972 -37.71 4.42 -3.85
CA ILE A 972 -36.97 3.28 -4.43
C ILE A 972 -35.87 2.72 -3.52
N THR A 973 -35.37 3.48 -2.54
CA THR A 973 -34.32 3.00 -1.64
C THR A 973 -34.95 2.06 -0.61
N LEU A 974 -36.13 2.41 -0.10
CA LEU A 974 -36.93 1.52 0.75
C LEU A 974 -37.40 0.27 -0.02
N ALA A 975 -37.72 0.38 -1.32
CA ALA A 975 -38.05 -0.79 -2.14
C ALA A 975 -36.91 -1.83 -2.23
N TRP A 976 -35.64 -1.43 -2.10
CA TRP A 976 -34.53 -2.38 -1.94
C TRP A 976 -34.55 -3.06 -0.57
N PHE A 977 -34.77 -2.31 0.52
CA PHE A 977 -34.91 -2.90 1.86
C PHE A 977 -36.10 -3.87 1.93
N ALA A 978 -37.22 -3.58 1.25
CA ALA A 978 -38.33 -4.52 1.08
C ALA A 978 -37.87 -5.82 0.39
N ALA A 979 -37.14 -5.71 -0.73
CA ALA A 979 -36.62 -6.87 -1.46
C ALA A 979 -35.56 -7.68 -0.69
N GLN A 980 -34.77 -7.07 0.20
CA GLN A 980 -33.79 -7.80 1.03
C GLN A 980 -34.39 -8.43 2.30
N THR A 981 -35.42 -7.80 2.90
CA THR A 981 -35.95 -8.22 4.21
C THR A 981 -37.29 -8.95 4.15
N GLY A 982 -38.04 -8.82 3.05
CA GLY A 982 -39.44 -9.28 2.95
C GLY A 982 -40.45 -8.41 3.71
N ASN A 983 -40.01 -7.34 4.40
CA ASN A 983 -40.92 -6.45 5.14
C ASN A 983 -41.64 -5.50 4.17
N ALA A 984 -42.96 -5.69 4.02
CA ALA A 984 -43.77 -4.87 3.13
C ALA A 984 -43.99 -3.43 3.64
N ALA A 985 -43.67 -3.11 4.89
CA ALA A 985 -43.73 -1.72 5.39
C ALA A 985 -42.77 -0.78 4.62
N TYR A 986 -41.67 -1.32 4.09
CA TYR A 986 -40.74 -0.58 3.23
C TYR A 986 -41.23 -0.46 1.77
N PHE A 987 -42.34 -1.10 1.40
CA PHE A 987 -42.86 -1.12 0.02
C PHE A 987 -44.07 -0.19 -0.12
N GLU A 988 -43.83 1.06 -0.54
CA GLU A 988 -44.86 2.08 -0.76
C GLU A 988 -45.74 1.80 -2.01
N ARG A 989 -46.40 0.63 -2.10
CA ARG A 989 -47.12 0.10 -3.28
C ARG A 989 -47.96 1.15 -4.01
N GLU A 990 -48.91 1.80 -3.32
CA GLU A 990 -49.80 2.80 -3.91
C GLU A 990 -49.07 4.03 -4.50
N ARG A 991 -47.89 4.35 -3.96
CA ARG A 991 -47.06 5.48 -4.42
C ARG A 991 -46.24 5.14 -5.66
N PHE A 992 -46.08 3.85 -5.96
CA PHE A 992 -45.61 3.34 -7.25
C PHE A 992 -46.75 3.06 -8.26
N LEU A 993 -48.02 3.04 -7.81
CA LEU A 993 -49.21 2.91 -8.66
C LEU A 993 -49.83 4.26 -9.08
N ARG A 994 -49.26 5.40 -8.66
CA ARG A 994 -49.65 6.73 -9.17
C ARG A 994 -49.58 6.78 -10.71
N PRO A 995 -50.45 7.55 -11.40
CA PRO A 995 -50.42 7.64 -12.86
C PRO A 995 -49.02 8.04 -13.38
N PRO A 996 -48.46 7.34 -14.40
CA PRO A 996 -47.09 7.57 -14.85
C PRO A 996 -46.76 9.02 -15.20
N ALA A 997 -47.66 9.71 -15.90
CA ALA A 997 -47.53 11.12 -16.26
C ALA A 997 -47.50 12.07 -15.03
N GLU A 998 -48.10 11.68 -13.90
CA GLU A 998 -48.04 12.46 -12.66
C GLU A 998 -46.81 12.14 -11.79
N MET A 999 -45.98 11.16 -12.16
CA MET A 999 -44.71 10.93 -11.48
C MET A 999 -43.66 11.98 -11.86
N GLY A 1000 -43.77 12.56 -13.06
CA GLY A 1000 -42.82 13.53 -13.61
C GLY A 1000 -41.41 12.94 -13.76
N LYS A 1001 -40.39 13.80 -13.64
CA LYS A 1001 -38.99 13.38 -13.70
C LYS A 1001 -38.63 12.50 -12.49
N LEU A 1002 -38.23 11.26 -12.78
CA LEU A 1002 -37.90 10.25 -11.79
C LEU A 1002 -36.51 10.48 -11.16
N SER A 1003 -36.24 9.74 -10.08
CA SER A 1003 -34.90 9.69 -9.48
C SER A 1003 -33.86 9.14 -10.47
N ARG A 1004 -32.61 9.60 -10.38
CA ARG A 1004 -31.46 9.01 -11.09
C ARG A 1004 -31.13 7.55 -10.70
N PHE A 1005 -31.84 7.03 -9.70
CA PHE A 1005 -31.80 5.63 -9.28
C PHE A 1005 -33.04 4.83 -9.74
N SER A 1006 -33.92 5.39 -10.57
CA SER A 1006 -35.17 4.76 -11.02
C SER A 1006 -34.95 3.43 -11.75
N ALA A 1007 -34.01 3.37 -12.68
CA ALA A 1007 -33.71 2.16 -13.43
C ALA A 1007 -33.17 1.01 -12.54
N PRO A 1008 -32.18 1.22 -11.64
CA PRO A 1008 -31.88 0.29 -10.55
C PRO A 1008 -33.11 -0.07 -9.69
N GLY A 1009 -33.93 0.92 -9.34
CA GLY A 1009 -35.15 0.75 -8.56
C GLY A 1009 -36.14 -0.23 -9.20
N LEU A 1010 -36.30 -0.22 -10.52
CA LEU A 1010 -37.14 -1.18 -11.25
C LEU A 1010 -36.66 -2.63 -11.07
N VAL A 1011 -35.34 -2.85 -11.01
CA VAL A 1011 -34.76 -4.17 -10.74
C VAL A 1011 -35.08 -4.63 -9.30
N TRP A 1012 -35.11 -3.70 -8.34
CA TRP A 1012 -35.45 -4.00 -6.95
C TRP A 1012 -36.96 -4.22 -6.76
N LEU A 1013 -37.81 -3.44 -7.42
CA LEU A 1013 -39.27 -3.61 -7.45
C LEU A 1013 -39.67 -4.99 -8.01
N ALA A 1014 -38.93 -5.51 -9.00
CA ALA A 1014 -39.13 -6.87 -9.52
C ALA A 1014 -38.62 -8.00 -8.57
N GLN A 1015 -37.94 -7.65 -7.49
CA GLN A 1015 -37.47 -8.58 -6.45
C GLN A 1015 -38.30 -8.54 -5.16
N VAL A 1016 -39.19 -7.55 -4.98
CA VAL A 1016 -40.13 -7.53 -3.86
C VAL A 1016 -41.08 -8.73 -3.97
N ALA A 1017 -41.17 -9.50 -2.88
CA ALA A 1017 -42.12 -10.59 -2.70
C ALA A 1017 -43.34 -10.10 -1.93
N ASP A 1018 -44.46 -10.81 -2.06
CA ASP A 1018 -45.64 -10.57 -1.23
C ASP A 1018 -45.35 -10.99 0.23
N GLY A 1019 -45.68 -10.13 1.17
CA GLY A 1019 -45.41 -10.32 2.60
C GLY A 1019 -46.19 -9.29 3.44
N GLU A 1020 -46.26 -9.54 4.74
CA GLU A 1020 -46.95 -8.62 5.66
C GLU A 1020 -46.03 -7.44 6.06
N PRO A 1021 -46.60 -6.25 6.32
CA PRO A 1021 -45.86 -5.13 6.88
C PRO A 1021 -45.57 -5.37 8.37
N ALA A 1022 -44.33 -5.16 8.80
CA ALA A 1022 -43.99 -5.17 10.22
C ALA A 1022 -44.40 -3.84 10.89
N ASP A 1023 -44.90 -3.92 12.13
CA ASP A 1023 -45.28 -2.75 12.92
C ASP A 1023 -44.07 -1.85 13.26
N LEU A 1024 -44.20 -0.56 12.97
CA LEU A 1024 -43.23 0.45 13.41
C LEU A 1024 -43.45 0.80 14.89
N PRO A 1025 -42.38 1.02 15.68
CA PRO A 1025 -42.51 1.32 17.10
C PRO A 1025 -43.15 2.70 17.34
N LEU A 1026 -44.30 2.71 18.03
CA LEU A 1026 -45.01 3.95 18.44
C LEU A 1026 -44.19 4.85 19.37
N ALA A 1027 -43.12 4.32 19.97
CA ALA A 1027 -42.09 5.08 20.66
C ALA A 1027 -40.71 4.54 20.30
N TYR A 1028 -39.89 5.35 19.65
CA TYR A 1028 -38.55 5.03 19.17
C TYR A 1028 -37.50 5.96 19.80
N GLN A 1029 -36.30 5.42 20.03
CA GLN A 1029 -35.07 6.18 20.20
C GLN A 1029 -34.00 5.64 19.26
N GLY A 1030 -33.05 6.48 18.88
CA GLY A 1030 -31.80 6.04 18.28
C GLY A 1030 -30.65 6.97 18.68
N GLY A 1031 -29.47 6.40 18.90
CA GLY A 1031 -28.28 7.08 19.37
C GLY A 1031 -27.43 7.69 18.25
N GLY A 1032 -26.12 7.49 18.33
CA GLY A 1032 -25.15 7.95 17.33
C GLY A 1032 -24.70 9.40 17.53
N ALA A 1033 -24.23 10.03 16.44
CA ALA A 1033 -23.70 11.40 16.47
C ALA A 1033 -24.78 12.49 16.68
N ASN A 1034 -26.02 12.20 16.27
CA ASN A 1034 -27.21 13.02 16.49
C ASN A 1034 -28.35 12.14 17.06
N PRO A 1035 -28.36 11.84 18.37
CA PRO A 1035 -29.42 11.05 18.98
C PRO A 1035 -30.80 11.70 18.81
N ILE A 1036 -31.82 10.89 18.54
CA ILE A 1036 -33.20 11.32 18.38
C ILE A 1036 -34.19 10.40 19.10
N ALA A 1037 -35.40 10.89 19.33
CA ALA A 1037 -36.55 10.10 19.75
C ALA A 1037 -37.82 10.55 19.02
N ILE A 1038 -38.70 9.58 18.75
CA ILE A 1038 -39.93 9.78 17.97
C ILE A 1038 -41.10 9.10 18.71
N PHE A 1039 -42.20 9.83 18.94
CA PHE A 1039 -43.44 9.26 19.51
C PHE A 1039 -44.62 9.50 18.57
N GLN A 1040 -45.48 8.49 18.39
CA GLN A 1040 -46.64 8.54 17.50
C GLN A 1040 -47.94 8.07 18.19
N SER A 1041 -49.10 8.41 17.65
CA SER A 1041 -50.40 7.79 18.00
C SER A 1041 -50.57 6.41 17.32
N SER A 1042 -51.38 5.51 17.90
CA SER A 1042 -51.76 4.26 17.21
C SER A 1042 -52.55 4.57 15.92
N PRO A 1043 -52.41 3.78 14.84
CA PRO A 1043 -53.33 3.83 13.70
C PRO A 1043 -54.81 3.66 14.10
N GLU A 1044 -55.08 2.95 15.19
CA GLU A 1044 -56.44 2.74 15.72
C GLU A 1044 -57.04 4.01 16.34
N THR A 1045 -56.23 4.85 17.00
CA THR A 1045 -56.70 6.08 17.65
C THR A 1045 -56.64 7.28 16.71
N ASN A 1046 -55.73 7.26 15.72
CA ASN A 1046 -55.62 8.21 14.60
C ASN A 1046 -55.73 9.70 15.00
N THR A 1047 -55.25 10.08 16.19
CA THR A 1047 -55.17 11.50 16.60
C THR A 1047 -54.05 12.24 15.87
N GLN A 1048 -53.20 11.50 15.15
CA GLN A 1048 -52.05 12.02 14.39
C GLN A 1048 -51.11 12.84 15.27
N PHE A 1049 -50.94 12.38 16.52
CA PHE A 1049 -49.89 12.85 17.41
C PHE A 1049 -48.54 12.45 16.83
N TYR A 1050 -47.62 13.41 16.71
CA TYR A 1050 -46.23 13.14 16.36
C TYR A 1050 -45.29 14.06 17.14
N LEU A 1051 -44.33 13.47 17.85
CA LEU A 1051 -43.14 14.15 18.35
C LEU A 1051 -41.93 13.62 17.58
N GLY A 1052 -41.06 14.52 17.12
CA GLY A 1052 -39.67 14.21 16.82
C GLY A 1052 -38.76 15.13 17.63
N ALA A 1053 -37.88 14.59 18.46
CA ALA A 1053 -36.99 15.35 19.36
C ALA A 1053 -35.52 14.91 19.21
N LYS A 1054 -34.56 15.82 19.44
CA LYS A 1054 -33.14 15.65 19.09
C LYS A 1054 -32.17 16.17 20.17
N GLY A 1055 -31.06 15.44 20.33
CA GLY A 1055 -29.85 15.86 21.02
C GLY A 1055 -28.70 16.12 20.03
N GLY A 1056 -27.53 15.53 20.27
CA GLY A 1056 -26.38 15.62 19.38
C GLY A 1056 -25.51 16.84 19.64
N ARG A 1057 -24.78 17.32 18.61
CA ARG A 1057 -23.88 18.49 18.70
C ARG A 1057 -23.87 19.32 17.42
N GLY A 1058 -23.49 20.59 17.51
CA GLY A 1058 -23.41 21.49 16.35
C GLY A 1058 -22.34 21.09 15.32
N SER A 1059 -21.25 20.46 15.74
CA SER A 1059 -20.10 20.11 14.89
C SER A 1059 -20.26 18.88 13.99
N VAL A 1060 -21.41 18.19 14.01
CA VAL A 1060 -21.71 17.05 13.11
C VAL A 1060 -21.73 17.51 11.64
N ASN A 1061 -21.50 16.59 10.69
CA ASN A 1061 -21.73 16.88 9.27
C ASN A 1061 -23.18 17.35 9.07
N HIS A 1062 -23.36 18.47 8.37
CA HIS A 1062 -24.66 19.11 8.17
C HIS A 1062 -25.42 19.49 9.48
N GLY A 1063 -24.73 19.54 10.63
CA GLY A 1063 -25.31 19.84 11.95
C GLY A 1063 -25.66 21.32 12.18
N ASN A 1064 -26.58 21.52 13.13
CA ASN A 1064 -27.06 22.82 13.61
C ASN A 1064 -26.86 22.90 15.14
N MET A 1065 -26.90 24.10 15.73
CA MET A 1065 -27.02 24.28 17.18
C MET A 1065 -28.48 24.09 17.61
N ASP A 1066 -28.95 22.85 17.56
CA ASP A 1066 -30.34 22.44 17.70
C ASP A 1066 -30.56 21.37 18.79
N ALA A 1067 -29.57 21.14 19.66
CA ALA A 1067 -29.68 20.17 20.75
C ALA A 1067 -30.83 20.55 21.70
N GLY A 1068 -31.70 19.60 22.04
CA GLY A 1068 -32.93 19.84 22.80
C GLY A 1068 -34.11 20.36 21.96
N SER A 1069 -33.96 20.51 20.64
CA SER A 1069 -35.05 20.89 19.74
C SER A 1069 -36.05 19.76 19.48
N PHE A 1070 -37.23 20.14 19.00
CA PHE A 1070 -38.28 19.21 18.61
C PHE A 1070 -39.21 19.80 17.54
N VAL A 1071 -39.88 18.91 16.80
CA VAL A 1071 -41.07 19.20 16.00
C VAL A 1071 -42.27 18.48 16.61
N PHE A 1072 -43.45 19.08 16.49
CA PHE A 1072 -44.69 18.52 17.03
C PHE A 1072 -45.82 18.66 16.01
N GLU A 1073 -46.53 17.57 15.77
CA GLU A 1073 -47.80 17.54 15.05
C GLU A 1073 -48.91 16.98 15.92
N LEU A 1074 -50.12 17.50 15.71
CA LEU A 1074 -51.35 16.95 16.26
C LEU A 1074 -52.46 17.17 15.23
N GLU A 1075 -53.23 16.13 14.95
CA GLU A 1075 -54.28 16.09 13.91
C GLU A 1075 -53.85 16.59 12.52
N GLY A 1076 -52.62 16.26 12.10
CA GLY A 1076 -52.06 16.59 10.80
C GLY A 1076 -51.55 18.02 10.64
N ILE A 1077 -51.58 18.84 11.70
CA ILE A 1077 -51.02 20.20 11.71
C ILE A 1077 -49.62 20.18 12.34
N ARG A 1078 -48.61 20.65 11.61
CA ARG A 1078 -47.25 20.92 12.11
C ARG A 1078 -47.26 22.21 12.93
N TRP A 1079 -47.46 22.08 14.24
CA TRP A 1079 -47.56 23.19 15.19
C TRP A 1079 -46.20 23.80 15.54
N VAL A 1080 -45.18 22.94 15.67
CA VAL A 1080 -43.81 23.34 15.99
C VAL A 1080 -42.93 23.04 14.78
N VAL A 1081 -42.32 24.09 14.22
CA VAL A 1081 -41.62 24.08 12.94
C VAL A 1081 -40.11 24.10 13.17
N ASP A 1082 -39.36 23.22 12.51
CA ASP A 1082 -37.92 23.37 12.36
C ASP A 1082 -37.60 24.04 11.00
N PRO A 1083 -36.65 24.99 10.92
CA PRO A 1083 -36.35 25.68 9.67
C PRO A 1083 -35.59 24.83 8.61
N GLY A 1084 -34.95 23.72 8.98
CA GLY A 1084 -34.33 22.76 8.06
C GLY A 1084 -33.28 23.35 7.09
N ASN A 1085 -33.23 22.81 5.86
CA ASN A 1085 -32.24 23.15 4.84
C ASN A 1085 -32.53 24.46 4.07
N GLN A 1086 -31.49 25.04 3.47
CA GLN A 1086 -31.48 26.27 2.69
C GLN A 1086 -30.60 26.13 1.44
N ASN A 1087 -30.74 27.03 0.46
CA ASN A 1087 -30.01 26.90 -0.81
C ASN A 1087 -28.51 27.24 -0.67
N TYR A 1088 -27.65 26.22 -0.60
CA TYR A 1088 -26.19 26.40 -0.47
C TYR A 1088 -25.58 27.28 -1.57
N HIS A 1089 -26.05 27.16 -2.82
CA HIS A 1089 -25.50 27.90 -3.96
C HIS A 1089 -25.82 29.40 -3.90
N ALA A 1090 -26.91 29.80 -3.25
CA ALA A 1090 -27.20 31.21 -2.95
C ALA A 1090 -26.19 31.79 -1.94
N LEU A 1091 -25.83 31.01 -0.90
CA LEU A 1091 -24.87 31.41 0.13
C LEU A 1091 -23.41 31.40 -0.38
N GLU A 1092 -23.00 30.33 -1.05
CA GLU A 1092 -21.65 30.19 -1.62
C GLU A 1092 -21.36 31.32 -2.64
N LYS A 1093 -22.39 31.82 -3.35
CA LYS A 1093 -22.28 32.97 -4.26
C LYS A 1093 -21.97 34.30 -3.59
N THR A 1094 -22.29 34.50 -2.30
CA THR A 1094 -21.94 35.72 -1.57
C THR A 1094 -20.62 35.58 -0.80
N GLY A 1095 -19.86 34.50 -1.03
CA GLY A 1095 -18.64 34.18 -0.26
C GLY A 1095 -18.91 33.76 1.18
N PHE A 1096 -20.14 33.37 1.52
CA PHE A 1096 -20.52 33.01 2.88
C PHE A 1096 -19.89 31.68 3.31
N ASP A 1097 -19.20 31.65 4.46
CA ASP A 1097 -18.56 30.45 4.98
C ASP A 1097 -19.54 29.57 5.75
N LEU A 1098 -20.29 28.78 4.98
CA LEU A 1098 -21.24 27.79 5.49
C LEU A 1098 -20.55 26.56 6.12
N TRP A 1099 -19.26 26.33 5.85
CA TRP A 1099 -18.64 25.01 6.02
C TRP A 1099 -17.71 24.89 7.24
N LYS A 1100 -17.14 25.99 7.75
CA LYS A 1100 -16.40 25.97 9.03
C LYS A 1100 -17.32 25.74 10.24
N ARG A 1101 -16.77 25.11 11.28
CA ARG A 1101 -17.49 24.67 12.49
C ARG A 1101 -16.91 25.21 13.81
N CYS A 1102 -16.06 26.25 13.78
CA CYS A 1102 -15.57 26.88 15.01
C CYS A 1102 -16.70 27.57 15.78
N GLN A 1103 -16.56 27.73 17.10
CA GLN A 1103 -17.62 28.29 17.97
C GLN A 1103 -18.22 29.61 17.46
N ASN A 1104 -17.38 30.50 16.91
CA ASN A 1104 -17.75 31.84 16.45
C ASN A 1104 -17.73 31.95 14.91
N CYS A 1105 -17.89 30.84 14.19
CA CYS A 1105 -17.82 30.82 12.72
C CYS A 1105 -19.12 31.35 12.06
N GLN A 1106 -18.97 31.92 10.85
CA GLN A 1106 -20.05 32.63 10.14
C GLN A 1106 -21.33 31.80 9.98
N ARG A 1107 -21.22 30.47 9.79
CA ARG A 1107 -22.33 29.48 9.78
C ARG A 1107 -23.39 29.76 10.86
N TRP A 1108 -22.98 30.11 12.08
CA TRP A 1108 -23.88 30.31 13.23
C TRP A 1108 -24.57 31.68 13.28
N THR A 1109 -24.38 32.53 12.27
CA THR A 1109 -25.21 33.74 12.10
C THR A 1109 -26.59 33.42 11.52
N LEU A 1110 -26.72 32.32 10.76
CA LEU A 1110 -27.98 31.96 10.09
C LEU A 1110 -28.97 31.29 11.05
N LEU A 1111 -30.23 31.68 10.94
CA LEU A 1111 -31.36 31.17 11.71
C LEU A 1111 -31.56 29.65 11.51
N THR A 1112 -31.21 29.12 10.34
CA THR A 1112 -31.27 27.68 10.04
C THR A 1112 -30.15 26.85 10.70
N LYS A 1113 -29.25 27.49 11.46
CA LYS A 1113 -28.01 26.89 11.99
C LYS A 1113 -27.76 27.17 13.47
N ASN A 1114 -28.35 28.22 14.04
CA ASN A 1114 -28.16 28.62 15.43
C ASN A 1114 -29.38 28.32 16.33
N ASN A 1115 -29.17 28.21 17.64
CA ASN A 1115 -30.22 27.88 18.61
C ASN A 1115 -31.38 28.88 18.61
N PHE A 1116 -31.16 30.12 18.18
CA PHE A 1116 -32.21 31.13 18.04
C PHE A 1116 -33.29 30.77 16.99
N GLY A 1117 -33.02 29.85 16.06
CA GLY A 1117 -33.99 29.39 15.07
C GLY A 1117 -34.64 28.02 15.34
N HIS A 1118 -34.34 27.37 16.46
CA HIS A 1118 -34.88 26.05 16.82
C HIS A 1118 -35.68 26.09 18.13
N SER A 1119 -36.59 25.13 18.35
CA SER A 1119 -37.47 25.08 19.53
C SER A 1119 -36.77 24.49 20.77
N THR A 1120 -35.67 25.13 21.20
CA THR A 1120 -34.77 24.66 22.28
C THR A 1120 -34.71 25.65 23.47
N LEU A 1121 -33.76 25.45 24.38
CA LEU A 1121 -33.38 26.38 25.44
C LEU A 1121 -32.19 27.24 24.99
N THR A 1122 -32.19 28.50 25.41
CA THR A 1122 -31.06 29.42 25.27
C THR A 1122 -30.74 30.02 26.64
N PHE A 1123 -29.54 29.76 27.16
CA PHE A 1123 -29.04 30.35 28.41
C PHE A 1123 -28.32 31.66 28.08
N ASN A 1124 -28.50 32.70 28.91
CA ASN A 1124 -27.77 33.97 28.83
C ASN A 1124 -27.81 34.71 27.47
N ASP A 1125 -28.78 34.41 26.59
CA ASP A 1125 -28.80 34.80 25.17
C ASP A 1125 -27.52 34.42 24.39
N ALA A 1126 -26.85 33.33 24.78
CA ALA A 1126 -25.64 32.80 24.16
C ALA A 1126 -25.91 31.79 23.02
N LEU A 1127 -24.89 31.56 22.18
CA LEU A 1127 -24.86 30.40 21.28
C LEU A 1127 -24.55 29.12 22.05
N HIS A 1128 -25.14 28.00 21.65
CA HIS A 1128 -24.77 26.67 22.14
C HIS A 1128 -23.28 26.36 21.91
N ALA A 1129 -22.66 25.60 22.81
CA ALA A 1129 -21.32 25.08 22.63
C ALA A 1129 -21.28 24.11 21.43
N VAL A 1130 -20.46 24.40 20.41
CA VAL A 1130 -20.54 23.74 19.10
C VAL A 1130 -20.16 22.25 19.14
N ASP A 1131 -19.25 21.88 20.04
CA ASP A 1131 -18.86 20.49 20.31
C ASP A 1131 -19.59 19.88 21.54
N GLY A 1132 -20.43 20.68 22.20
CA GLY A 1132 -21.29 20.25 23.30
C GLY A 1132 -22.25 19.17 22.83
N PHE A 1133 -22.15 17.98 23.44
CA PHE A 1133 -22.89 16.80 23.00
C PHE A 1133 -24.02 16.45 23.96
N ALA A 1134 -25.23 16.35 23.42
CA ALA A 1134 -26.43 15.98 24.14
C ALA A 1134 -26.84 14.51 23.91
N PRO A 1135 -26.51 13.57 24.81
CA PRO A 1135 -26.99 12.19 24.75
C PRO A 1135 -28.44 12.05 25.24
N ILE A 1136 -29.07 10.93 24.89
CA ILE A 1136 -30.26 10.43 25.61
C ILE A 1136 -29.77 9.71 26.88
N VAL A 1137 -30.42 9.98 28.02
CA VAL A 1137 -30.03 9.43 29.34
C VAL A 1137 -31.14 8.66 30.07
N ASP A 1138 -32.40 8.81 29.66
CA ASP A 1138 -33.53 7.98 30.09
C ASP A 1138 -34.54 7.90 28.94
N PHE A 1139 -35.03 6.70 28.65
CA PHE A 1139 -36.06 6.45 27.64
C PHE A 1139 -37.00 5.35 28.12
N ARG A 1140 -38.30 5.53 27.92
CA ARG A 1140 -39.35 4.59 28.33
C ARG A 1140 -40.44 4.55 27.27
N ALA A 1141 -40.64 3.39 26.65
CA ALA A 1141 -41.82 3.10 25.85
C ALA A 1141 -43.02 2.76 26.76
N GLY A 1142 -44.23 2.74 26.20
CA GLY A 1142 -45.46 2.42 26.91
C GLY A 1142 -46.64 3.28 26.45
N SER A 1143 -47.71 3.33 27.25
CA SER A 1143 -48.88 4.18 27.00
C SER A 1143 -48.61 5.68 27.20
N GLN A 1144 -47.65 6.03 28.05
CA GLN A 1144 -47.14 7.39 28.25
C GLN A 1144 -45.62 7.41 28.03
N PRO A 1145 -45.14 7.37 26.77
CA PRO A 1145 -43.72 7.28 26.48
C PRO A 1145 -42.98 8.56 26.87
N ARG A 1146 -41.74 8.38 27.34
CA ARG A 1146 -40.85 9.42 27.88
C ARG A 1146 -39.45 9.29 27.27
N VAL A 1147 -38.82 10.43 27.01
CA VAL A 1147 -37.39 10.54 26.69
C VAL A 1147 -36.78 11.71 27.45
N THR A 1148 -35.55 11.56 27.91
CA THR A 1148 -34.75 12.60 28.58
C THR A 1148 -33.42 12.75 27.86
N PHE A 1149 -33.14 13.96 27.36
CA PHE A 1149 -31.83 14.36 26.85
C PHE A 1149 -31.06 15.10 27.94
N ASP A 1150 -29.76 14.83 28.05
CA ASP A 1150 -28.84 15.67 28.82
C ASP A 1150 -28.29 16.76 27.89
N LEU A 1151 -28.47 18.03 28.25
CA LEU A 1151 -28.02 19.20 27.50
C LEU A 1151 -26.86 19.94 28.20
N SER A 1152 -26.32 19.43 29.31
CA SER A 1152 -25.37 20.16 30.17
C SER A 1152 -24.13 20.62 29.40
N ALA A 1153 -23.55 19.74 28.58
CA ALA A 1153 -22.40 20.05 27.74
C ALA A 1153 -22.66 21.11 26.65
N VAL A 1154 -23.93 21.41 26.35
CA VAL A 1154 -24.36 22.41 25.34
C VAL A 1154 -24.29 23.83 25.92
N PHE A 1155 -24.43 23.99 27.24
CA PHE A 1155 -24.40 25.29 27.92
C PHE A 1155 -23.07 25.58 28.64
N GLY A 1156 -22.12 24.65 28.58
CA GLY A 1156 -20.72 24.87 28.98
C GLY A 1156 -20.56 25.18 30.47
N GLY A 1157 -20.31 26.45 30.80
CA GLY A 1157 -20.13 26.94 32.17
C GLY A 1157 -21.36 27.61 32.79
N ASP A 1158 -22.48 27.69 32.07
CA ASP A 1158 -23.69 28.38 32.55
C ASP A 1158 -24.61 27.48 33.40
N SER A 1159 -24.39 26.15 33.40
CA SER A 1159 -24.96 25.22 34.38
C SER A 1159 -24.19 23.90 34.41
N SER A 1160 -24.04 23.30 35.59
CA SER A 1160 -23.46 21.97 35.79
C SER A 1160 -24.35 20.82 35.32
N LYS A 1161 -25.67 21.07 35.22
CA LYS A 1161 -26.66 20.05 34.85
C LYS A 1161 -27.86 20.69 34.19
N VAL A 1162 -28.21 20.25 32.97
CA VAL A 1162 -29.47 20.62 32.28
C VAL A 1162 -30.04 19.37 31.62
N LEU A 1163 -31.24 18.94 32.00
CA LEU A 1163 -31.96 17.80 31.44
C LEU A 1163 -33.27 18.26 30.81
N ARG A 1164 -33.50 17.92 29.53
CA ARG A 1164 -34.77 18.16 28.83
C ARG A 1164 -35.54 16.85 28.68
N THR A 1165 -36.69 16.75 29.34
CA THR A 1165 -37.61 15.62 29.27
C THR A 1165 -38.80 15.94 28.35
N PHE A 1166 -39.15 15.02 27.45
CA PHE A 1166 -40.43 15.00 26.75
C PHE A 1166 -41.27 13.82 27.25
N VAL A 1167 -42.55 14.04 27.53
CA VAL A 1167 -43.52 13.00 27.91
C VAL A 1167 -44.81 13.16 27.10
N LYS A 1168 -45.20 12.11 26.37
CA LYS A 1168 -46.54 12.03 25.79
C LYS A 1168 -47.50 11.60 26.90
N GLU A 1169 -48.21 12.55 27.49
CA GLU A 1169 -49.17 12.29 28.58
C GLU A 1169 -50.46 11.62 28.07
N SER A 1170 -50.82 11.91 26.81
CA SER A 1170 -51.93 11.29 26.10
C SER A 1170 -51.74 11.45 24.60
N ASP A 1171 -52.62 10.83 23.80
CA ASP A 1171 -52.71 11.03 22.35
C ASP A 1171 -53.09 12.48 21.92
N ARG A 1172 -53.26 13.42 22.86
CA ARG A 1172 -53.47 14.87 22.60
C ARG A 1172 -52.59 15.82 23.42
N SER A 1173 -51.72 15.31 24.30
CA SER A 1173 -50.94 16.13 25.25
C SER A 1173 -49.47 15.75 25.31
N LEU A 1174 -48.60 16.74 25.09
CA LEU A 1174 -47.15 16.67 25.23
C LEU A 1174 -46.70 17.57 26.38
N LEU A 1175 -46.07 16.98 27.40
CA LEU A 1175 -45.37 17.69 28.46
C LEU A 1175 -43.88 17.80 28.12
N ILE A 1176 -43.33 18.99 28.35
CA ILE A 1176 -41.91 19.33 28.24
C ILE A 1176 -41.48 19.77 29.64
N GLU A 1177 -40.49 19.09 30.21
CA GLU A 1177 -39.95 19.36 31.54
C GLU A 1177 -38.44 19.52 31.48
N ASP A 1178 -37.98 20.75 31.69
CA ASP A 1178 -36.58 21.14 31.71
C ASP A 1178 -36.13 21.28 33.18
N GLU A 1179 -35.25 20.37 33.63
CA GLU A 1179 -34.66 20.34 34.98
C GLU A 1179 -33.21 20.81 34.91
N PHE A 1180 -32.80 21.78 35.74
CA PHE A 1180 -31.44 22.30 35.71
C PHE A 1180 -30.90 22.71 37.09
N GLU A 1181 -29.58 22.82 37.19
CA GLU A 1181 -28.88 23.38 38.35
C GLU A 1181 -28.61 24.88 38.12
N VAL A 1182 -28.93 25.70 39.12
CA VAL A 1182 -28.71 27.16 39.08
C VAL A 1182 -27.23 27.46 39.39
N SER A 1183 -26.65 28.42 38.68
CA SER A 1183 -25.23 28.79 38.78
C SER A 1183 -25.05 30.30 38.99
N ASP A 1184 -23.91 30.70 39.56
CA ASP A 1184 -23.53 32.12 39.72
C ASP A 1184 -23.39 32.87 38.37
N SER A 1185 -23.21 32.14 37.27
CA SER A 1185 -23.13 32.67 35.89
C SER A 1185 -24.50 32.84 35.24
N LEU A 1186 -25.57 32.22 35.76
CA LEU A 1186 -26.91 32.29 35.17
C LEU A 1186 -27.56 33.66 35.40
N ARG A 1187 -28.03 34.28 34.32
CA ARG A 1187 -28.76 35.56 34.33
C ARG A 1187 -30.17 35.43 33.80
N GLN A 1188 -30.36 34.63 32.76
CA GLN A 1188 -31.67 34.32 32.17
C GLN A 1188 -31.66 32.98 31.44
N ILE A 1189 -32.81 32.30 31.43
CA ILE A 1189 -33.13 31.21 30.50
C ILE A 1189 -34.24 31.71 29.57
N THR A 1190 -34.04 31.59 28.27
CA THR A 1190 -35.06 31.80 27.24
C THR A 1190 -35.54 30.42 26.77
N TRP A 1191 -36.78 30.07 27.09
CA TRP A 1191 -37.46 28.93 26.47
C TRP A 1191 -38.17 29.41 25.21
N GLN A 1192 -37.99 28.72 24.09
CA GLN A 1192 -38.49 29.18 22.79
C GLN A 1192 -39.14 28.07 21.96
N LEU A 1193 -40.19 28.45 21.22
CA LEU A 1193 -40.94 27.58 20.31
C LEU A 1193 -41.17 28.29 18.97
N MET A 1194 -40.79 27.63 17.89
CA MET A 1194 -40.89 28.14 16.52
C MET A 1194 -42.20 27.67 15.86
N THR A 1195 -42.99 28.57 15.30
CA THR A 1195 -44.28 28.24 14.67
C THR A 1195 -44.65 29.18 13.52
N THR A 1196 -45.56 28.76 12.64
CA THR A 1196 -46.21 29.63 11.64
C THR A 1196 -47.65 30.01 12.01
N ALA A 1197 -48.21 29.39 13.05
CA ALA A 1197 -49.58 29.62 13.52
C ALA A 1197 -49.86 31.09 13.89
N GLU A 1198 -51.14 31.46 13.94
CA GLU A 1198 -51.58 32.66 14.65
C GLU A 1198 -51.48 32.41 16.16
N VAL A 1199 -51.09 33.42 16.94
CA VAL A 1199 -50.79 33.25 18.38
C VAL A 1199 -51.61 34.24 19.20
N GLU A 1200 -52.48 33.71 20.05
CA GLU A 1200 -53.33 34.43 21.00
C GLU A 1200 -52.73 34.26 22.41
N LEU A 1201 -52.24 35.35 23.00
CA LEU A 1201 -51.59 35.32 24.32
C LEU A 1201 -52.62 35.28 25.46
N LEU A 1202 -52.37 34.45 26.47
CA LEU A 1202 -53.22 34.27 27.65
C LEU A 1202 -52.39 34.37 28.95
N PRO A 1203 -53.03 34.64 30.11
CA PRO A 1203 -52.38 34.46 31.41
C PRO A 1203 -51.84 33.03 31.57
N GLY A 1204 -50.53 32.89 31.77
CA GLY A 1204 -49.85 31.60 31.90
C GLY A 1204 -49.80 30.75 30.62
N GLY A 1205 -50.04 31.28 29.42
CA GLY A 1205 -50.04 30.46 28.21
C GLY A 1205 -50.31 31.20 26.89
N ALA A 1206 -50.58 30.43 25.85
CA ALA A 1206 -51.03 30.93 24.56
C ALA A 1206 -51.91 29.88 23.86
N ILE A 1207 -52.79 30.33 22.96
CA ILE A 1207 -53.45 29.46 21.98
C ILE A 1207 -52.80 29.73 20.62
N LEU A 1208 -52.31 28.67 19.98
CA LEU A 1208 -51.88 28.67 18.60
C LEU A 1208 -53.08 28.27 17.74
N ARG A 1209 -53.35 28.98 16.64
CA ARG A 1209 -54.46 28.68 15.71
C ARG A 1209 -53.92 28.49 14.29
N GLN A 1210 -54.29 27.36 13.67
CA GLN A 1210 -53.83 26.98 12.33
C GLN A 1210 -54.78 25.94 11.73
N GLY A 1211 -55.11 26.05 10.43
CA GLY A 1211 -55.90 25.04 9.71
C GLY A 1211 -57.32 24.78 10.25
N GLY A 1212 -57.93 25.78 10.91
CA GLY A 1212 -59.23 25.63 11.58
C GLY A 1212 -59.19 24.94 12.95
N LYS A 1213 -57.99 24.67 13.47
CA LYS A 1213 -57.75 23.97 14.74
C LYS A 1213 -56.99 24.87 15.71
N SER A 1214 -56.87 24.42 16.96
CA SER A 1214 -56.17 25.09 18.05
C SER A 1214 -55.22 24.14 18.80
N LEU A 1215 -54.13 24.70 19.32
CA LEU A 1215 -53.23 24.04 20.27
C LEU A 1215 -52.91 25.00 21.42
N ARG A 1216 -53.11 24.55 22.65
CA ARG A 1216 -52.84 25.35 23.85
C ARG A 1216 -51.43 25.08 24.38
N LEU A 1217 -50.62 26.13 24.47
CA LEU A 1217 -49.38 26.18 25.26
C LEU A 1217 -49.72 26.66 26.68
N SER A 1218 -49.30 25.93 27.71
CA SER A 1218 -49.53 26.29 29.13
C SER A 1218 -48.25 26.17 29.96
N ASN A 1219 -47.87 27.24 30.65
CA ASN A 1219 -46.77 27.28 31.62
C ASN A 1219 -47.26 26.79 32.98
N LEU A 1220 -46.83 25.58 33.36
CA LEU A 1220 -47.32 24.87 34.53
C LEU A 1220 -46.53 25.15 35.81
N SER A 1221 -45.26 25.59 35.70
CA SER A 1221 -44.44 25.90 36.89
C SER A 1221 -44.34 27.40 37.19
N HIS A 1222 -44.34 28.27 36.18
CA HIS A 1222 -44.22 29.73 36.38
C HIS A 1222 -45.30 30.52 35.60
N PRO A 1223 -46.61 30.34 35.89
CA PRO A 1223 -47.70 30.96 35.13
C PRO A 1223 -47.72 32.50 35.17
N ALA A 1224 -46.92 33.13 36.03
CA ALA A 1224 -46.73 34.58 36.08
C ALA A 1224 -45.70 35.12 35.06
N MET A 1225 -44.92 34.26 34.40
CA MET A 1225 -43.92 34.70 33.40
C MET A 1225 -44.59 35.18 32.12
N HIS A 1226 -44.12 36.31 31.59
CA HIS A 1226 -44.62 36.89 30.36
C HIS A 1226 -44.20 36.04 29.14
N ILE A 1227 -45.14 35.90 28.20
CA ILE A 1227 -44.93 35.20 26.93
C ILE A 1227 -44.97 36.25 25.81
N SER A 1228 -43.94 36.28 24.98
CA SER A 1228 -43.80 37.22 23.86
C SER A 1228 -43.76 36.50 22.52
N VAL A 1229 -44.08 37.21 21.44
CA VAL A 1229 -44.08 36.66 20.07
C VAL A 1229 -43.22 37.55 19.18
N ILE A 1230 -42.12 37.00 18.68
CA ILE A 1230 -41.18 37.68 17.78
C ILE A 1230 -41.49 37.24 16.35
N SER A 1231 -41.73 38.18 15.43
CA SER A 1231 -41.85 37.86 14.00
C SER A 1231 -40.47 37.56 13.41
N LEU A 1232 -40.39 36.51 12.59
CA LEU A 1232 -39.21 36.12 11.82
C LEU A 1232 -39.52 36.02 10.31
N ASP A 1233 -40.60 36.68 9.89
CA ASP A 1233 -40.91 36.99 8.50
C ASP A 1233 -41.10 38.52 8.36
N PRO A 1234 -40.22 39.25 7.64
CA PRO A 1234 -38.96 38.76 7.04
C PRO A 1234 -37.94 38.31 8.11
N PRO A 1235 -37.01 37.40 7.78
CA PRO A 1235 -36.02 36.90 8.73
C PRO A 1235 -34.90 37.93 9.02
N PRO A 1236 -34.12 37.76 10.10
CA PRO A 1236 -33.13 38.75 10.55
C PRO A 1236 -32.01 39.04 9.54
N LEU A 1237 -31.56 38.05 8.77
CA LEU A 1237 -30.56 38.23 7.72
C LEU A 1237 -31.18 38.03 6.33
N LEU A 1238 -30.75 38.83 5.35
CA LEU A 1238 -31.13 38.67 3.94
C LEU A 1238 -30.74 37.29 3.36
N LEU A 1239 -29.80 36.60 4.00
CA LEU A 1239 -29.31 35.27 3.63
C LEU A 1239 -30.06 34.11 4.32
N ASP A 1240 -30.93 34.41 5.30
CA ASP A 1240 -31.72 33.38 5.98
C ASP A 1240 -32.78 32.76 5.07
N ARG A 1241 -33.13 31.50 5.36
CA ARG A 1241 -34.32 30.88 4.78
C ARG A 1241 -35.58 31.62 5.25
N ARG A 1242 -36.19 32.41 4.36
CA ARG A 1242 -37.54 32.96 4.58
C ARG A 1242 -38.57 31.83 4.64
N ILE A 1243 -39.32 31.77 5.73
CA ILE A 1243 -40.50 30.91 5.92
C ILE A 1243 -41.69 31.84 6.17
N GLN A 1244 -42.75 31.70 5.37
CA GLN A 1244 -43.88 32.63 5.41
C GLN A 1244 -44.60 32.57 6.77
N GLY A 1245 -44.79 33.73 7.40
CA GLY A 1245 -45.48 33.86 8.68
C GLY A 1245 -44.76 33.22 9.88
N LEU A 1246 -43.47 32.91 9.78
CA LEU A 1246 -42.67 32.33 10.86
C LEU A 1246 -42.58 33.29 12.06
N LYS A 1247 -42.76 32.74 13.26
CA LYS A 1247 -42.69 33.46 14.54
C LYS A 1247 -41.96 32.59 15.57
N ARG A 1248 -41.30 33.23 16.53
CA ARG A 1248 -40.77 32.59 17.74
C ARG A 1248 -41.59 33.04 18.94
N ILE A 1249 -42.21 32.10 19.63
CA ILE A 1249 -42.78 32.31 20.96
C ILE A 1249 -41.62 32.21 21.96
N GLU A 1250 -41.44 33.22 22.82
CA GLU A 1250 -40.43 33.22 23.89
C GLU A 1250 -41.08 33.34 25.26
N ILE A 1251 -40.58 32.56 26.21
CA ILE A 1251 -40.80 32.74 27.64
C ILE A 1251 -39.42 32.96 28.27
N ARG A 1252 -39.19 34.14 28.85
CA ARG A 1252 -37.92 34.51 29.48
C ARG A 1252 -38.04 34.39 31.00
N PHE A 1253 -37.10 33.66 31.59
CA PHE A 1253 -37.01 33.41 33.02
C PHE A 1253 -35.71 34.05 33.54
N PRO A 1254 -35.75 35.26 34.13
CA PRO A 1254 -34.61 35.84 34.83
C PRO A 1254 -34.17 34.96 36.00
N ALA A 1255 -32.87 34.90 36.29
CA ALA A 1255 -32.33 34.01 37.32
C ALA A 1255 -32.94 34.21 38.72
N TYR A 1256 -33.41 35.42 39.05
CA TYR A 1256 -34.06 35.71 40.35
C TYR A 1256 -35.45 35.06 40.53
N VAL A 1257 -36.02 34.46 39.48
CA VAL A 1257 -37.30 33.70 39.55
C VAL A 1257 -37.09 32.31 40.16
N PHE A 1258 -35.83 31.88 40.27
CA PHE A 1258 -35.41 30.59 40.80
C PHE A 1258 -34.92 30.76 42.24
N GLU A 1259 -35.46 29.97 43.17
CA GLU A 1259 -35.16 30.06 44.60
C GLU A 1259 -34.34 28.86 45.11
N GLY A 1260 -34.31 27.75 44.37
CA GLY A 1260 -33.55 26.54 44.70
C GLY A 1260 -32.30 26.32 43.86
N GLU A 1261 -31.37 25.51 44.38
CA GLU A 1261 -30.17 25.05 43.64
C GLU A 1261 -30.53 24.17 42.41
N ARG A 1262 -31.72 23.56 42.42
CA ARG A 1262 -32.25 22.67 41.37
C ARG A 1262 -33.70 23.02 41.06
N GLU A 1263 -33.97 23.32 39.80
CA GLU A 1263 -35.20 24.00 39.38
C GLU A 1263 -35.83 23.38 38.13
N LYS A 1264 -37.11 23.70 37.89
CA LYS A 1264 -37.91 23.08 36.82
C LYS A 1264 -38.80 24.05 36.04
N ILE A 1265 -38.59 24.13 34.73
CA ILE A 1265 -39.54 24.72 33.79
C ILE A 1265 -40.44 23.60 33.24
N ARG A 1266 -41.76 23.71 33.43
CA ARG A 1266 -42.75 22.69 33.00
C ARG A 1266 -43.77 23.33 32.07
N LEU A 1267 -43.81 22.90 30.82
CA LEU A 1267 -44.65 23.47 29.76
C LEU A 1267 -45.42 22.36 29.04
N ARG A 1268 -46.73 22.55 28.84
CA ARG A 1268 -47.60 21.59 28.14
C ARG A 1268 -48.11 22.16 26.83
N LEU A 1269 -48.06 21.33 25.78
CA LEU A 1269 -48.78 21.51 24.53
C LEU A 1269 -49.95 20.52 24.50
N SER A 1270 -51.19 21.02 24.45
CA SER A 1270 -52.39 20.18 24.44
C SER A 1270 -53.42 20.65 23.41
N GLY A 1271 -53.94 19.74 22.59
CA GLY A 1271 -55.14 20.00 21.79
C GLY A 1271 -56.39 20.10 22.65
N GLU A 1272 -57.45 20.72 22.12
CA GLU A 1272 -58.80 20.73 22.73
C GLU A 1272 -59.46 19.35 22.71
#